data_AF-A5X2L5-F1
#
_entry.id   AF-A5X2L5-F1
#
_cell.length_a   1.000
_cell.length_b   1.000
_cell.length_c   1.000
_cell.angle_alpha   90.00
_cell.angle_beta   90.00
_cell.angle_gamma   90.00
#
_symmetry.space_group_name_H-M   'P 1'
#
loop_
_entity.id
_entity.type
_entity.pdbx_description
1 polymer ?
#
loop_
_entity_poly.entity_id
_entity_poly.type
_entity_poly.pdbx_seq_one_letter_code
_entity_poly.pdbx_strand_id
1 'polypeptide(L)'
;QILVLTYPLIGNYGVPSEEEMDKFGLPKHFEWSTGISVAGLVVGEICSTPSHWRQTKTLSKWMEEQNIPGISDIDTRQLTKIIREKGSVLGRITYSRPTIKTNLQLIDPNLRNLVAECSVVKPIVYNPTGSPKICAVDCGLKLNQIRCFLARGARVELVPWNYSLDPKKFDGLFISNGPGDPVVCKNTIIEIQKVIKNTDKPIFGICLGHQLLSTAIGCKTYKMKYGNRGHNLPCIHNGTGRCFMTSQNHGFAVDVNTLPNEWEPLFTNANDNTNEGIIHKTKPYFSVQFHPEHMAGPEDLEMLFDIFLDAINDNLEGTENKSVRQKINDKLAFTPTIQVRPKKVLILGSGGLSIGQAGEFDYSGSQAIKALKQEKIQTILINPNIATVQTTKGLADKVYFLPLTPEYVEQVIKSERPNGVLLTFGGQTALNCGVELERAGVFKKYNVRIMGTPIQSIIDTEDRKIFAERIAEIGEKVAPSEAVYSVREALDAAEKLEYPVMARAAFSLGGLGSGFANNKKELELLAQQALAHSNQLIIDKSLQGWKEVEYEVVRDAYDNCITVCNMENLDPLGIHTGESIVVAPSQTLSNREYNMLRTTAIKVIRHFGIIGECNIQYALNPESEEYYIIEVNARLSRSSALASKATGYPLAYVAAKLSLSIPLPDIKNSVTGVTTACFEPSLDYCVVKIPRWDLAKFVRVSKNIGSSMKSVGEVMAIGRNFEEAFQKALRMVDENVNGFDPYIKPVKEEELIQATDKRMFVLAAAIKANYTIEKLNKLTNIDLWFLNKMKNIIDFLNQLESRGNNLNHSMLLEAKKLGFSDRQIASAVKSTDLVVRQEREKLGIVPFVKQIDTVAGEWPASTNYLYLTYNATSNDILFPGNFIIVVGSGVYRIGSSVEFDWCAVGCLRELKKLKKQTIMINYNPETVSTDYDECDRLYFEEISFETVMDIYQIEKAAGIILSMGGQLPNNIAMDLHRQDAKVLGTSPESIDCAENRFKFSRMLDRKGILQPRWKELTDFKSAFEFCDEVEYPCLVRPSYVLSGAAMNVAYSNQDLETYLNEASLVSKEHPVVISKFLQDAKEIDVDAVAADGEILCMAVSEHVENAGVHSGDATLVTPPQDINSETLLKIKEITRDLAALLDVTGPFNMQLIAKNNELKVIECNVRVSRSFPFVSKTLDHDFVATATRAMIGGSKVEPVDVLHGCGKVGVKVPQFSFSRLAGADVQLGVEMASTGEVACFGDNRYEAYLKAMMSTGFQIPKKAILLSTGRFK
;
A
#
# COMPACT_ATOMS: atom_id res chain seq x y z
N GLN A 1 -24.56 -26.00 3.33
CA GLN A 1 -25.00 -24.65 2.88
C GLN A 1 -24.39 -24.36 1.52
N ILE A 2 -24.95 -23.44 0.73
CA ILE A 2 -24.24 -22.89 -0.44
C ILE A 2 -23.32 -21.80 0.08
N LEU A 3 -22.01 -21.97 -0.11
CA LEU A 3 -21.00 -21.04 0.38
C LEU A 3 -20.66 -20.01 -0.71
N VAL A 4 -20.73 -18.73 -0.35
CA VAL A 4 -20.25 -17.62 -1.18
C VAL A 4 -18.92 -17.18 -0.60
N LEU A 5 -17.84 -17.29 -1.37
CA LEU A 5 -16.53 -16.79 -0.97
C LEU A 5 -16.42 -15.32 -1.38
N THR A 6 -16.05 -14.48 -0.41
CA THR A 6 -15.93 -13.02 -0.64
C THR A 6 -14.73 -12.71 -1.53
N TYR A 7 -13.57 -13.30 -1.22
CA TYR A 7 -12.37 -13.15 -2.04
C TYR A 7 -12.60 -13.70 -3.46
N PRO A 8 -12.27 -12.95 -4.52
CA PRO A 8 -12.67 -13.33 -5.87
C PRO A 8 -11.80 -14.42 -6.48
N LEU A 9 -10.51 -14.55 -6.12
CA LEU A 9 -9.58 -15.52 -6.73
C LEU A 9 -9.49 -16.80 -5.90
N ILE A 10 -10.17 -17.87 -6.32
CA ILE A 10 -10.29 -19.10 -5.51
C ILE A 10 -9.63 -20.30 -6.19
N GLY A 11 -8.92 -21.09 -5.40
CA GLY A 11 -8.28 -22.35 -5.82
C GLY A 11 -6.81 -22.23 -6.19
N ASN A 12 -6.16 -21.09 -5.93
CA ASN A 12 -4.79 -20.77 -6.36
C ASN A 12 -3.72 -21.80 -6.00
N TYR A 13 -3.86 -22.46 -4.84
CA TYR A 13 -2.90 -23.45 -4.32
C TYR A 13 -3.41 -24.91 -4.45
N GLY A 14 -4.50 -25.12 -5.19
CA GLY A 14 -5.04 -26.46 -5.47
C GLY A 14 -5.55 -27.19 -4.23
N VAL A 15 -5.61 -28.52 -4.32
CA VAL A 15 -6.05 -29.40 -3.23
C VAL A 15 -4.92 -30.39 -2.88
N PRO A 16 -4.53 -30.50 -1.59
CA PRO A 16 -3.51 -31.45 -1.16
C PRO A 16 -4.03 -32.89 -1.17
N SER A 17 -3.15 -33.87 -0.98
CA SER A 17 -3.54 -35.28 -0.97
C SER A 17 -4.49 -35.61 0.18
N GLU A 18 -5.60 -36.28 -0.12
CA GLU A 18 -6.55 -36.84 0.86
C GLU A 18 -5.98 -38.09 1.56
N GLU A 19 -4.91 -38.68 1.02
CA GLU A 19 -4.27 -39.89 1.55
C GLU A 19 -3.22 -39.58 2.64
N GLU A 20 -2.77 -38.33 2.73
CA GLU A 20 -1.83 -37.92 3.77
C GLU A 20 -2.51 -37.91 5.14
N MET A 21 -2.03 -38.78 6.02
CA MET A 21 -2.46 -38.84 7.42
C MET A 21 -1.43 -38.14 8.32
N ASP A 22 -1.91 -37.50 9.38
CA ASP A 22 -1.07 -36.95 10.43
C ASP A 22 -0.58 -38.04 11.41
N LYS A 23 0.22 -37.63 12.41
CA LYS A 23 0.75 -38.52 13.44
C LYS A 23 -0.32 -39.20 14.32
N PHE A 24 -1.58 -38.74 14.24
CA PHE A 24 -2.71 -39.30 14.98
C PHE A 24 -3.61 -40.18 14.10
N GLY A 25 -3.25 -40.40 12.84
CA GLY A 25 -4.06 -41.17 11.89
C GLY A 25 -5.30 -40.43 11.41
N LEU A 26 -5.32 -39.10 11.47
CA LEU A 26 -6.37 -38.25 10.91
C LEU A 26 -5.91 -37.66 9.56
N PRO A 27 -6.81 -37.37 8.61
CA PRO A 27 -6.46 -36.65 7.39
C PRO A 27 -5.68 -35.38 7.70
N LYS A 28 -4.49 -35.20 7.15
CA LYS A 28 -3.54 -34.18 7.60
C LYS A 28 -3.95 -32.75 7.26
N HIS A 29 -4.62 -32.56 6.13
CA HIS A 29 -4.94 -31.24 5.55
C HIS A 29 -6.44 -30.91 5.54
N PHE A 30 -7.27 -31.78 6.12
CA PHE A 30 -8.71 -31.67 6.08
C PHE A 30 -9.32 -31.68 7.49
N GLU A 31 -10.42 -30.95 7.64
CA GLU A 31 -11.15 -30.81 8.90
C GLU A 31 -12.35 -31.75 9.00
N TRP A 32 -12.51 -32.61 8.01
CA TRP A 32 -13.60 -33.57 7.90
C TRP A 32 -13.09 -34.87 7.28
N SER A 33 -13.61 -36.01 7.73
CA SER A 33 -13.16 -37.33 7.28
C SER A 33 -13.84 -37.80 5.99
N THR A 34 -14.97 -37.19 5.59
CA THR A 34 -15.76 -37.63 4.43
C THR A 34 -16.00 -36.49 3.44
N GLY A 35 -15.04 -36.24 2.55
CA GLY A 35 -15.21 -35.33 1.40
C GLY A 35 -15.54 -33.88 1.79
N ILE A 36 -16.32 -33.20 0.93
CA ILE A 36 -16.68 -31.79 1.05
C ILE A 36 -18.04 -31.62 1.75
N SER A 37 -18.13 -30.71 2.71
CA SER A 37 -19.36 -30.48 3.50
C SER A 37 -20.30 -29.40 2.97
N VAL A 38 -19.83 -28.54 2.06
CA VAL A 38 -20.70 -27.52 1.43
C VAL A 38 -21.63 -28.18 0.40
N ALA A 39 -22.86 -27.67 0.30
CA ALA A 39 -23.84 -28.15 -0.70
C ALA A 39 -23.60 -27.53 -2.08
N GLY A 40 -22.80 -26.47 -2.15
CA GLY A 40 -22.34 -25.84 -3.38
C GLY A 40 -21.45 -24.65 -3.08
N LEU A 41 -20.69 -24.21 -4.08
CA LEU A 41 -19.73 -23.12 -3.96
C LEU A 41 -20.01 -22.02 -5.01
N VAL A 42 -19.92 -20.76 -4.59
CA VAL A 42 -20.05 -19.59 -5.44
C VAL A 42 -18.80 -18.73 -5.29
N VAL A 43 -18.11 -18.48 -6.41
CA VAL A 43 -16.85 -17.73 -6.45
C VAL A 43 -16.86 -16.66 -7.54
N GLY A 44 -15.96 -15.68 -7.42
CA GLY A 44 -15.72 -14.71 -8.50
C GLY A 44 -15.02 -15.37 -9.67
N GLU A 45 -13.86 -15.94 -9.41
CA GLU A 45 -13.00 -16.62 -10.38
C GLU A 45 -12.50 -17.95 -9.79
N ILE A 46 -12.39 -18.96 -10.65
CA ILE A 46 -11.88 -20.28 -10.30
C ILE A 46 -10.53 -20.51 -10.99
N CYS A 47 -9.49 -20.78 -10.21
CA CYS A 47 -8.15 -21.03 -10.72
C CYS A 47 -8.06 -22.41 -11.38
N SER A 48 -7.72 -22.45 -12.67
CA SER A 48 -7.53 -23.68 -13.44
C SER A 48 -6.11 -24.23 -13.38
N THR A 49 -5.12 -23.37 -13.14
CA THR A 49 -3.68 -23.68 -13.08
C THR A 49 -3.11 -23.31 -11.70
N PRO A 50 -3.47 -24.06 -10.64
CA PRO A 50 -2.94 -23.78 -9.32
C PRO A 50 -1.42 -24.04 -9.24
N SER A 51 -0.76 -23.43 -8.27
CA SER A 51 0.65 -23.64 -7.95
C SER A 51 0.85 -23.73 -6.45
N HIS A 52 1.20 -24.92 -5.97
CA HIS A 52 1.63 -25.16 -4.61
C HIS A 52 2.32 -26.53 -4.56
N TRP A 53 3.42 -26.65 -3.80
CA TRP A 53 4.23 -27.88 -3.77
C TRP A 53 3.48 -29.12 -3.25
N ARG A 54 2.39 -28.93 -2.52
CA ARG A 54 1.48 -30.02 -2.07
C ARG A 54 0.31 -30.32 -2.99
N GLN A 55 0.11 -29.55 -4.06
CA GLN A 55 -1.11 -29.74 -4.86
C GLN A 55 -1.10 -31.09 -5.57
N THR A 56 -2.24 -31.77 -5.56
CA THR A 56 -2.43 -33.04 -6.29
C THR A 56 -3.51 -32.94 -7.37
N LYS A 57 -4.47 -32.03 -7.19
CA LYS A 57 -5.58 -31.78 -8.12
C LYS A 57 -6.09 -30.35 -7.98
N THR A 58 -6.89 -29.90 -8.95
CA THR A 58 -7.55 -28.58 -8.90
C THR A 58 -8.78 -28.63 -7.98
N LEU A 59 -9.21 -27.47 -7.47
CA LEU A 59 -10.44 -27.37 -6.67
C LEU A 59 -11.66 -27.88 -7.43
N SER A 60 -11.80 -27.49 -8.71
CA SER A 60 -12.90 -27.95 -9.56
C SER A 60 -12.91 -29.46 -9.72
N LYS A 61 -11.73 -30.11 -9.83
CA LYS A 61 -11.65 -31.56 -9.96
C LYS A 61 -12.05 -32.27 -8.67
N TRP A 62 -11.61 -31.77 -7.53
CA TRP A 62 -12.03 -32.30 -6.22
C TRP A 62 -13.54 -32.17 -6.02
N MET A 63 -14.13 -31.03 -6.38
CA MET A 63 -15.58 -30.83 -6.31
C MET A 63 -16.35 -31.78 -7.24
N GLU A 64 -15.87 -32.00 -8.46
CA GLU A 64 -16.45 -32.95 -9.41
C GLU A 64 -16.45 -34.38 -8.84
N GLU A 65 -15.31 -34.83 -8.28
CA GLU A 65 -15.16 -36.15 -7.66
C GLU A 65 -16.10 -36.37 -6.47
N GLN A 66 -16.40 -35.29 -5.73
CA GLN A 66 -17.30 -35.30 -4.56
C GLN A 66 -18.76 -34.95 -4.92
N ASN A 67 -19.08 -34.78 -6.21
CA ASN A 67 -20.41 -34.41 -6.70
C ASN A 67 -20.97 -33.13 -6.06
N ILE A 68 -20.12 -32.11 -5.88
CA ILE A 68 -20.49 -30.81 -5.33
C ILE A 68 -20.60 -29.77 -6.44
N PRO A 69 -21.76 -29.11 -6.62
CA PRO A 69 -21.92 -28.09 -7.65
C PRO A 69 -21.17 -26.80 -7.29
N GLY A 70 -20.50 -26.20 -8.29
CA GLY A 70 -19.86 -24.89 -8.18
C GLY A 70 -20.28 -23.96 -9.32
N ILE A 71 -20.24 -22.65 -9.07
CA ILE A 71 -20.42 -21.62 -10.11
C ILE A 71 -19.40 -20.50 -9.90
N SER A 72 -18.78 -20.06 -11.00
CA SER A 72 -17.83 -18.95 -11.08
C SER A 72 -18.40 -17.82 -11.96
N ASP A 73 -17.63 -16.74 -12.11
CA ASP A 73 -18.02 -15.51 -12.82
C ASP A 73 -19.23 -14.82 -12.17
N ILE A 74 -19.28 -14.86 -10.84
CA ILE A 74 -20.35 -14.25 -10.04
C ILE A 74 -19.81 -13.02 -9.30
N ASP A 75 -20.58 -11.93 -9.30
CA ASP A 75 -20.31 -10.78 -8.45
C ASP A 75 -20.60 -11.12 -6.97
N THR A 76 -19.63 -11.79 -6.33
CA THR A 76 -19.74 -12.27 -4.93
C THR A 76 -19.99 -11.12 -3.96
N ARG A 77 -19.41 -9.95 -4.20
CA ARG A 77 -19.64 -8.72 -3.42
C ARG A 77 -21.10 -8.32 -3.42
N GLN A 78 -21.76 -8.33 -4.58
CA GLN A 78 -23.18 -8.01 -4.66
C GLN A 78 -24.05 -9.05 -3.94
N LEU A 79 -23.70 -10.35 -4.03
CA LEU A 79 -24.39 -11.38 -3.26
C LEU A 79 -24.21 -11.21 -1.75
N THR A 80 -23.00 -10.87 -1.28
CA THR A 80 -22.73 -10.59 0.13
C THR A 80 -23.60 -9.44 0.65
N LYS A 81 -23.71 -8.33 -0.11
CA LYS A 81 -24.59 -7.20 0.24
C LYS A 81 -26.05 -7.64 0.35
N ILE A 82 -26.54 -8.44 -0.59
CA ILE A 82 -27.90 -8.99 -0.56
C ILE A 82 -28.13 -9.84 0.68
N ILE A 83 -27.18 -10.72 1.04
CA ILE A 83 -27.26 -11.58 2.23
C ILE A 83 -27.25 -10.73 3.51
N ARG A 84 -26.37 -9.73 3.61
CA ARG A 84 -26.31 -8.80 4.74
C ARG A 84 -27.63 -8.04 4.93
N GLU A 85 -28.21 -7.54 3.84
CA GLU A 85 -29.40 -6.69 3.89
C GLU A 85 -30.68 -7.47 4.15
N LYS A 86 -30.87 -8.61 3.46
CA LYS A 86 -32.08 -9.44 3.56
C LYS A 86 -32.00 -10.51 4.66
N GLY A 87 -30.82 -10.74 5.23
CA GLY A 87 -30.55 -11.82 6.18
C GLY A 87 -30.26 -13.15 5.50
N SER A 88 -30.25 -14.25 6.27
CA SER A 88 -30.00 -15.60 5.74
C SER A 88 -31.04 -15.97 4.66
N VAL A 89 -30.63 -15.93 3.39
CA VAL A 89 -31.49 -16.24 2.24
C VAL A 89 -31.37 -17.70 1.80
N LEU A 90 -32.47 -18.28 1.33
CA LEU A 90 -32.46 -19.55 0.62
C LEU A 90 -32.01 -19.32 -0.83
N GLY A 91 -31.20 -20.24 -1.36
CA GLY A 91 -30.68 -20.18 -2.72
C GLY A 91 -30.55 -21.56 -3.34
N ARG A 92 -30.38 -21.60 -4.66
CA ARG A 92 -30.18 -22.83 -5.44
C ARG A 92 -29.29 -22.54 -6.65
N ILE A 93 -28.37 -23.45 -6.95
CA ILE A 93 -27.62 -23.47 -8.20
C ILE A 93 -28.39 -24.33 -9.21
N THR A 94 -28.64 -23.81 -10.41
CA THR A 94 -29.38 -24.51 -11.48
C THR A 94 -28.57 -24.56 -12.76
N TYR A 95 -28.52 -25.72 -13.41
CA TYR A 95 -27.77 -25.94 -14.66
C TYR A 95 -28.31 -25.15 -15.86
N SER A 96 -29.61 -24.85 -15.86
CA SER A 96 -30.25 -24.05 -16.90
C SER A 96 -30.98 -22.87 -16.29
N ARG A 97 -31.08 -21.78 -17.06
CA ARG A 97 -31.82 -20.59 -16.63
C ARG A 97 -33.28 -20.98 -16.36
N PRO A 98 -33.81 -20.72 -15.15
CA PRO A 98 -35.20 -21.06 -14.84
C PRO A 98 -36.15 -20.34 -15.79
N THR A 99 -37.15 -21.05 -16.31
CA THR A 99 -38.26 -20.43 -17.05
C THR A 99 -39.39 -20.07 -16.09
N ILE A 100 -40.33 -19.21 -16.49
CA ILE A 100 -41.51 -18.85 -15.68
C ILE A 100 -42.33 -20.11 -15.26
N LYS A 101 -42.23 -21.20 -16.03
CA LYS A 101 -42.91 -22.48 -15.73
C LYS A 101 -42.10 -23.42 -14.83
N THR A 102 -40.83 -23.13 -14.56
CA THR A 102 -39.96 -23.98 -13.75
C THR A 102 -40.30 -23.78 -12.28
N ASN A 103 -41.08 -24.68 -11.69
CA ASN A 103 -41.36 -24.67 -10.25
C ASN A 103 -40.10 -25.10 -9.47
N LEU A 104 -39.27 -24.14 -9.08
CA LEU A 104 -38.09 -24.38 -8.26
C LEU A 104 -38.44 -24.18 -6.79
N GLN A 105 -38.81 -25.26 -6.10
CA GLN A 105 -38.98 -25.22 -4.65
C GLN A 105 -37.63 -24.97 -3.98
N LEU A 106 -37.57 -23.91 -3.16
CA LEU A 106 -36.45 -23.67 -2.24
C LEU A 106 -36.68 -24.50 -0.96
N ILE A 107 -35.65 -25.18 -0.50
CA ILE A 107 -35.70 -26.04 0.69
C ILE A 107 -34.87 -25.36 1.78
N ASP A 108 -35.44 -25.19 2.96
CA ASP A 108 -34.70 -24.70 4.12
C ASP A 108 -34.00 -25.88 4.84
N PRO A 109 -32.66 -25.97 4.79
CA PRO A 109 -31.94 -27.03 5.48
C PRO A 109 -32.04 -26.92 7.01
N ASN A 110 -32.36 -25.75 7.58
CA ASN A 110 -32.45 -25.58 9.03
C ASN A 110 -33.65 -26.31 9.66
N LEU A 111 -34.62 -26.76 8.85
CA LEU A 111 -35.75 -27.57 9.33
C LEU A 111 -35.37 -29.05 9.59
N ARG A 112 -34.20 -29.48 9.11
CA ARG A 112 -33.68 -30.84 9.32
C ARG A 112 -32.73 -30.87 10.52
N ASN A 113 -32.55 -32.04 11.11
CA ASN A 113 -31.55 -32.24 12.15
C ASN A 113 -30.16 -32.44 11.51
N LEU A 114 -29.52 -31.34 11.13
CA LEU A 114 -28.21 -31.34 10.48
C LEU A 114 -27.12 -31.97 11.37
N VAL A 115 -27.24 -31.86 12.69
CA VAL A 115 -26.33 -32.52 13.64
C VAL A 115 -26.36 -34.04 13.47
N ALA A 116 -27.55 -34.62 13.34
CA ALA A 116 -27.69 -36.06 13.12
C ALA A 116 -27.13 -36.53 11.76
N GLU A 117 -27.07 -35.65 10.76
CA GLU A 117 -26.49 -35.93 9.44
C GLU A 117 -24.96 -35.91 9.45
N CYS A 118 -24.35 -35.18 10.39
CA CYS A 118 -22.90 -34.99 10.46
C CYS A 118 -22.22 -35.83 11.56
N SER A 119 -22.92 -36.13 12.65
CA SER A 119 -22.38 -36.89 13.79
C SER A 119 -21.90 -38.29 13.42
N VAL A 120 -20.85 -38.76 14.08
CA VAL A 120 -20.47 -40.18 14.09
C VAL A 120 -21.65 -41.06 14.49
N VAL A 121 -21.73 -42.25 13.89
CA VAL A 121 -22.80 -43.23 14.14
C VAL A 121 -22.52 -44.16 15.32
N LYS A 122 -21.24 -44.31 15.69
CA LYS A 122 -20.77 -45.16 16.79
C LYS A 122 -19.60 -44.48 17.50
N PRO A 123 -19.37 -44.76 18.80
CA PRO A 123 -18.23 -44.21 19.52
C PRO A 123 -16.89 -44.58 18.85
N ILE A 124 -15.97 -43.61 18.79
CA ILE A 124 -14.60 -43.76 18.29
C ILE A 124 -13.64 -43.32 19.39
N VAL A 125 -12.61 -44.13 19.66
CA VAL A 125 -11.60 -43.84 20.70
C VAL A 125 -10.29 -43.47 20.02
N TYR A 126 -9.78 -42.29 20.32
CA TYR A 126 -8.48 -41.79 19.92
C TYR A 126 -7.52 -41.78 21.12
N ASN A 127 -6.25 -42.15 20.88
CA ASN A 127 -5.22 -42.30 21.91
C ASN A 127 -5.72 -43.11 23.12
N PRO A 128 -6.01 -44.43 22.95
CA PRO A 128 -6.68 -45.24 23.96
C PRO A 128 -5.90 -45.39 25.28
N THR A 129 -4.60 -45.17 25.27
CA THR A 129 -3.71 -45.17 26.44
C THR A 129 -3.49 -43.78 27.05
N GLY A 130 -4.08 -42.75 26.45
CA GLY A 130 -3.96 -41.36 26.89
C GLY A 130 -4.70 -41.05 28.19
N SER A 131 -4.37 -39.89 28.76
CA SER A 131 -4.99 -39.34 29.97
C SER A 131 -4.93 -37.81 29.90
N PRO A 132 -5.95 -37.07 30.38
CA PRO A 132 -7.22 -37.55 30.95
C PRO A 132 -8.18 -38.12 29.90
N LYS A 133 -9.28 -38.76 30.33
CA LYS A 133 -10.33 -39.30 29.45
C LYS A 133 -11.40 -38.25 29.17
N ILE A 134 -11.54 -37.86 27.91
CA ILE A 134 -12.53 -36.89 27.45
C ILE A 134 -13.65 -37.62 26.72
N CYS A 135 -14.90 -37.37 27.11
CA CYS A 135 -16.05 -37.72 26.29
C CYS A 135 -16.38 -36.51 25.41
N ALA A 136 -16.19 -36.64 24.10
CA ALA A 136 -16.47 -35.60 23.12
C ALA A 136 -17.79 -35.92 22.41
N VAL A 137 -18.82 -35.08 22.59
CA VAL A 137 -20.09 -35.23 21.89
C VAL A 137 -19.98 -34.62 20.49
N ASP A 138 -20.06 -35.46 19.47
CA ASP A 138 -19.97 -35.05 18.08
C ASP A 138 -21.27 -34.42 17.61
N CYS A 139 -21.25 -33.10 17.45
CA CYS A 139 -22.34 -32.34 16.87
C CYS A 139 -22.09 -31.94 15.40
N GLY A 140 -21.06 -32.49 14.75
CA GLY A 140 -20.49 -31.98 13.51
C GLY A 140 -19.08 -31.42 13.71
N LEU A 141 -18.28 -32.14 14.50
CA LEU A 141 -16.96 -31.76 14.98
C LEU A 141 -15.95 -31.52 13.85
N LYS A 142 -15.14 -30.47 13.97
CA LYS A 142 -13.91 -30.30 13.18
C LYS A 142 -12.77 -31.13 13.74
N LEU A 143 -12.08 -31.88 12.88
CA LEU A 143 -11.01 -32.79 13.28
C LEU A 143 -9.90 -32.12 14.09
N ASN A 144 -9.62 -30.83 13.90
CA ASN A 144 -8.59 -30.15 14.67
C ASN A 144 -8.91 -30.07 16.17
N GLN A 145 -10.18 -30.13 16.59
CA GLN A 145 -10.54 -30.23 18.02
C GLN A 145 -9.98 -31.51 18.64
N ILE A 146 -10.00 -32.62 17.91
CA ILE A 146 -9.37 -33.88 18.33
C ILE A 146 -7.86 -33.70 18.37
N ARG A 147 -7.26 -33.12 17.32
CA ARG A 147 -5.79 -32.88 17.28
C ARG A 147 -5.31 -32.06 18.46
N CYS A 148 -6.03 -30.99 18.86
CA CYS A 148 -5.68 -30.16 20.01
C CYS A 148 -5.62 -30.97 21.31
N PHE A 149 -6.56 -31.90 21.54
CA PHE A 149 -6.54 -32.78 22.71
C PHE A 149 -5.46 -33.86 22.64
N LEU A 150 -5.30 -34.51 21.47
CA LEU A 150 -4.31 -35.57 21.30
C LEU A 150 -2.87 -35.05 21.42
N ALA A 151 -2.60 -33.84 20.93
CA ALA A 151 -1.32 -33.16 21.08
C ALA A 151 -0.92 -32.95 22.55
N ARG A 152 -1.91 -32.91 23.45
CA ARG A 152 -1.74 -32.74 24.90
C ARG A 152 -1.84 -34.06 25.67
N GLY A 153 -1.85 -35.21 24.97
CA GLY A 153 -1.80 -36.54 25.56
C GLY A 153 -3.14 -37.13 26.02
N ALA A 154 -4.26 -36.42 25.81
CA ALA A 154 -5.57 -36.88 26.26
C ALA A 154 -6.08 -38.11 25.47
N ARG A 155 -6.89 -38.95 26.13
CA ARG A 155 -7.71 -39.97 25.47
C ARG A 155 -9.04 -39.35 25.12
N VAL A 156 -9.41 -39.35 23.84
CA VAL A 156 -10.69 -38.78 23.39
C VAL A 156 -11.63 -39.89 22.92
N GLU A 157 -12.80 -39.98 23.54
CA GLU A 157 -13.90 -40.83 23.11
C GLU A 157 -14.96 -39.96 22.46
N LEU A 158 -14.94 -39.95 21.13
CA LEU A 158 -15.90 -39.22 20.30
C LEU A 158 -17.19 -40.05 20.21
N VAL A 159 -18.30 -39.51 20.71
CA VAL A 159 -19.59 -40.20 20.79
C VAL A 159 -20.66 -39.50 19.93
N PRO A 160 -21.68 -40.24 19.45
CA PRO A 160 -22.79 -39.64 18.71
C PRO A 160 -23.49 -38.50 19.46
N TRP A 161 -24.06 -37.54 18.75
CA TRP A 161 -24.78 -36.38 19.31
C TRP A 161 -25.87 -36.74 20.34
N ASN A 162 -26.51 -37.91 20.19
CA ASN A 162 -27.60 -38.41 21.04
C ASN A 162 -27.15 -39.51 22.03
N TYR A 163 -25.84 -39.63 22.28
CA TYR A 163 -25.29 -40.64 23.18
C TYR A 163 -25.75 -40.43 24.63
N SER A 164 -26.07 -41.52 25.33
CA SER A 164 -26.42 -41.48 26.76
C SER A 164 -25.15 -41.26 27.59
N LEU A 165 -25.01 -40.07 28.19
CA LEU A 165 -23.82 -39.70 28.95
C LEU A 165 -23.83 -40.36 30.33
N ASP A 166 -22.71 -41.01 30.68
CA ASP A 166 -22.44 -41.57 32.00
C ASP A 166 -21.20 -40.87 32.59
N PRO A 167 -21.40 -39.93 33.54
CA PRO A 167 -20.31 -39.19 34.16
C PRO A 167 -19.26 -40.07 34.85
N LYS A 168 -19.50 -41.37 35.08
CA LYS A 168 -18.50 -42.29 35.67
C LYS A 168 -17.45 -42.76 34.66
N LYS A 169 -17.68 -42.58 33.35
CA LYS A 169 -16.85 -43.16 32.28
C LYS A 169 -15.80 -42.21 31.69
N PHE A 170 -15.89 -40.92 31.97
CA PHE A 170 -14.98 -39.88 31.47
C PHE A 170 -14.61 -38.91 32.59
N ASP A 171 -13.50 -38.19 32.43
CA ASP A 171 -12.97 -37.24 33.40
C ASP A 171 -13.41 -35.80 33.08
N GLY A 172 -13.62 -35.49 31.79
CA GLY A 172 -14.24 -34.24 31.32
C GLY A 172 -15.20 -34.44 30.15
N LEU A 173 -16.17 -33.54 30.01
CA LEU A 173 -17.15 -33.52 28.92
C LEU A 173 -16.83 -32.38 27.94
N PHE A 174 -16.68 -32.73 26.67
CA PHE A 174 -16.51 -31.77 25.58
C PHE A 174 -17.70 -31.82 24.63
N ILE A 175 -18.20 -30.67 24.20
CA ILE A 175 -19.33 -30.55 23.27
C ILE A 175 -18.84 -29.78 22.05
N SER A 176 -18.79 -30.45 20.90
CA SER A 176 -18.17 -29.89 19.70
C SER A 176 -19.01 -28.80 19.04
N ASN A 177 -18.41 -28.15 18.03
CA ASN A 177 -19.16 -27.36 17.06
C ASN A 177 -20.15 -28.21 16.25
N GLY A 178 -21.03 -27.55 15.49
CA GLY A 178 -21.98 -28.23 14.62
C GLY A 178 -22.83 -27.29 13.78
N PRO A 179 -23.55 -27.84 12.77
CA PRO A 179 -24.49 -27.08 11.96
C PRO A 179 -25.91 -27.08 12.58
N GLY A 180 -26.73 -26.11 12.13
CA GLY A 180 -28.17 -26.13 12.40
C GLY A 180 -28.61 -25.35 13.64
N ASP A 181 -29.87 -25.54 14.02
CA ASP A 181 -30.51 -24.85 15.14
C ASP A 181 -30.35 -25.68 16.43
N PRO A 182 -29.81 -25.12 17.54
CA PRO A 182 -29.68 -25.84 18.80
C PRO A 182 -31.00 -26.39 19.35
N VAL A 183 -32.15 -25.80 18.99
CA VAL A 183 -33.48 -26.23 19.45
C VAL A 183 -33.84 -27.64 18.98
N VAL A 184 -33.27 -28.13 17.88
CA VAL A 184 -33.54 -29.50 17.38
C VAL A 184 -32.76 -30.58 18.16
N CYS A 185 -31.75 -30.21 18.96
CA CYS A 185 -30.87 -31.12 19.69
C CYS A 185 -31.36 -31.43 21.13
N LYS A 186 -32.68 -31.62 21.31
CA LYS A 186 -33.31 -31.80 22.64
C LYS A 186 -32.70 -32.93 23.46
N ASN A 187 -32.39 -34.06 22.83
CA ASN A 187 -31.82 -35.22 23.52
C ASN A 187 -30.42 -34.89 24.10
N THR A 188 -29.57 -34.21 23.32
CA THR A 188 -28.25 -33.77 23.78
C THR A 188 -28.37 -32.80 24.96
N ILE A 189 -29.31 -31.86 24.90
CA ILE A 189 -29.57 -30.90 25.98
C ILE A 189 -29.95 -31.63 27.27
N ILE A 190 -30.83 -32.63 27.20
CA ILE A 190 -31.26 -33.43 28.36
C ILE A 190 -30.06 -34.16 28.99
N GLU A 191 -29.19 -34.75 28.17
CA GLU A 191 -28.00 -35.44 28.67
C GLU A 191 -26.98 -34.46 29.28
N ILE A 192 -26.79 -33.28 28.71
CA ILE A 192 -25.95 -32.23 29.31
C ILE A 192 -26.52 -31.80 30.67
N GLN A 193 -27.84 -31.57 30.76
CA GLN A 193 -28.51 -31.23 32.03
C GLN A 193 -28.31 -32.32 33.09
N LYS A 194 -28.35 -33.58 32.68
CA LYS A 194 -28.07 -34.73 33.55
C LYS A 194 -26.63 -34.71 34.06
N VAL A 195 -25.64 -34.36 33.23
CA VAL A 195 -24.24 -34.24 33.70
C VAL A 195 -24.09 -33.10 34.69
N ILE A 196 -24.60 -31.90 34.38
CA ILE A 196 -24.51 -30.70 35.24
C ILE A 196 -25.17 -30.93 36.61
N LYS A 197 -26.28 -31.67 36.68
CA LYS A 197 -26.97 -31.97 37.94
C LYS A 197 -26.24 -32.99 38.81
N ASN A 198 -25.47 -33.89 38.21
CA ASN A 198 -24.95 -35.07 38.91
C ASN A 198 -23.45 -34.99 39.23
N THR A 199 -22.67 -34.13 38.57
CA THR A 199 -21.21 -34.03 38.78
C THR A 199 -20.66 -32.62 38.55
N ASP A 200 -19.55 -32.30 39.20
CA ASP A 200 -18.75 -31.09 38.96
C ASP A 200 -17.57 -31.31 38.00
N LYS A 201 -17.61 -32.37 37.18
CA LYS A 201 -16.57 -32.63 36.16
C LYS A 201 -16.49 -31.49 35.14
N PRO A 202 -15.30 -31.08 34.69
CA PRO A 202 -15.18 -29.98 33.74
C PRO A 202 -15.99 -30.18 32.46
N ILE A 203 -16.60 -29.09 31.99
CA ILE A 203 -17.39 -29.05 30.74
C ILE A 203 -16.88 -27.92 29.85
N PHE A 204 -16.59 -28.24 28.59
CA PHE A 204 -16.20 -27.27 27.57
C PHE A 204 -17.05 -27.40 26.30
N GLY A 205 -17.70 -26.31 25.88
CA GLY A 205 -18.50 -26.25 24.65
C GLY A 205 -17.92 -25.28 23.62
N ILE A 206 -17.95 -25.66 22.33
CA ILE A 206 -17.50 -24.81 21.22
C ILE A 206 -18.63 -24.58 20.21
N CYS A 207 -18.87 -23.34 19.80
CA CYS A 207 -19.84 -22.95 18.77
C CYS A 207 -21.26 -23.48 19.06
N LEU A 208 -21.73 -24.51 18.35
CA LEU A 208 -23.01 -25.16 18.69
C LEU A 208 -22.97 -25.74 20.12
N GLY A 209 -21.85 -26.29 20.56
CA GLY A 209 -21.68 -26.76 21.94
C GLY A 209 -21.84 -25.65 22.99
N HIS A 210 -21.44 -24.42 22.67
CA HIS A 210 -21.73 -23.24 23.50
C HIS A 210 -23.24 -22.97 23.58
N GLN A 211 -23.93 -23.03 22.45
CA GLN A 211 -25.39 -22.84 22.40
C GLN A 211 -26.14 -23.95 23.14
N LEU A 212 -25.72 -25.21 23.01
CA LEU A 212 -26.32 -26.37 23.69
C LEU A 212 -26.09 -26.32 25.20
N LEU A 213 -24.88 -25.98 25.65
CA LEU A 213 -24.60 -25.78 27.08
C LEU A 213 -25.43 -24.63 27.65
N SER A 214 -25.50 -23.50 26.95
CA SER A 214 -26.30 -22.33 27.34
C SER A 214 -27.79 -22.68 27.43
N THR A 215 -28.31 -23.45 26.47
CA THR A 215 -29.70 -23.91 26.50
C THR A 215 -29.96 -24.89 27.65
N ALA A 216 -29.02 -25.78 27.94
CA ALA A 216 -29.12 -26.74 29.04
C ALA A 216 -29.27 -26.05 30.41
N ILE A 217 -28.64 -24.88 30.59
CA ILE A 217 -28.76 -24.07 31.82
C ILE A 217 -29.95 -23.11 31.81
N GLY A 218 -30.76 -23.10 30.74
CA GLY A 218 -32.00 -22.31 30.65
C GLY A 218 -31.92 -21.03 29.82
N CYS A 219 -30.82 -20.77 29.11
CA CYS A 219 -30.72 -19.62 28.21
C CYS A 219 -31.55 -19.83 26.94
N LYS A 220 -31.94 -18.72 26.31
CA LYS A 220 -32.55 -18.71 24.98
C LYS A 220 -31.48 -18.52 23.90
N THR A 221 -31.72 -19.10 22.74
CA THR A 221 -30.95 -18.88 21.52
C THR A 221 -31.85 -18.22 20.47
N TYR A 222 -31.25 -17.45 19.56
CA TYR A 222 -31.98 -16.81 18.47
C TYR A 222 -31.20 -16.86 17.16
N LYS A 223 -31.91 -16.86 16.03
CA LYS A 223 -31.31 -16.76 14.70
C LYS A 223 -30.84 -15.33 14.47
N MET A 224 -29.57 -15.17 14.12
CA MET A 224 -29.01 -13.87 13.75
C MET A 224 -29.51 -13.46 12.35
N LYS A 225 -29.61 -12.15 12.09
CA LYS A 225 -30.02 -11.62 10.78
C LYS A 225 -29.13 -12.20 9.68
N TYR A 226 -27.84 -11.96 9.81
CA TYR A 226 -26.77 -12.69 9.16
C TYR A 226 -25.84 -13.21 10.27
N GLY A 227 -25.19 -14.34 10.02
CA GLY A 227 -24.33 -14.97 11.02
C GLY A 227 -22.91 -14.43 10.98
N ASN A 228 -22.19 -14.57 12.09
CA ASN A 228 -20.75 -14.28 12.14
C ASN A 228 -19.99 -15.40 11.43
N ARG A 229 -19.38 -15.04 10.29
CA ARG A 229 -18.69 -15.96 9.38
C ARG A 229 -17.42 -15.32 8.84
N GLY A 230 -16.28 -15.63 9.43
CA GLY A 230 -15.00 -15.03 9.07
C GLY A 230 -13.87 -15.47 9.98
N HIS A 231 -12.66 -15.06 9.64
CA HIS A 231 -11.44 -15.35 10.41
C HIS A 231 -10.90 -14.13 11.17
N ASN A 232 -11.58 -13.00 11.05
CA ASN A 232 -11.14 -11.68 11.49
C ASN A 232 -12.07 -11.07 12.56
N LEU A 233 -12.77 -11.92 13.32
CA LEU A 233 -13.85 -11.47 14.19
C LEU A 233 -13.33 -11.12 15.59
N PRO A 234 -13.46 -9.87 16.04
CA PRO A 234 -12.92 -9.43 17.32
C PRO A 234 -13.78 -9.86 18.50
N CYS A 235 -13.17 -10.59 19.45
CA CYS A 235 -13.80 -10.97 20.71
C CYS A 235 -13.08 -10.31 21.90
N ILE A 236 -13.82 -9.51 22.68
CA ILE A 236 -13.34 -8.93 23.93
C ILE A 236 -13.56 -9.94 25.06
N HIS A 237 -12.51 -10.22 25.81
CA HIS A 237 -12.56 -11.01 27.04
C HIS A 237 -12.99 -10.13 28.22
N ASN A 238 -14.11 -10.46 28.86
CA ASN A 238 -14.71 -9.60 29.89
C ASN A 238 -13.87 -9.51 31.18
N GLY A 239 -13.08 -10.54 31.49
CA GLY A 239 -12.25 -10.55 32.69
C GLY A 239 -11.04 -9.62 32.62
N THR A 240 -10.51 -9.36 31.42
CA THR A 240 -9.25 -8.59 31.22
C THR A 240 -9.40 -7.37 30.33
N GLY A 241 -10.49 -7.24 29.57
CA GLY A 241 -10.71 -6.18 28.58
C GLY A 241 -9.89 -6.34 27.29
N ARG A 242 -9.10 -7.42 27.15
CA ARG A 242 -8.30 -7.69 25.96
C ARG A 242 -9.16 -8.23 24.82
N CYS A 243 -8.77 -7.91 23.60
CA CYS A 243 -9.43 -8.34 22.38
C CYS A 243 -8.55 -9.32 21.59
N PHE A 244 -9.19 -10.34 21.02
CA PHE A 244 -8.55 -11.43 20.28
C PHE A 244 -9.25 -11.63 18.94
N MET A 245 -8.49 -11.99 17.90
CA MET A 245 -9.05 -12.38 16.61
C MET A 245 -9.53 -13.82 16.68
N THR A 246 -10.72 -14.07 16.12
CA THR A 246 -11.35 -15.38 16.20
C THR A 246 -11.90 -15.82 14.85
N SER A 247 -11.85 -17.15 14.64
CA SER A 247 -12.55 -17.81 13.55
C SER A 247 -13.97 -18.17 13.99
N GLN A 248 -14.97 -17.76 13.22
CA GLN A 248 -16.36 -18.06 13.51
C GLN A 248 -17.12 -18.49 12.27
N ASN A 249 -18.09 -19.39 12.46
CA ASN A 249 -19.02 -19.82 11.43
C ASN A 249 -20.35 -20.27 12.04
N HIS A 250 -21.12 -19.32 12.59
CA HIS A 250 -22.43 -19.61 13.17
C HIS A 250 -23.49 -18.63 12.67
N GLY A 251 -24.77 -19.00 12.80
CA GLY A 251 -25.90 -18.15 12.43
C GLY A 251 -26.95 -18.02 13.53
N PHE A 252 -26.62 -18.51 14.73
CA PHE A 252 -27.45 -18.43 15.94
C PHE A 252 -26.56 -17.92 17.08
N ALA A 253 -27.13 -17.19 18.02
CA ALA A 253 -26.42 -16.65 19.17
C ALA A 253 -27.23 -16.88 20.46
N VAL A 254 -26.56 -16.77 21.61
CA VAL A 254 -27.16 -16.89 22.94
C VAL A 254 -27.61 -15.52 23.44
N ASP A 255 -28.84 -15.43 23.97
CA ASP A 255 -29.35 -14.22 24.61
C ASP A 255 -28.83 -14.12 26.04
N VAL A 256 -27.84 -13.23 26.23
CA VAL A 256 -27.18 -12.98 27.51
C VAL A 256 -28.15 -12.51 28.61
N ASN A 257 -29.29 -11.92 28.27
CA ASN A 257 -30.28 -11.47 29.26
C ASN A 257 -31.01 -12.65 29.93
N THR A 258 -30.87 -13.85 29.39
CA THR A 258 -31.47 -15.08 29.93
C THR A 258 -30.49 -15.92 30.74
N LEU A 259 -29.28 -15.40 30.97
CA LEU A 259 -28.23 -16.10 31.70
C LEU A 259 -28.58 -16.22 33.20
N PRO A 260 -28.48 -17.42 33.81
CA PRO A 260 -28.71 -17.58 35.24
C PRO A 260 -27.64 -16.85 36.09
N ASN A 261 -28.00 -16.46 37.32
CA ASN A 261 -27.11 -15.69 38.21
C ASN A 261 -25.75 -16.33 38.53
N GLU A 262 -25.62 -17.66 38.45
CA GLU A 262 -24.38 -18.39 38.69
C GLU A 262 -23.41 -18.38 37.50
N TRP A 263 -23.84 -17.81 36.37
CA TRP A 263 -23.09 -17.71 35.13
C TRP A 263 -22.83 -16.26 34.79
N GLU A 264 -21.80 -16.04 33.98
CA GLU A 264 -21.48 -14.73 33.44
C GLU A 264 -20.95 -14.84 32.00
N PRO A 265 -21.03 -13.76 31.20
CA PRO A 265 -20.49 -13.76 29.85
C PRO A 265 -18.96 -13.76 29.91
N LEU A 266 -18.32 -14.64 29.15
CA LEU A 266 -16.86 -14.78 29.10
C LEU A 266 -16.24 -13.89 28.01
N PHE A 267 -16.80 -13.96 26.80
CA PHE A 267 -16.39 -13.15 25.65
C PHE A 267 -17.59 -12.42 25.04
N THR A 268 -17.33 -11.30 24.38
CA THR A 268 -18.34 -10.52 23.65
C THR A 268 -17.75 -10.01 22.34
N ASN A 269 -18.52 -10.07 21.26
CA ASN A 269 -18.10 -9.59 19.95
C ASN A 269 -17.97 -8.06 19.98
N ALA A 270 -16.83 -7.51 19.55
CA ALA A 270 -16.59 -6.07 19.60
C ALA A 270 -17.38 -5.28 18.53
N ASN A 271 -17.89 -5.94 17.49
CA ASN A 271 -18.59 -5.30 16.38
C ASN A 271 -20.11 -5.26 16.59
N ASP A 272 -20.72 -6.36 17.04
CA ASP A 272 -22.18 -6.48 17.16
C ASP A 272 -22.70 -6.72 18.58
N ASN A 273 -21.81 -6.83 19.57
CA ASN A 273 -22.11 -7.08 20.99
C ASN A 273 -22.79 -8.44 21.26
N THR A 274 -22.76 -9.38 20.32
CA THR A 274 -23.29 -10.73 20.55
C THR A 274 -22.42 -11.50 21.55
N ASN A 275 -23.03 -12.46 22.24
CA ASN A 275 -22.33 -13.29 23.21
C ASN A 275 -21.38 -14.26 22.49
N GLU A 276 -20.12 -14.27 22.92
CA GLU A 276 -19.07 -15.10 22.32
C GLU A 276 -18.55 -16.19 23.28
N GLY A 277 -19.20 -16.33 24.44
CA GLY A 277 -18.87 -17.34 25.43
C GLY A 277 -19.50 -17.07 26.78
N ILE A 278 -19.61 -18.11 27.60
CA ILE A 278 -20.12 -18.06 28.98
C ILE A 278 -19.24 -18.89 29.90
N ILE A 279 -19.25 -18.54 31.18
CA ILE A 279 -18.50 -19.25 32.22
C ILE A 279 -19.31 -19.31 33.51
N HIS A 280 -19.20 -20.43 34.23
CA HIS A 280 -19.77 -20.57 35.56
C HIS A 280 -18.86 -19.89 36.59
N LYS A 281 -19.43 -19.22 37.59
CA LYS A 281 -18.66 -18.43 38.58
C LYS A 281 -17.72 -19.26 39.44
N THR A 282 -18.15 -20.46 39.84
CA THR A 282 -17.37 -21.38 40.70
C THR A 282 -17.00 -22.72 40.05
N LYS A 283 -17.95 -23.39 39.39
CA LYS A 283 -17.76 -24.71 38.77
C LYS A 283 -16.90 -24.67 37.50
N PRO A 284 -16.22 -25.76 37.12
CA PRO A 284 -15.31 -25.81 35.97
C PRO A 284 -16.05 -25.94 34.62
N TYR A 285 -17.07 -25.11 34.40
CA TYR A 285 -17.86 -25.11 33.17
C TYR A 285 -17.66 -23.81 32.40
N PHE A 286 -17.32 -23.92 31.13
CA PHE A 286 -17.24 -22.76 30.25
C PHE A 286 -17.52 -23.16 28.80
N SER A 287 -17.81 -22.18 27.96
CA SER A 287 -17.96 -22.39 26.52
C SER A 287 -17.68 -21.13 25.73
N VAL A 288 -17.33 -21.30 24.45
CA VAL A 288 -17.07 -20.20 23.52
C VAL A 288 -17.82 -20.41 22.20
N GLN A 289 -18.28 -19.32 21.60
CA GLN A 289 -19.08 -19.35 20.36
C GLN A 289 -18.20 -19.43 19.11
N PHE A 290 -16.96 -18.93 19.19
CA PHE A 290 -15.92 -19.05 18.17
C PHE A 290 -15.20 -20.41 18.22
N HIS A 291 -14.30 -20.63 17.26
CA HIS A 291 -13.55 -21.87 17.06
C HIS A 291 -12.08 -21.72 17.47
N PRO A 292 -11.71 -21.94 18.75
CA PRO A 292 -10.32 -21.85 19.21
C PRO A 292 -9.41 -22.93 18.61
N GLU A 293 -9.96 -23.97 18.00
CA GLU A 293 -9.23 -24.95 17.20
C GLU A 293 -8.83 -24.44 15.80
N HIS A 294 -9.17 -23.18 15.45
CA HIS A 294 -8.73 -22.51 14.23
C HIS A 294 -9.04 -23.28 12.93
N MET A 295 -8.08 -23.66 12.09
CA MET A 295 -8.21 -24.40 10.82
C MET A 295 -9.57 -24.22 10.08
N ALA A 296 -9.81 -23.13 9.37
CA ALA A 296 -8.94 -21.98 9.10
C ALA A 296 -9.09 -20.84 10.13
N GLY A 297 -8.10 -19.95 10.16
CA GLY A 297 -8.09 -18.73 10.98
C GLY A 297 -7.04 -18.73 12.10
N PRO A 298 -7.10 -17.72 12.99
CA PRO A 298 -6.05 -17.40 13.96
C PRO A 298 -5.98 -18.39 15.13
N GLU A 299 -4.76 -18.70 15.59
CA GLU A 299 -4.49 -19.63 16.70
C GLU A 299 -4.54 -18.96 18.10
N ASP A 300 -4.95 -17.70 18.16
CA ASP A 300 -4.79 -16.78 19.30
C ASP A 300 -5.39 -17.28 20.63
N LEU A 301 -6.36 -18.20 20.58
CA LEU A 301 -7.08 -18.73 21.75
C LEU A 301 -7.04 -20.28 21.86
N GLU A 302 -6.10 -20.96 21.20
CA GLU A 302 -5.95 -22.43 21.33
C GLU A 302 -5.67 -22.84 22.79
N MET A 303 -5.08 -21.95 23.59
CA MET A 303 -4.84 -22.17 25.02
C MET A 303 -6.09 -22.55 25.82
N LEU A 304 -7.31 -22.34 25.32
CA LEU A 304 -8.54 -22.78 26.00
C LEU A 304 -8.61 -24.30 26.14
N PHE A 305 -7.96 -25.04 25.24
CA PHE A 305 -7.80 -26.49 25.38
C PHE A 305 -6.89 -26.85 26.57
N ASP A 306 -5.81 -26.10 26.80
CA ASP A 306 -4.94 -26.27 27.97
C ASP A 306 -5.72 -26.06 29.27
N ILE A 307 -6.49 -24.96 29.36
CA ILE A 307 -7.31 -24.62 30.53
C ILE A 307 -8.31 -25.74 30.86
N PHE A 308 -8.96 -26.31 29.83
CA PHE A 308 -9.90 -27.41 30.04
C PHE A 308 -9.23 -28.66 30.59
N LEU A 309 -8.06 -29.04 30.04
CA LEU A 309 -7.31 -30.20 30.53
C LEU A 309 -6.78 -29.99 31.94
N ASP A 310 -6.25 -28.80 32.23
CA ASP A 310 -5.79 -28.44 33.57
C ASP A 310 -6.93 -28.50 34.58
N ALA A 311 -8.14 -28.09 34.21
CA ALA A 311 -9.31 -28.22 35.07
C ALA A 311 -9.66 -29.70 35.35
N ILE A 312 -9.46 -30.60 34.39
CA ILE A 312 -9.71 -32.03 34.58
C ILE A 312 -8.66 -32.63 35.51
N ASN A 313 -7.39 -32.31 35.29
CA ASN A 313 -6.30 -32.81 36.12
C ASN A 313 -6.44 -32.33 37.57
N ASP A 314 -6.75 -31.05 37.80
CA ASP A 314 -7.03 -30.54 39.15
C ASP A 314 -8.18 -31.30 39.84
N ASN A 315 -9.25 -31.60 39.10
CA ASN A 315 -10.41 -32.34 39.62
C ASN A 315 -10.05 -33.79 39.96
N LEU A 316 -9.21 -34.45 39.15
CA LEU A 316 -8.75 -35.82 39.37
C LEU A 316 -7.79 -35.93 40.57
N GLU A 317 -6.92 -34.94 40.74
CA GLU A 317 -5.93 -34.88 41.82
C GLU A 317 -6.50 -34.32 43.13
N GLY A 318 -7.67 -33.68 43.08
CA GLY A 318 -8.28 -32.97 44.22
C GLY A 318 -7.50 -31.70 44.61
N THR A 319 -6.83 -31.06 43.65
CA THR A 319 -5.90 -29.93 43.82
C THR A 319 -6.49 -28.60 43.33
N GLU A 320 -7.82 -28.47 43.27
CA GLU A 320 -8.57 -27.29 42.80
C GLU A 320 -8.29 -26.02 43.64
N ASN A 321 -7.14 -25.37 43.37
CA ASN A 321 -6.72 -24.16 44.06
C ASN A 321 -7.20 -22.87 43.36
N LYS A 322 -7.58 -22.97 42.08
CA LYS A 322 -8.09 -21.85 41.27
C LYS A 322 -9.27 -22.29 40.41
N SER A 323 -10.33 -21.50 40.39
CA SER A 323 -11.44 -21.70 39.46
C SER A 323 -10.99 -21.56 38.00
N VAL A 324 -11.69 -22.19 37.05
CA VAL A 324 -11.43 -22.03 35.61
C VAL A 324 -11.45 -20.56 35.20
N ARG A 325 -12.36 -19.76 35.76
CA ARG A 325 -12.42 -18.31 35.56
C ARG A 325 -11.10 -17.63 35.94
N GLN A 326 -10.55 -17.95 37.11
CA GLN A 326 -9.27 -17.40 37.56
C GLN A 326 -8.13 -17.86 36.65
N LYS A 327 -8.10 -19.14 36.23
CA LYS A 327 -7.08 -19.64 35.31
C LYS A 327 -7.09 -18.89 33.97
N ILE A 328 -8.27 -18.67 33.37
CA ILE A 328 -8.40 -17.89 32.13
C ILE A 328 -7.97 -16.44 32.35
N ASN A 329 -8.45 -15.80 33.42
CA ASN A 329 -8.06 -14.44 33.75
C ASN A 329 -6.54 -14.30 33.92
N ASP A 330 -5.91 -15.20 34.67
CA ASP A 330 -4.46 -15.19 34.92
C ASP A 330 -3.67 -15.39 33.61
N LYS A 331 -4.15 -16.28 32.73
CA LYS A 331 -3.49 -16.59 31.45
C LYS A 331 -3.59 -15.43 30.45
N LEU A 332 -4.73 -14.73 30.43
CA LEU A 332 -4.99 -13.62 29.51
C LEU A 332 -4.61 -12.26 30.10
N ALA A 333 -4.38 -12.15 31.41
CA ALA A 333 -4.05 -10.89 32.07
C ALA A 333 -2.76 -10.30 31.49
N PHE A 334 -2.78 -8.99 31.32
CA PHE A 334 -1.62 -8.20 30.94
C PHE A 334 -1.63 -6.92 31.76
N THR A 335 -0.48 -6.54 32.33
CA THR A 335 -0.35 -5.29 33.08
C THR A 335 0.30 -4.25 32.18
N PRO A 336 -0.45 -3.25 31.67
CA PRO A 336 0.08 -2.26 30.76
C PRO A 336 0.97 -1.24 31.49
N THR A 337 2.05 -0.82 30.85
CA THR A 337 2.84 0.33 31.29
C THR A 337 2.24 1.59 30.67
N ILE A 338 1.31 2.25 31.38
CA ILE A 338 0.62 3.43 30.86
C ILE A 338 1.51 4.67 31.00
N GLN A 339 1.74 5.35 29.89
CA GLN A 339 2.44 6.63 29.89
C GLN A 339 1.50 7.78 30.27
N VAL A 340 2.04 8.80 30.96
CA VAL A 340 1.28 10.04 31.21
C VAL A 340 1.00 10.72 29.87
N ARG A 341 -0.29 11.00 29.63
CA ARG A 341 -0.74 11.65 28.40
C ARG A 341 -0.03 13.01 28.19
N PRO A 342 0.58 13.24 27.03
CA PRO A 342 1.26 14.50 26.73
C PRO A 342 0.25 15.64 26.54
N LYS A 343 0.73 16.87 26.72
CA LYS A 343 0.00 18.09 26.32
C LYS A 343 0.50 18.66 24.99
N LYS A 344 1.78 18.42 24.69
CA LYS A 344 2.50 18.98 23.55
C LYS A 344 3.50 17.95 23.02
N VAL A 345 3.36 17.60 21.75
CA VAL A 345 4.13 16.55 21.08
C VAL A 345 4.96 17.14 19.95
N LEU A 346 6.24 16.77 19.94
CA LEU A 346 7.14 17.01 18.82
C LEU A 346 7.10 15.83 17.84
N ILE A 347 6.96 16.12 16.56
CA ILE A 347 6.99 15.17 15.45
C ILE A 347 8.20 15.50 14.58
N LEU A 348 9.05 14.52 14.32
CA LEU A 348 10.15 14.64 13.37
C LEU A 348 9.68 14.11 12.01
N GLY A 349 9.71 14.96 10.98
CA GLY A 349 9.42 14.57 9.60
C GLY A 349 10.58 13.82 8.95
N SER A 350 10.46 13.52 7.64
CA SER A 350 11.46 12.77 6.87
C SER A 350 12.64 13.60 6.34
N GLY A 351 12.49 14.92 6.24
CA GLY A 351 13.44 15.73 5.48
C GLY A 351 13.14 15.70 3.97
N GLY A 352 14.15 15.97 3.15
CA GLY A 352 14.03 15.92 1.69
C GLY A 352 13.77 14.51 1.17
N LEU A 353 13.05 14.40 0.06
CA LEU A 353 12.77 13.11 -0.59
C LEU A 353 14.02 12.54 -1.27
N SER A 354 14.30 11.27 -1.00
CA SER A 354 15.41 10.53 -1.61
C SER A 354 15.00 9.09 -1.91
N ILE A 355 15.74 8.39 -2.78
CA ILE A 355 15.47 6.98 -3.09
C ILE A 355 15.53 6.15 -1.80
N GLY A 356 14.43 5.45 -1.51
CA GLY A 356 14.23 4.66 -0.28
C GLY A 356 13.53 5.42 0.86
N GLN A 357 13.31 6.74 0.72
CA GLN A 357 12.58 7.57 1.70
C GLN A 357 11.79 8.67 0.95
N ALA A 358 10.58 8.33 0.50
CA ALA A 358 9.79 9.12 -0.42
C ALA A 358 8.63 9.86 0.29
N GLY A 359 7.45 9.93 -0.34
CA GLY A 359 6.28 10.68 0.14
C GLY A 359 5.47 9.98 1.24
N GLU A 360 5.72 8.70 1.52
CA GLU A 360 4.97 7.90 2.48
C GLU A 360 4.97 8.50 3.90
N PHE A 361 6.03 9.25 4.23
CA PHE A 361 6.18 9.93 5.52
C PHE A 361 5.44 11.27 5.59
N ASP A 362 5.12 11.88 4.45
CA ASP A 362 4.22 13.04 4.40
C ASP A 362 2.78 12.62 4.75
N TYR A 363 2.32 11.51 4.16
CA TYR A 363 1.06 10.87 4.53
C TYR A 363 1.04 10.45 6.00
N SER A 364 2.06 9.71 6.44
CA SER A 364 2.15 9.22 7.81
C SER A 364 2.18 10.34 8.85
N GLY A 365 3.02 11.35 8.66
CA GLY A 365 3.11 12.53 9.54
C GLY A 365 1.80 13.32 9.59
N SER A 366 1.12 13.48 8.45
CA SER A 366 -0.19 14.15 8.38
C SER A 366 -1.27 13.42 9.18
N GLN A 367 -1.33 12.08 9.08
CA GLN A 367 -2.25 11.26 9.88
C GLN A 367 -1.96 11.36 11.39
N ALA A 368 -0.68 11.39 11.77
CA ALA A 368 -0.29 11.54 13.17
C ALA A 368 -0.78 12.87 13.75
N ILE A 369 -0.57 13.97 13.01
CA ILE A 369 -1.03 15.31 13.42
C ILE A 369 -2.55 15.32 13.60
N LYS A 370 -3.30 14.73 12.66
CA LYS A 370 -4.76 14.61 12.73
C LYS A 370 -5.22 13.82 13.97
N ALA A 371 -4.60 12.67 14.25
CA ALA A 371 -4.91 11.85 15.42
C ALA A 371 -4.68 12.62 16.74
N LEU A 372 -3.54 13.31 16.87
CA LEU A 372 -3.17 14.11 18.04
C LEU A 372 -4.09 15.31 18.24
N LYS A 373 -4.48 16.00 17.16
CA LYS A 373 -5.41 17.13 17.23
C LYS A 373 -6.79 16.76 17.72
N GLN A 374 -7.34 15.62 17.28
CA GLN A 374 -8.60 15.11 17.81
C GLN A 374 -8.53 14.80 19.32
N GLU A 375 -7.35 14.39 19.79
CA GLU A 375 -7.06 14.18 21.21
C GLU A 375 -6.71 15.46 21.98
N LYS A 376 -6.85 16.64 21.33
CA LYS A 376 -6.59 17.98 21.88
C LYS A 376 -5.14 18.17 22.36
N ILE A 377 -4.20 17.54 21.67
CA ILE A 377 -2.76 17.64 21.96
C ILE A 377 -2.14 18.68 21.01
N GLN A 378 -1.32 19.58 21.55
CA GLN A 378 -0.57 20.54 20.73
C GLN A 378 0.54 19.83 19.95
N THR A 379 0.71 20.21 18.69
CA THR A 379 1.58 19.55 17.72
C THR A 379 2.66 20.50 17.20
N ILE A 380 3.91 20.05 17.28
CA ILE A 380 5.06 20.74 16.71
C ILE A 380 5.70 19.81 15.70
N LEU A 381 5.92 20.29 14.49
CA LEU A 381 6.56 19.55 13.42
C LEU A 381 7.91 20.20 13.07
N ILE A 382 8.96 19.40 12.96
CA ILE A 382 10.21 19.79 12.28
C ILE A 382 10.28 19.01 10.97
N ASN A 383 10.23 19.73 9.85
CA ASN A 383 10.50 19.15 8.53
C ASN A 383 11.00 20.25 7.58
N PRO A 384 12.23 20.14 7.04
CA PRO A 384 12.75 21.11 6.07
C PRO A 384 12.18 20.94 4.66
N ASN A 385 11.46 19.86 4.36
CA ASN A 385 10.82 19.70 3.07
C ASN A 385 9.57 20.58 2.94
N ILE A 386 9.75 21.68 2.22
CA ILE A 386 8.77 22.72 1.99
C ILE A 386 7.61 22.30 1.09
N ALA A 387 7.77 21.24 0.31
CA ALA A 387 6.74 20.76 -0.60
C ALA A 387 5.67 19.90 0.08
N THR A 388 5.90 19.45 1.31
CA THR A 388 5.00 18.50 1.97
C THR A 388 3.65 19.08 2.39
N VAL A 389 2.61 18.26 2.36
CA VAL A 389 1.28 18.56 2.91
C VAL A 389 1.34 18.72 4.42
N GLN A 390 2.15 17.93 5.12
CA GLN A 390 2.27 17.99 6.58
C GLN A 390 2.75 19.36 7.10
N THR A 391 3.48 20.12 6.28
CA THR A 391 3.97 21.47 6.60
C THR A 391 3.00 22.58 6.20
N THR A 392 1.78 22.25 5.78
CA THR A 392 0.74 23.24 5.47
C THR A 392 0.32 24.02 6.71
N LYS A 393 0.18 25.35 6.56
CA LYS A 393 -0.23 26.25 7.65
C LYS A 393 -1.56 25.79 8.26
N GLY A 394 -1.58 25.60 9.57
CA GLY A 394 -2.76 25.18 10.32
C GLY A 394 -2.93 23.66 10.46
N LEU A 395 -2.17 22.83 9.73
CA LEU A 395 -2.22 21.38 9.94
C LEU A 395 -1.58 21.00 11.27
N ALA A 396 -0.29 21.29 11.49
CA ALA A 396 0.32 21.32 12.82
C ALA A 396 0.11 22.69 13.48
N ASP A 397 0.21 22.78 14.81
CA ASP A 397 0.08 24.07 15.52
C ASP A 397 1.32 24.95 15.31
N LYS A 398 2.50 24.33 15.15
CA LYS A 398 3.73 25.02 14.76
C LYS A 398 4.61 24.16 13.88
N VAL A 399 5.19 24.75 12.83
CA VAL A 399 6.06 24.09 11.86
C VAL A 399 7.43 24.78 11.84
N TYR A 400 8.49 23.99 11.87
CA TYR A 400 9.87 24.43 11.75
C TYR A 400 10.51 23.84 10.49
N PHE A 401 10.91 24.71 9.57
CA PHE A 401 11.71 24.36 8.40
C PHE A 401 13.20 24.45 8.75
N LEU A 402 13.68 23.44 9.47
CA LEU A 402 15.04 23.35 10.00
C LEU A 402 15.67 21.99 9.68
N PRO A 403 17.01 21.90 9.63
CA PRO A 403 17.71 20.62 9.50
C PRO A 403 17.33 19.65 10.62
N LEU A 404 17.18 18.37 10.27
CA LEU A 404 16.93 17.28 11.23
C LEU A 404 18.25 16.78 11.84
N THR A 405 18.97 17.67 12.52
CA THR A 405 20.18 17.34 13.28
C THR A 405 19.95 17.45 14.79
N PRO A 406 20.69 16.69 15.63
CA PRO A 406 20.53 16.76 17.08
C PRO A 406 20.59 18.18 17.65
N GLU A 407 21.45 19.05 17.09
CA GLU A 407 21.63 20.42 17.56
C GLU A 407 20.38 21.28 17.34
N TYR A 408 19.80 21.23 16.13
CA TYR A 408 18.59 22.00 15.81
C TYR A 408 17.36 21.44 16.52
N VAL A 409 17.24 20.12 16.62
CA VAL A 409 16.13 19.48 17.34
C VAL A 409 16.20 19.80 18.83
N GLU A 410 17.39 19.77 19.46
CA GLU A 410 17.55 20.21 20.85
C GLU A 410 17.12 21.67 21.04
N GLN A 411 17.46 22.57 20.11
CA GLN A 411 17.04 23.98 20.19
C GLN A 411 15.52 24.13 20.17
N VAL A 412 14.82 23.38 19.31
CA VAL A 412 13.35 23.37 19.27
C VAL A 412 12.79 22.80 20.57
N ILE A 413 13.33 21.69 21.09
CA ILE A 413 12.93 21.12 22.39
C ILE A 413 13.11 22.14 23.52
N LYS A 414 14.24 22.85 23.55
CA LYS A 414 14.54 23.88 24.55
C LYS A 414 13.56 25.04 24.50
N SER A 415 13.17 25.47 23.30
CA SER A 415 12.26 26.59 23.07
C SER A 415 10.80 26.22 23.34
N GLU A 416 10.34 25.10 22.78
CA GLU A 416 8.94 24.71 22.79
C GLU A 416 8.51 23.90 24.01
N ARG A 417 9.46 23.24 24.69
CA ARG A 417 9.23 22.37 25.85
C ARG A 417 8.12 21.32 25.61
N PRO A 418 8.21 20.49 24.56
CA PRO A 418 7.30 19.36 24.39
C PRO A 418 7.48 18.35 25.53
N ASN A 419 6.42 17.61 25.85
CA ASN A 419 6.47 16.52 26.84
C ASN A 419 6.30 15.12 26.23
N GLY A 420 6.09 15.05 24.91
CA GLY A 420 6.17 13.83 24.11
C GLY A 420 6.91 14.06 22.79
N VAL A 421 7.50 13.00 22.23
CA VAL A 421 8.10 12.99 20.89
C VAL A 421 7.69 11.73 20.13
N LEU A 422 7.38 11.88 18.84
CA LEU A 422 7.16 10.80 17.89
C LEU A 422 8.35 10.67 16.94
N LEU A 423 8.95 9.49 16.90
CA LEU A 423 10.15 9.19 16.10
C LEU A 423 9.86 8.24 14.92
N THR A 424 8.75 7.49 14.97
CA THR A 424 8.43 6.40 14.04
C THR A 424 7.64 6.84 12.79
N PHE A 425 7.49 8.15 12.57
CA PHE A 425 6.67 8.73 11.49
C PHE A 425 7.49 9.45 10.41
N GLY A 426 8.80 9.63 10.61
CA GLY A 426 9.68 10.41 9.74
C GLY A 426 10.81 9.61 9.09
N GLY A 427 10.61 8.31 8.88
CA GLY A 427 11.60 7.44 8.26
C GLY A 427 12.90 7.31 9.06
N GLN A 428 13.99 6.95 8.38
CA GLN A 428 15.28 6.70 9.02
C GLN A 428 15.93 7.97 9.54
N THR A 429 15.74 9.10 8.85
CA THR A 429 16.31 10.40 9.27
C THR A 429 15.82 10.77 10.67
N ALA A 430 14.50 10.69 10.91
CA ALA A 430 13.90 10.96 12.22
C ALA A 430 14.37 9.96 13.29
N LEU A 431 14.41 8.69 12.94
CA LEU A 431 14.80 7.59 13.84
C LEU A 431 16.25 7.74 14.30
N ASN A 432 17.19 7.92 13.36
CA ASN A 432 18.61 8.11 13.65
C ASN A 432 18.83 9.38 14.51
N CYS A 433 18.16 10.48 14.17
CA CYS A 433 18.23 11.71 14.97
C CYS A 433 17.71 11.47 16.40
N GLY A 434 16.62 10.73 16.56
CA GLY A 434 16.07 10.34 17.86
C GLY A 434 17.02 9.49 18.69
N VAL A 435 17.67 8.48 18.09
CA VAL A 435 18.66 7.64 18.76
C VAL A 435 19.86 8.45 19.25
N GLU A 436 20.38 9.37 18.43
CA GLU A 436 21.49 10.23 18.84
C GLU A 436 21.10 11.22 19.96
N LEU A 437 19.88 11.75 19.94
CA LEU A 437 19.35 12.61 21.01
C LEU A 437 19.21 11.87 22.35
N GLU A 438 18.78 10.60 22.31
CA GLU A 438 18.70 9.76 23.50
C GLU A 438 20.10 9.42 24.04
N ARG A 439 21.04 9.05 23.16
CA ARG A 439 22.45 8.80 23.54
C ARG A 439 23.09 10.03 24.18
N ALA A 440 22.77 11.23 23.67
CA ALA A 440 23.21 12.50 24.24
C ALA A 440 22.47 12.90 25.54
N GLY A 441 21.46 12.14 25.98
CA GLY A 441 20.68 12.40 27.18
C GLY A 441 19.74 13.60 27.07
N VAL A 442 19.42 14.07 25.86
CA VAL A 442 18.60 15.27 25.61
C VAL A 442 17.17 15.07 26.10
N PHE A 443 16.54 13.93 25.78
CA PHE A 443 15.16 13.67 26.20
C PHE A 443 15.02 13.66 27.71
N LYS A 444 15.95 13.02 28.43
CA LYS A 444 16.02 13.05 29.90
C LYS A 444 16.24 14.46 30.45
N LYS A 445 17.17 15.23 29.86
CA LYS A 445 17.50 16.61 30.26
C LYS A 445 16.30 17.54 30.20
N TYR A 446 15.40 17.36 29.24
CA TYR A 446 14.23 18.23 29.04
C TYR A 446 12.89 17.57 29.43
N ASN A 447 12.92 16.36 30.00
CA ASN A 447 11.73 15.57 30.37
C ASN A 447 10.77 15.33 29.19
N VAL A 448 11.32 15.01 28.03
CA VAL A 448 10.58 14.62 26.82
C VAL A 448 10.46 13.10 26.82
N ARG A 449 9.25 12.57 26.61
CA ARG A 449 9.02 11.13 26.56
C ARG A 449 8.88 10.65 25.13
N ILE A 450 9.52 9.53 24.81
CA ILE A 450 9.33 8.85 23.53
C ILE A 450 8.01 8.10 23.60
N MET A 451 7.11 8.39 22.67
CA MET A 451 5.77 7.82 22.64
C MET A 451 5.68 6.68 21.63
N GLY A 452 4.81 5.71 21.89
CA GLY A 452 4.71 4.49 21.09
C GLY A 452 5.87 3.53 21.39
N THR A 453 6.47 2.97 20.33
CA THR A 453 7.55 2.00 20.43
C THR A 453 8.72 2.52 21.27
N PRO A 454 9.15 1.77 22.30
CA PRO A 454 10.33 2.13 23.08
C PRO A 454 11.58 2.25 22.22
N ILE A 455 12.46 3.21 22.52
CA ILE A 455 13.67 3.41 21.73
C ILE A 455 14.63 2.21 21.79
N GLN A 456 14.62 1.45 22.88
CA GLN A 456 15.40 0.21 22.97
C GLN A 456 14.91 -0.81 21.93
N SER A 457 13.60 -0.97 21.77
CA SER A 457 13.02 -1.84 20.74
C SER A 457 13.45 -1.42 19.34
N ILE A 458 13.50 -0.11 19.07
CA ILE A 458 13.99 0.44 17.80
C ILE A 458 15.46 0.04 17.58
N ILE A 459 16.32 0.24 18.59
CA ILE A 459 17.74 -0.12 18.52
C ILE A 459 17.91 -1.63 18.29
N ASP A 460 17.15 -2.45 19.02
CA ASP A 460 17.22 -3.91 18.95
C ASP A 460 16.78 -4.45 17.57
N THR A 461 15.87 -3.77 16.87
CA THR A 461 15.44 -4.16 15.52
C THR A 461 16.35 -3.65 14.41
N GLU A 462 17.04 -2.54 14.61
CA GLU A 462 17.94 -1.94 13.61
C GLU A 462 19.34 -2.57 13.61
N ASP A 463 19.84 -3.03 14.78
CA ASP A 463 21.09 -3.77 14.86
C ASP A 463 20.86 -5.26 14.60
N ARG A 464 21.43 -5.77 13.50
CA ARG A 464 21.22 -7.16 13.05
C ARG A 464 21.69 -8.22 14.04
N LYS A 465 22.77 -7.97 14.78
CA LYS A 465 23.29 -8.93 15.74
C LYS A 465 22.36 -9.01 16.94
N ILE A 466 21.97 -7.85 17.48
CA ILE A 466 21.02 -7.79 18.59
C ILE A 466 19.69 -8.40 18.15
N PHE A 467 19.20 -8.05 16.95
CA PHE A 467 17.99 -8.63 16.39
C PHE A 467 18.03 -10.17 16.35
N ALA A 468 19.11 -10.75 15.81
CA ALA A 468 19.29 -12.20 15.76
C ALA A 468 19.29 -12.85 17.16
N GLU A 469 19.97 -12.23 18.13
CA GLU A 469 20.00 -12.70 19.52
C GLU A 469 18.61 -12.65 20.16
N ARG A 470 17.88 -11.54 20.00
CA ARG A 470 16.49 -11.36 20.52
C ARG A 470 15.52 -12.36 19.88
N ILE A 471 15.62 -12.59 18.57
CA ILE A 471 14.80 -13.56 17.86
C ILE A 471 15.08 -15.00 18.35
N ALA A 472 16.35 -15.32 18.63
CA ALA A 472 16.73 -16.64 19.14
C ALA A 472 16.19 -16.92 20.55
N GLU A 473 16.01 -15.89 21.40
CA GLU A 473 15.42 -16.03 22.75
C GLU A 473 14.01 -16.64 22.72
N ILE A 474 13.27 -16.43 21.64
CA ILE A 474 11.91 -16.97 21.47
C ILE A 474 11.86 -18.21 20.58
N GLY A 475 13.02 -18.79 20.23
CA GLY A 475 13.13 -20.00 19.42
C GLY A 475 12.81 -19.80 17.93
N GLU A 476 12.75 -18.55 17.47
CA GLU A 476 12.60 -18.20 16.06
C GLU A 476 13.98 -18.09 15.37
N LYS A 477 13.99 -18.02 14.03
CA LYS A 477 15.22 -18.00 13.25
C LYS A 477 15.27 -16.82 12.30
N VAL A 478 16.42 -16.15 12.29
CA VAL A 478 16.81 -15.22 11.23
C VAL A 478 17.64 -15.95 10.18
N ALA A 479 17.77 -15.37 8.99
CA ALA A 479 18.69 -15.89 7.97
C ALA A 479 20.11 -16.03 8.58
N PRO A 480 20.79 -17.19 8.41
CA PRO A 480 22.14 -17.40 8.93
C PRO A 480 23.08 -16.31 8.42
N SER A 481 23.77 -15.62 9.34
CA SER A 481 24.60 -14.47 9.00
C SER A 481 25.75 -14.25 9.98
N GLU A 482 26.79 -13.55 9.52
CA GLU A 482 27.95 -13.17 10.32
C GLU A 482 28.29 -11.68 10.07
N ALA A 483 28.47 -10.91 11.14
CA ALA A 483 28.92 -9.54 11.07
C ALA A 483 30.44 -9.46 11.00
N VAL A 484 30.97 -8.73 10.02
CA VAL A 484 32.39 -8.68 9.69
C VAL A 484 32.85 -7.23 9.53
N TYR A 485 34.12 -6.97 9.83
CA TYR A 485 34.72 -5.62 9.86
C TYR A 485 35.89 -5.47 8.88
N SER A 486 36.23 -6.55 8.16
CA SER A 486 37.29 -6.56 7.17
C SER A 486 36.92 -7.48 6.00
N VAL A 487 37.55 -7.25 4.85
CA VAL A 487 37.38 -8.12 3.66
C VAL A 487 37.75 -9.56 3.99
N ARG A 488 38.78 -9.78 4.82
CA ARG A 488 39.20 -11.13 5.22
C ARG A 488 38.12 -11.84 6.04
N GLU A 489 37.57 -11.18 7.05
CA GLU A 489 36.46 -11.73 7.84
C GLU A 489 35.25 -12.04 6.96
N ALA A 490 34.95 -11.21 5.96
CA ALA A 490 33.87 -11.48 5.01
C ALA A 490 34.07 -12.79 4.24
N LEU A 491 35.29 -13.04 3.75
CA LEU A 491 35.63 -14.28 3.04
C LEU A 491 35.56 -15.50 3.96
N ASP A 492 36.06 -15.38 5.20
CA ASP A 492 36.03 -16.45 6.19
C ASP A 492 34.57 -16.78 6.60
N ALA A 493 33.70 -15.78 6.75
CA ALA A 493 32.27 -15.96 7.00
C ALA A 493 31.58 -16.68 5.84
N ALA A 494 31.87 -16.30 4.59
CA ALA A 494 31.28 -16.95 3.42
C ALA A 494 31.72 -18.41 3.23
N GLU A 495 32.94 -18.77 3.65
CA GLU A 495 33.38 -20.16 3.67
C GLU A 495 32.59 -21.01 4.69
N LYS A 496 32.12 -20.43 5.80
CA LYS A 496 31.24 -21.11 6.77
C LYS A 496 29.78 -21.19 6.32
N LEU A 497 29.28 -20.11 5.71
CA LEU A 497 27.88 -20.00 5.26
C LEU A 497 27.61 -20.73 3.94
N GLU A 498 28.68 -21.01 3.19
CA GLU A 498 28.69 -21.54 1.84
C GLU A 498 28.13 -20.56 0.80
N TYR A 499 28.78 -20.49 -0.36
CA TYR A 499 28.31 -19.66 -1.47
C TYR A 499 27.06 -20.27 -2.15
N PRO A 500 26.14 -19.46 -2.69
CA PRO A 500 26.19 -17.99 -2.74
C PRO A 500 25.84 -17.33 -1.40
N VAL A 501 26.44 -16.16 -1.16
CA VAL A 501 26.19 -15.31 0.02
C VAL A 501 25.74 -13.92 -0.40
N MET A 502 25.07 -13.21 0.51
CA MET A 502 24.70 -11.81 0.34
C MET A 502 25.57 -10.96 1.27
N ALA A 503 26.20 -9.93 0.73
CA ALA A 503 26.89 -8.90 1.50
C ALA A 503 25.96 -7.70 1.67
N ARG A 504 25.87 -7.10 2.88
CA ARG A 504 25.07 -5.91 3.17
C ARG A 504 25.77 -4.96 4.13
N ALA A 505 25.76 -3.66 3.86
CA ALA A 505 26.30 -2.67 4.81
C ALA A 505 25.34 -2.43 5.97
N ALA A 506 25.84 -2.43 7.22
CA ALA A 506 25.03 -2.14 8.41
C ALA A 506 24.64 -0.66 8.52
N PHE A 507 23.56 -0.36 9.28
CA PHE A 507 23.00 0.99 9.50
C PHE A 507 22.66 1.76 8.22
N SER A 508 22.27 1.04 7.17
CA SER A 508 21.91 1.62 5.88
C SER A 508 20.47 1.28 5.49
N LEU A 509 19.76 2.23 4.87
CA LEU A 509 18.41 1.99 4.37
C LEU A 509 18.44 1.34 2.99
N GLY A 510 17.38 0.65 2.56
CA GLY A 510 17.14 0.29 1.15
C GLY A 510 18.30 -0.45 0.45
N GLY A 511 19.08 -1.24 1.20
CA GLY A 511 20.19 -2.06 0.69
C GLY A 511 21.42 -1.29 0.19
N LEU A 512 21.78 -0.13 0.77
CA LEU A 512 22.99 0.58 0.30
C LEU A 512 24.23 -0.33 0.45
N GLY A 513 25.00 -0.50 -0.62
CA GLY A 513 26.20 -1.34 -0.60
C GLY A 513 25.92 -2.83 -0.43
N SER A 514 24.68 -3.29 -0.70
CA SER A 514 24.37 -4.72 -0.72
C SER A 514 24.57 -5.36 -2.09
N GLY A 515 24.90 -6.65 -2.09
CA GLY A 515 25.06 -7.43 -3.32
C GLY A 515 25.20 -8.93 -3.05
N PHE A 516 24.96 -9.74 -4.07
CA PHE A 516 25.18 -11.18 -4.01
C PHE A 516 26.56 -11.54 -4.56
N ALA A 517 27.22 -12.47 -3.90
CA ALA A 517 28.44 -13.08 -4.36
C ALA A 517 28.23 -14.58 -4.52
N ASN A 518 28.53 -15.12 -5.70
CA ASN A 518 28.51 -16.55 -5.98
C ASN A 518 29.86 -17.21 -5.71
N ASN A 519 30.91 -16.41 -5.50
CA ASN A 519 32.26 -16.88 -5.28
C ASN A 519 33.11 -15.83 -4.54
N LYS A 520 34.31 -16.26 -4.12
CA LYS A 520 35.29 -15.47 -3.37
C LYS A 520 35.66 -14.15 -4.04
N LYS A 521 35.80 -14.13 -5.37
CA LYS A 521 36.23 -12.95 -6.13
C LYS A 521 35.14 -11.88 -6.19
N GLU A 522 33.89 -12.29 -6.36
CA GLU A 522 32.73 -11.39 -6.30
C GLU A 522 32.59 -10.77 -4.91
N LEU A 523 32.75 -11.59 -3.85
CA LEU A 523 32.62 -11.10 -2.48
C LEU A 523 33.72 -10.10 -2.11
N GLU A 524 34.96 -10.34 -2.54
CA GLU A 524 36.08 -9.43 -2.29
C GLU A 524 35.81 -8.03 -2.84
N LEU A 525 35.30 -7.94 -4.09
CA LEU A 525 34.95 -6.67 -4.72
C LEU A 525 33.82 -5.95 -3.97
N LEU A 526 32.76 -6.69 -3.62
CA LEU A 526 31.62 -6.15 -2.88
C LEU A 526 32.04 -5.65 -1.49
N ALA A 527 32.83 -6.44 -0.75
CA ALA A 527 33.27 -6.08 0.59
C ALA A 527 34.18 -4.83 0.59
N GLN A 528 35.07 -4.69 -0.39
CA GLN A 528 35.90 -3.49 -0.54
C GLN A 528 35.05 -2.24 -0.78
N GLN A 529 34.03 -2.33 -1.64
CA GLN A 529 33.13 -1.22 -1.93
C GLN A 529 32.27 -0.86 -0.72
N ALA A 530 31.68 -1.86 -0.07
CA ALA A 530 30.79 -1.63 1.06
C ALA A 530 31.52 -1.09 2.31
N LEU A 531 32.72 -1.60 2.61
CA LEU A 531 33.51 -1.14 3.76
C LEU A 531 34.09 0.28 3.58
N ALA A 532 34.07 0.82 2.36
CA ALA A 532 34.41 2.23 2.13
C ALA A 532 33.29 3.19 2.61
N HIS A 533 32.06 2.69 2.75
CA HIS A 533 30.88 3.45 3.14
C HIS A 533 30.36 3.11 4.54
N SER A 534 30.65 1.92 5.06
CA SER A 534 30.28 1.49 6.41
C SER A 534 31.43 0.78 7.11
N ASN A 535 31.54 0.94 8.43
CA ASN A 535 32.56 0.26 9.22
C ASN A 535 32.23 -1.23 9.48
N GLN A 536 31.04 -1.69 9.11
CA GLN A 536 30.56 -3.06 9.34
C GLN A 536 29.79 -3.57 8.11
N LEU A 537 30.08 -4.81 7.72
CA LEU A 537 29.40 -5.56 6.68
C LEU A 537 28.75 -6.81 7.30
N ILE A 538 27.60 -7.22 6.79
CA ILE A 538 26.93 -8.47 7.16
C ILE A 538 27.01 -9.42 5.98
N ILE A 539 27.45 -10.65 6.21
CA ILE A 539 27.43 -11.74 5.23
C ILE A 539 26.30 -12.68 5.61
N ASP A 540 25.30 -12.82 4.74
CA ASP A 540 24.16 -13.73 4.93
C ASP A 540 24.23 -14.90 3.96
N LYS A 541 23.70 -16.06 4.40
CA LYS A 541 23.39 -17.15 3.49
C LYS A 541 22.37 -16.67 2.45
N SER A 542 22.64 -16.91 1.16
CA SER A 542 21.69 -16.55 0.10
C SER A 542 20.44 -17.42 0.19
N LEU A 543 19.29 -16.77 0.26
CA LEU A 543 17.96 -17.38 0.14
C LEU A 543 17.31 -17.00 -1.20
N GLN A 544 18.13 -16.71 -2.21
CA GLN A 544 17.66 -16.26 -3.53
C GLN A 544 16.68 -17.26 -4.14
N GLY A 545 15.57 -16.75 -4.67
CA GLY A 545 14.52 -17.58 -5.25
C GLY A 545 13.43 -18.04 -4.27
N TRP A 546 13.60 -17.79 -2.96
CA TRP A 546 12.54 -18.04 -1.98
C TRP A 546 11.40 -17.02 -2.13
N LYS A 547 10.20 -17.39 -1.68
CA LYS A 547 9.06 -16.46 -1.65
C LYS A 547 9.34 -15.39 -0.59
N GLU A 548 9.17 -14.13 -0.94
CA GLU A 548 9.27 -13.04 0.02
C GLU A 548 7.85 -12.57 0.40
N VAL A 549 7.56 -12.59 1.70
CA VAL A 549 6.24 -12.32 2.26
C VAL A 549 6.36 -11.29 3.37
N GLU A 550 5.48 -10.30 3.40
CA GLU A 550 5.48 -9.23 4.41
C GLU A 550 4.16 -9.18 5.17
N TYR A 551 4.22 -8.80 6.46
CA TYR A 551 3.05 -8.53 7.28
C TYR A 551 3.15 -7.16 7.95
N GLU A 552 2.05 -6.41 7.91
CA GLU A 552 1.86 -5.19 8.70
C GLU A 552 1.16 -5.55 10.00
N VAL A 553 1.82 -5.28 11.13
CA VAL A 553 1.38 -5.68 12.46
C VAL A 553 1.10 -4.43 13.29
N VAL A 554 0.00 -4.45 14.04
CA VAL A 554 -0.36 -3.38 14.97
C VAL A 554 -0.50 -3.94 16.36
N ARG A 555 0.14 -3.30 17.34
CA ARG A 555 0.09 -3.69 18.75
C ARG A 555 -0.15 -2.48 19.64
N ASP A 556 -1.09 -2.60 20.58
CA ASP A 556 -1.35 -1.56 21.58
C ASP A 556 -0.62 -1.78 22.90
N ALA A 557 -0.76 -0.81 23.81
CA ALA A 557 -0.15 -0.88 25.14
C ALA A 557 -0.78 -1.94 26.07
N TYR A 558 -1.89 -2.58 25.67
CA TYR A 558 -2.64 -3.59 26.42
C TYR A 558 -2.45 -5.00 25.84
N ASP A 559 -1.48 -5.15 24.93
CA ASP A 559 -1.10 -6.40 24.29
C ASP A 559 -2.17 -7.00 23.35
N ASN A 560 -3.12 -6.17 22.89
CA ASN A 560 -3.91 -6.50 21.71
C ASN A 560 -2.99 -6.36 20.49
N CYS A 561 -2.91 -7.40 19.65
CA CYS A 561 -1.96 -7.48 18.55
C CYS A 561 -2.63 -8.17 17.35
N ILE A 562 -2.63 -7.52 16.19
CA ILE A 562 -3.34 -7.95 14.97
C ILE A 562 -2.45 -7.79 13.74
N THR A 563 -2.71 -8.56 12.69
CA THR A 563 -2.07 -8.38 11.38
C THR A 563 -3.01 -7.73 10.38
N VAL A 564 -2.73 -6.48 10.01
CA VAL A 564 -3.64 -5.64 9.22
C VAL A 564 -3.55 -5.92 7.72
N CYS A 565 -2.37 -6.26 7.23
CA CYS A 565 -2.17 -6.56 5.82
C CYS A 565 -1.07 -7.60 5.67
N ASN A 566 -1.20 -8.44 4.65
CA ASN A 566 -0.13 -9.32 4.22
C ASN A 566 0.11 -9.14 2.71
N MET A 567 1.37 -9.23 2.32
CA MET A 567 1.83 -8.94 0.96
C MET A 567 2.74 -10.07 0.49
N GLU A 568 2.64 -10.42 -0.79
CA GLU A 568 3.50 -11.40 -1.45
C GLU A 568 4.22 -10.73 -2.61
N ASN A 569 5.54 -10.84 -2.63
CA ASN A 569 6.33 -10.35 -3.75
C ASN A 569 6.21 -11.33 -4.92
N LEU A 570 5.87 -10.78 -6.10
CA LEU A 570 5.88 -11.53 -7.34
C LEU A 570 7.32 -11.87 -7.75
N ASP A 571 8.20 -10.88 -7.62
CA ASP A 571 9.63 -11.07 -7.74
C ASP A 571 10.14 -11.81 -6.48
N PRO A 572 10.84 -12.95 -6.63
CA PRO A 572 11.32 -13.73 -5.49
C PRO A 572 12.50 -13.03 -4.80
N LEU A 573 12.84 -13.51 -3.59
CA LEU A 573 13.91 -12.93 -2.77
C LEU A 573 15.22 -12.80 -3.57
N GLY A 574 15.85 -11.64 -3.41
CA GLY A 574 17.01 -11.20 -4.18
C GLY A 574 16.81 -9.83 -4.81
N ILE A 575 15.54 -9.45 -4.98
CA ILE A 575 15.10 -8.11 -5.37
C ILE A 575 14.44 -7.49 -4.14
N HIS A 576 14.87 -6.30 -3.75
CA HIS A 576 14.35 -5.62 -2.57
C HIS A 576 12.83 -5.41 -2.70
N THR A 577 12.05 -5.53 -1.62
CA THR A 577 10.59 -5.30 -1.60
C THR A 577 10.17 -4.00 -2.31
N GLY A 578 11.01 -2.97 -2.22
CA GLY A 578 10.83 -1.71 -2.94
C GLY A 578 11.11 -1.69 -4.43
N GLU A 579 11.94 -2.59 -4.92
CA GLU A 579 12.15 -2.86 -6.35
C GLU A 579 11.22 -3.96 -6.89
N SER A 580 10.53 -4.70 -6.00
CA SER A 580 9.65 -5.81 -6.38
C SER A 580 8.26 -5.33 -6.78
N ILE A 581 7.65 -6.09 -7.69
CA ILE A 581 6.20 -6.11 -7.87
C ILE A 581 5.59 -6.86 -6.67
N VAL A 582 4.57 -6.27 -6.05
CA VAL A 582 3.97 -6.78 -4.80
C VAL A 582 2.46 -6.94 -4.98
N VAL A 583 1.90 -8.01 -4.42
CA VAL A 583 0.47 -8.32 -4.47
C VAL A 583 -0.11 -8.40 -3.05
N ALA A 584 -1.30 -7.82 -2.86
CA ALA A 584 -2.06 -7.91 -1.61
C ALA A 584 -3.51 -8.36 -1.87
N PRO A 585 -4.04 -9.33 -1.12
CA PRO A 585 -3.33 -10.20 -0.16
C PRO A 585 -2.35 -11.16 -0.86
N SER A 586 -1.64 -12.02 -0.12
CA SER A 586 -0.87 -13.13 -0.72
C SER A 586 -1.76 -14.08 -1.52
N GLN A 587 -1.28 -14.60 -2.65
CA GLN A 587 -2.04 -15.45 -3.57
C GLN A 587 -1.66 -16.93 -3.49
N THR A 588 -0.41 -17.26 -3.13
CA THR A 588 0.13 -18.63 -3.28
C THR A 588 0.43 -19.34 -1.95
N LEU A 589 -0.02 -18.77 -0.83
CA LEU A 589 0.14 -19.34 0.51
C LEU A 589 -1.08 -20.20 0.90
N SER A 590 -0.81 -21.39 1.43
CA SER A 590 -1.84 -22.20 2.11
C SER A 590 -2.24 -21.60 3.46
N ASN A 591 -3.39 -22.01 4.02
CA ASN A 591 -3.83 -21.57 5.36
C ASN A 591 -2.76 -21.82 6.44
N ARG A 592 -2.00 -22.91 6.32
CA ARG A 592 -0.97 -23.28 7.29
C ARG A 592 0.25 -22.36 7.18
N GLU A 593 0.74 -22.09 5.97
CA GLU A 593 1.84 -21.14 5.77
C GLU A 593 1.44 -19.73 6.20
N TYR A 594 0.23 -19.28 5.84
CA TYR A 594 -0.31 -17.99 6.26
C TYR A 594 -0.34 -17.84 7.79
N ASN A 595 -0.99 -18.78 8.50
CA ASN A 595 -1.13 -18.65 9.95
C ASN A 595 0.18 -18.92 10.70
N MET A 596 1.08 -19.75 10.16
CA MET A 596 2.43 -19.91 10.70
C MET A 596 3.17 -18.56 10.70
N LEU A 597 3.22 -17.87 9.56
CA LEU A 597 3.88 -16.57 9.46
C LEU A 597 3.16 -15.50 10.31
N ARG A 598 1.82 -15.46 10.28
CA ARG A 598 1.00 -14.56 11.11
C ARG A 598 1.28 -14.74 12.61
N THR A 599 1.24 -15.97 13.12
CA THR A 599 1.48 -16.27 14.54
C THR A 599 2.91 -15.89 14.93
N THR A 600 3.89 -16.18 14.07
CA THR A 600 5.28 -15.75 14.27
C THR A 600 5.40 -14.23 14.31
N ALA A 601 4.71 -13.49 13.43
CA ALA A 601 4.68 -12.04 13.44
C ALA A 601 4.24 -11.51 14.81
N ILE A 602 3.05 -11.94 15.27
CA ILE A 602 2.49 -11.52 16.56
C ILE A 602 3.46 -11.86 17.72
N LYS A 603 4.06 -13.05 17.71
CA LYS A 603 5.02 -13.50 18.72
C LYS A 603 6.27 -12.61 18.76
N VAL A 604 6.84 -12.28 17.60
CA VAL A 604 8.02 -11.43 17.47
C VAL A 604 7.70 -10.00 17.93
N ILE A 605 6.61 -9.40 17.45
CA ILE A 605 6.24 -8.01 17.78
C ILE A 605 5.97 -7.84 19.27
N ARG A 606 5.33 -8.83 19.91
CA ARG A 606 5.16 -8.87 21.37
C ARG A 606 6.50 -8.94 22.11
N HIS A 607 7.44 -9.75 21.63
CA HIS A 607 8.76 -9.92 22.25
C HIS A 607 9.61 -8.63 22.22
N PHE A 608 9.54 -7.87 21.13
CA PHE A 608 10.18 -6.56 21.04
C PHE A 608 9.43 -5.46 21.81
N GLY A 609 8.21 -5.71 22.29
CA GLY A 609 7.44 -4.73 23.05
C GLY A 609 7.00 -3.52 22.23
N ILE A 610 6.80 -3.70 20.92
CA ILE A 610 6.38 -2.64 20.00
C ILE A 610 4.99 -2.11 20.38
N ILE A 611 4.80 -0.79 20.31
CA ILE A 611 3.52 -0.12 20.56
C ILE A 611 3.27 0.86 19.42
N GLY A 612 2.26 0.57 18.60
CA GLY A 612 2.03 1.25 17.33
C GLY A 612 1.97 0.24 16.20
N GLU A 613 2.69 0.52 15.13
CA GLU A 613 2.76 -0.31 13.92
C GLU A 613 4.21 -0.74 13.67
N CYS A 614 4.36 -1.86 12.95
CA CYS A 614 5.60 -2.30 12.36
C CYS A 614 5.38 -3.25 11.18
N ASN A 615 6.38 -3.34 10.31
CA ASN A 615 6.46 -4.29 9.21
C ASN A 615 7.42 -5.44 9.57
N ILE A 616 7.08 -6.68 9.21
CA ILE A 616 7.95 -7.85 9.32
C ILE A 616 8.01 -8.61 8.00
N GLN A 617 9.21 -9.06 7.62
CA GLN A 617 9.47 -9.71 6.34
C GLN A 617 10.01 -11.13 6.52
N TYR A 618 9.59 -12.04 5.65
CA TYR A 618 9.94 -13.45 5.65
C TYR A 618 10.47 -13.91 4.31
N ALA A 619 11.44 -14.82 4.34
CA ALA A 619 11.72 -15.70 3.22
C ALA A 619 11.09 -17.07 3.51
N LEU A 620 10.14 -17.50 2.69
CA LEU A 620 9.46 -18.79 2.76
C LEU A 620 9.96 -19.70 1.63
N ASN A 621 10.36 -20.91 1.98
CA ASN A 621 10.79 -21.91 1.01
C ASN A 621 9.62 -22.28 0.08
N PRO A 622 9.77 -22.24 -1.25
CA PRO A 622 8.68 -22.54 -2.18
C PRO A 622 8.26 -24.02 -2.16
N GLU A 623 9.08 -24.92 -1.59
CA GLU A 623 8.88 -26.37 -1.59
C GLU A 623 8.68 -26.96 -0.17
N SER A 624 8.64 -26.12 0.87
CA SER A 624 8.42 -26.59 2.25
C SER A 624 7.85 -25.50 3.16
N GLU A 625 7.61 -25.83 4.44
CA GLU A 625 7.20 -24.84 5.45
C GLU A 625 8.40 -24.15 6.13
N GLU A 626 9.63 -24.38 5.65
CA GLU A 626 10.81 -23.72 6.19
C GLU A 626 10.78 -22.22 5.85
N TYR A 627 10.99 -21.38 6.86
CA TYR A 627 11.09 -19.93 6.69
C TYR A 627 12.21 -19.34 7.55
N TYR A 628 12.63 -18.13 7.16
CA TYR A 628 13.49 -17.28 7.96
C TYR A 628 12.89 -15.88 8.08
N ILE A 629 13.05 -15.26 9.25
CA ILE A 629 12.76 -13.84 9.44
C ILE A 629 13.90 -13.04 8.83
N ILE A 630 13.56 -12.14 7.90
CA ILE A 630 14.53 -11.28 7.21
C ILE A 630 14.76 -10.01 8.03
N GLU A 631 13.71 -9.29 8.39
CA GLU A 631 13.80 -8.06 9.18
C GLU A 631 12.48 -7.66 9.83
N VAL A 632 12.58 -6.75 10.81
CA VAL A 632 11.45 -6.05 11.42
C VAL A 632 11.74 -4.55 11.36
N ASN A 633 10.85 -3.78 10.74
CA ASN A 633 10.91 -2.33 10.71
C ASN A 633 9.95 -1.77 11.76
N ALA A 634 10.47 -1.36 12.92
CA ALA A 634 9.68 -0.86 14.06
C ALA A 634 9.21 0.60 13.91
N ARG A 635 8.81 0.97 12.69
CA ARG A 635 8.36 2.30 12.27
C ARG A 635 7.44 2.18 11.05
N LEU A 636 6.71 3.26 10.77
CA LEU A 636 6.02 3.36 9.50
C LEU A 636 7.02 3.29 8.35
N SER A 637 6.53 2.75 7.25
CA SER A 637 7.31 2.38 6.07
C SER A 637 6.50 2.61 4.80
N ARG A 638 7.14 2.47 3.64
CA ARG A 638 6.45 2.45 2.36
C ARG A 638 5.45 1.29 2.27
N SER A 639 5.80 0.13 2.81
CA SER A 639 4.89 -1.02 2.94
C SER A 639 3.66 -0.69 3.78
N SER A 640 3.81 0.09 4.86
CA SER A 640 2.69 0.56 5.69
C SER A 640 1.74 1.53 4.96
N ALA A 641 2.29 2.41 4.11
CA ALA A 641 1.47 3.31 3.29
C ALA A 641 0.70 2.50 2.22
N LEU A 642 1.39 1.61 1.51
CA LEU A 642 0.77 0.67 0.56
C LEU A 642 -0.35 -0.14 1.22
N ALA A 643 -0.09 -0.76 2.38
CA ALA A 643 -1.07 -1.53 3.12
C ALA A 643 -2.27 -0.69 3.58
N SER A 644 -2.04 0.56 3.98
CA SER A 644 -3.13 1.47 4.35
C SER A 644 -4.05 1.75 3.18
N LYS A 645 -3.49 1.97 1.97
CA LYS A 645 -4.27 2.19 0.76
C LYS A 645 -4.91 0.90 0.24
N ALA A 646 -4.22 -0.23 0.32
CA ALA A 646 -4.71 -1.52 -0.14
C ALA A 646 -5.91 -2.00 0.69
N THR A 647 -5.89 -1.77 2.01
CA THR A 647 -6.93 -2.28 2.91
C THR A 647 -8.02 -1.25 3.23
N GLY A 648 -7.71 0.05 3.13
CA GLY A 648 -8.52 1.14 3.69
C GLY A 648 -8.28 1.39 5.19
N TYR A 649 -7.40 0.62 5.84
CA TYR A 649 -7.07 0.74 7.26
C TYR A 649 -5.99 1.81 7.50
N PRO A 650 -6.26 2.89 8.25
CA PRO A 650 -5.32 4.01 8.35
C PRO A 650 -4.22 3.76 9.40
N LEU A 651 -3.20 2.95 9.06
CA LEU A 651 -2.15 2.47 9.99
C LEU A 651 -1.49 3.61 10.76
N ALA A 652 -1.06 4.68 10.08
CA ALA A 652 -0.40 5.81 10.72
C ALA A 652 -1.30 6.54 11.74
N TYR A 653 -2.59 6.71 11.43
CA TYR A 653 -3.55 7.33 12.33
C TYR A 653 -3.77 6.45 13.57
N VAL A 654 -3.94 5.14 13.38
CA VAL A 654 -4.09 4.17 14.47
C VAL A 654 -2.83 4.15 15.34
N ALA A 655 -1.64 4.01 14.75
CA ALA A 655 -0.37 4.02 15.47
C ALA A 655 -0.18 5.29 16.33
N ALA A 656 -0.60 6.45 15.82
CA ALA A 656 -0.55 7.69 16.60
C ALA A 656 -1.50 7.67 17.81
N LYS A 657 -2.71 7.10 17.69
CA LYS A 657 -3.61 6.89 18.84
C LYS A 657 -3.03 5.89 19.85
N LEU A 658 -2.43 4.80 19.37
CA LEU A 658 -1.80 3.79 20.23
C LEU A 658 -0.60 4.36 21.00
N SER A 659 0.14 5.30 20.40
CA SER A 659 1.24 6.00 21.09
C SER A 659 0.78 6.78 22.34
N LEU A 660 -0.52 7.08 22.44
CA LEU A 660 -1.16 7.74 23.59
C LEU A 660 -1.75 6.74 24.59
N SER A 661 -1.44 5.44 24.45
CA SER A 661 -2.01 4.35 25.26
C SER A 661 -3.54 4.23 25.16
N ILE A 662 -4.13 4.58 24.02
CA ILE A 662 -5.53 4.27 23.70
C ILE A 662 -5.59 2.80 23.24
N PRO A 663 -6.47 1.95 23.79
CA PRO A 663 -6.63 0.57 23.34
C PRO A 663 -7.12 0.47 21.89
N LEU A 664 -6.66 -0.53 21.15
CA LEU A 664 -7.15 -0.85 19.80
C LEU A 664 -8.69 -0.98 19.74
N PRO A 665 -9.36 -1.70 20.67
CA PRO A 665 -10.81 -1.83 20.68
C PRO A 665 -11.58 -0.50 20.75
N ASP A 666 -11.00 0.52 21.38
CA ASP A 666 -11.62 1.82 21.61
C ASP A 666 -11.47 2.77 20.42
N ILE A 667 -10.61 2.44 19.46
CA ILE A 667 -10.44 3.20 18.21
C ILE A 667 -11.51 2.72 17.24
N LYS A 668 -12.28 3.65 16.68
CA LYS A 668 -13.29 3.31 15.65
C LYS A 668 -12.65 3.09 14.29
N ASN A 669 -13.15 2.12 13.54
CA ASN A 669 -12.88 2.01 12.11
C ASN A 669 -13.57 3.18 11.38
N SER A 670 -12.78 4.07 10.78
CA SER A 670 -13.28 5.25 10.05
C SER A 670 -14.04 4.89 8.77
N VAL A 671 -13.79 3.73 8.18
CA VAL A 671 -14.42 3.30 6.92
C VAL A 671 -15.87 2.86 7.18
N THR A 672 -16.10 2.01 8.18
CA THR A 672 -17.46 1.54 8.54
C THR A 672 -18.19 2.49 9.48
N GLY A 673 -17.47 3.22 10.33
CA GLY A 673 -18.00 4.13 11.35
C GLY A 673 -18.65 3.46 12.56
N VAL A 674 -18.92 2.15 12.48
CA VAL A 674 -19.66 1.37 13.50
C VAL A 674 -18.86 0.25 14.13
N THR A 675 -17.78 -0.21 13.49
CA THR A 675 -16.90 -1.26 14.03
C THR A 675 -15.65 -0.69 14.69
N THR A 676 -14.93 -1.54 15.43
CA THR A 676 -13.63 -1.20 16.02
C THR A 676 -12.50 -1.27 14.99
N ALA A 677 -11.37 -0.61 15.25
CA ALA A 677 -10.11 -0.76 14.54
C ALA A 677 -9.34 -2.03 14.98
N CYS A 678 -9.79 -2.73 16.03
CA CYS A 678 -9.22 -4.01 16.42
C CYS A 678 -9.77 -5.15 15.54
N PHE A 679 -9.36 -5.24 14.27
CA PHE A 679 -9.75 -6.31 13.35
C PHE A 679 -8.71 -6.49 12.25
N GLU A 680 -8.73 -7.64 11.57
CA GLU A 680 -7.89 -7.90 10.39
C GLU A 680 -8.73 -7.67 9.12
N PRO A 681 -8.37 -6.71 8.24
CA PRO A 681 -9.09 -6.44 7.01
C PRO A 681 -9.32 -7.67 6.12
N SER A 682 -10.50 -7.73 5.50
CA SER A 682 -10.84 -8.69 4.46
C SER A 682 -11.02 -7.95 3.14
N LEU A 683 -10.27 -8.38 2.13
CA LEU A 683 -10.33 -7.81 0.77
C LEU A 683 -11.19 -8.70 -0.11
N ASP A 684 -12.04 -8.12 -0.95
CA ASP A 684 -12.80 -8.81 -2.02
C ASP A 684 -12.35 -8.38 -3.43
N TYR A 685 -11.08 -7.99 -3.48
CA TYR A 685 -10.30 -7.55 -4.64
C TYR A 685 -8.83 -7.89 -4.44
N CYS A 686 -8.06 -7.78 -5.53
CA CYS A 686 -6.61 -7.97 -5.59
C CYS A 686 -5.95 -6.61 -5.86
N VAL A 687 -4.87 -6.33 -5.14
CA VAL A 687 -4.06 -5.12 -5.29
C VAL A 687 -2.70 -5.51 -5.87
N VAL A 688 -2.22 -4.76 -6.85
CA VAL A 688 -0.88 -4.91 -7.42
C VAL A 688 -0.13 -3.58 -7.32
N LYS A 689 1.06 -3.62 -6.70
CA LYS A 689 2.01 -2.51 -6.68
C LYS A 689 3.16 -2.78 -7.64
N ILE A 690 3.55 -1.77 -8.41
CA ILE A 690 4.74 -1.81 -9.28
C ILE A 690 5.61 -0.57 -9.00
N PRO A 691 6.94 -0.72 -8.80
CA PRO A 691 7.83 0.43 -8.67
C PRO A 691 7.96 1.23 -9.98
N ARG A 692 8.36 2.49 -9.85
CA ARG A 692 8.72 3.38 -10.97
C ARG A 692 10.23 3.61 -10.97
N TRP A 693 10.84 3.50 -12.16
CA TRP A 693 12.27 3.74 -12.37
C TRP A 693 12.51 4.80 -13.43
N ASP A 694 13.55 5.61 -13.23
CA ASP A 694 14.04 6.61 -14.20
C ASP A 694 15.51 6.34 -14.61
N LEU A 695 15.93 5.08 -14.61
CA LEU A 695 17.32 4.68 -14.88
C LEU A 695 17.84 5.10 -16.26
N ALA A 696 16.94 5.37 -17.22
CA ALA A 696 17.30 5.87 -18.55
C ALA A 696 18.03 7.23 -18.51
N LYS A 697 17.78 8.05 -17.49
CA LYS A 697 18.46 9.35 -17.28
C LYS A 697 19.92 9.23 -16.85
N PHE A 698 20.35 8.03 -16.45
CA PHE A 698 21.67 7.79 -15.89
C PHE A 698 22.45 6.77 -16.73
N VAL A 699 23.08 7.24 -17.82
CA VAL A 699 23.73 6.41 -18.85
C VAL A 699 24.73 5.39 -18.28
N ARG A 700 25.47 5.76 -17.24
CA ARG A 700 26.51 4.91 -16.61
C ARG A 700 26.00 4.03 -15.46
N VAL A 701 24.74 4.16 -15.08
CA VAL A 701 24.14 3.38 -13.98
C VAL A 701 23.60 2.06 -14.53
N SER A 702 23.89 0.97 -13.82
CA SER A 702 23.36 -0.34 -14.18
C SER A 702 21.83 -0.39 -14.06
N LYS A 703 21.17 -0.93 -15.09
CA LYS A 703 19.72 -1.17 -15.16
C LYS A 703 19.27 -2.40 -14.38
N ASN A 704 20.20 -3.20 -13.87
CA ASN A 704 19.89 -4.37 -13.07
C ASN A 704 19.28 -3.93 -11.74
N ILE A 705 18.19 -4.57 -11.34
CA ILE A 705 17.56 -4.41 -10.04
C ILE A 705 17.93 -5.60 -9.14
N GLY A 706 17.89 -5.39 -7.83
CA GLY A 706 18.35 -6.36 -6.85
C GLY A 706 18.07 -5.87 -5.44
N SER A 707 18.96 -6.18 -4.50
CA SER A 707 18.76 -5.87 -3.08
C SER A 707 18.90 -4.40 -2.68
N SER A 708 19.47 -3.55 -3.56
CA SER A 708 19.53 -2.09 -3.35
C SER A 708 18.46 -1.39 -4.16
N MET A 709 17.68 -0.54 -3.50
CA MET A 709 16.64 0.26 -4.16
C MET A 709 17.22 1.31 -5.12
N LYS A 710 16.55 1.47 -6.26
CA LYS A 710 16.81 2.45 -7.33
C LYS A 710 15.52 3.10 -7.86
N SER A 711 14.36 2.55 -7.54
CA SER A 711 13.04 3.09 -7.84
C SER A 711 12.85 4.46 -7.18
N VAL A 712 12.15 5.35 -7.88
CA VAL A 712 11.91 6.76 -7.50
C VAL A 712 10.47 7.02 -7.05
N GLY A 713 9.60 6.02 -7.17
CA GLY A 713 8.20 6.06 -6.77
C GLY A 713 7.54 4.71 -7.00
N GLU A 714 6.23 4.64 -6.79
CA GLU A 714 5.45 3.42 -6.99
C GLU A 714 3.99 3.72 -7.36
N VAL A 715 3.33 2.71 -7.93
CA VAL A 715 1.90 2.75 -8.25
C VAL A 715 1.18 1.63 -7.55
N MET A 716 -0.11 1.81 -7.32
CA MET A 716 -0.98 0.75 -6.84
C MET A 716 -2.21 0.67 -7.75
N ALA A 717 -2.58 -0.54 -8.16
CA ALA A 717 -3.79 -0.78 -8.94
C ALA A 717 -4.68 -1.82 -8.26
N ILE A 718 -5.98 -1.68 -8.47
CA ILE A 718 -7.00 -2.54 -7.87
C ILE A 718 -7.85 -3.15 -8.98
N GLY A 719 -8.08 -4.46 -8.87
CA GLY A 719 -8.94 -5.24 -9.75
C GLY A 719 -9.57 -6.40 -8.97
N ARG A 720 -10.62 -7.03 -9.51
CA ARG A 720 -11.19 -8.23 -8.87
C ARG A 720 -10.62 -9.54 -9.43
N ASN A 721 -9.69 -9.44 -10.37
CA ASN A 721 -8.76 -10.50 -10.69
C ASN A 721 -7.33 -9.93 -10.80
N PHE A 722 -6.35 -10.82 -10.86
CA PHE A 722 -4.94 -10.43 -10.93
C PHE A 722 -4.62 -9.75 -12.26
N GLU A 723 -5.14 -10.27 -13.37
CA GLU A 723 -4.89 -9.75 -14.71
C GLU A 723 -5.32 -8.28 -14.86
N GLU A 724 -6.50 -7.93 -14.36
CA GLU A 724 -7.04 -6.56 -14.33
C GLU A 724 -6.15 -5.62 -13.53
N ALA A 725 -5.81 -6.00 -12.30
CA ALA A 725 -4.95 -5.19 -11.43
C ALA A 725 -3.54 -5.03 -12.01
N PHE A 726 -2.96 -6.11 -12.55
CA PHE A 726 -1.61 -6.13 -13.10
C PHE A 726 -1.47 -5.26 -14.35
N GLN A 727 -2.41 -5.35 -15.30
CA GLN A 727 -2.37 -4.52 -16.51
C GLN A 727 -2.60 -3.04 -16.20
N LYS A 728 -3.51 -2.70 -15.27
CA LYS A 728 -3.67 -1.33 -14.78
C LYS A 728 -2.38 -0.79 -14.17
N ALA A 729 -1.75 -1.56 -13.28
CA ALA A 729 -0.50 -1.14 -12.64
C ALA A 729 0.59 -0.85 -13.67
N LEU A 730 0.74 -1.69 -14.71
CA LEU A 730 1.73 -1.44 -15.78
C LEU A 730 1.49 -0.12 -16.51
N ARG A 731 0.22 0.24 -16.81
CA ARG A 731 -0.13 1.54 -17.42
C ARG A 731 0.12 2.72 -16.50
N MET A 732 -0.11 2.54 -15.20
CA MET A 732 0.11 3.59 -14.20
C MET A 732 1.60 3.94 -14.02
N VAL A 733 2.52 2.98 -14.25
CA VAL A 733 3.98 3.19 -14.13
C VAL A 733 4.53 4.12 -15.21
N ASP A 734 4.01 4.06 -16.43
CA ASP A 734 4.50 4.86 -17.56
C ASP A 734 3.39 5.05 -18.60
N GLU A 735 3.12 6.30 -18.98
CA GLU A 735 2.05 6.65 -19.93
C GLU A 735 2.26 6.06 -21.34
N ASN A 736 3.50 5.66 -21.65
CA ASN A 736 3.85 5.02 -22.92
C ASN A 736 3.63 3.50 -22.91
N VAL A 737 3.31 2.91 -21.74
CA VAL A 737 3.03 1.49 -21.59
C VAL A 737 1.52 1.28 -21.64
N ASN A 738 1.07 0.45 -22.57
CA ASN A 738 -0.36 0.17 -22.72
C ASN A 738 -0.83 -1.01 -21.83
N GLY A 739 0.07 -1.80 -21.26
CA GLY A 739 -0.23 -2.95 -20.39
C GLY A 739 0.89 -4.00 -20.49
N PHE A 740 0.56 -5.29 -20.35
CA PHE A 740 1.54 -6.38 -20.48
C PHE A 740 1.84 -6.69 -21.96
N ASP A 741 2.70 -5.85 -22.55
CA ASP A 741 2.93 -5.80 -23.99
C ASP A 741 4.21 -6.56 -24.42
N PRO A 742 4.10 -7.60 -25.28
CA PRO A 742 5.24 -8.40 -25.74
C PRO A 742 6.09 -7.72 -26.82
N TYR A 743 5.69 -6.55 -27.34
CA TYR A 743 6.37 -5.87 -28.45
C TYR A 743 7.33 -4.76 -28.00
N ILE A 744 7.36 -4.43 -26.70
CA ILE A 744 8.22 -3.37 -26.15
C ILE A 744 9.70 -3.82 -26.09
N LYS A 745 9.95 -5.10 -25.78
CA LYS A 745 11.30 -5.68 -25.69
C LYS A 745 11.37 -6.99 -26.47
N PRO A 746 12.53 -7.31 -27.09
CA PRO A 746 12.76 -8.64 -27.61
C PRO A 746 13.00 -9.63 -26.46
N VAL A 747 12.87 -10.92 -26.75
CA VAL A 747 13.25 -11.99 -25.82
C VAL A 747 14.76 -11.92 -25.57
N LYS A 748 15.14 -11.93 -24.28
CA LYS A 748 16.53 -11.91 -23.84
C LYS A 748 16.64 -12.65 -22.51
N GLU A 749 17.13 -13.89 -22.55
CA GLU A 749 17.15 -14.76 -21.36
C GLU A 749 18.01 -14.19 -20.23
N GLU A 750 19.07 -13.44 -20.54
CA GLU A 750 19.92 -12.84 -19.51
C GLU A 750 19.13 -11.85 -18.64
N GLU A 751 18.16 -11.12 -19.20
CA GLU A 751 17.31 -10.17 -18.44
C GLU A 751 16.16 -10.87 -17.69
N LEU A 752 15.84 -12.13 -18.03
CA LEU A 752 14.93 -12.95 -17.24
C LEU A 752 15.62 -13.47 -15.97
N ILE A 753 16.90 -13.84 -16.08
CA ILE A 753 17.74 -14.31 -14.97
C ILE A 753 18.20 -13.15 -14.10
N GLN A 754 18.79 -12.11 -14.71
CA GLN A 754 19.22 -10.89 -14.05
C GLN A 754 18.17 -9.81 -14.27
N ALA A 755 17.27 -9.65 -13.30
CA ALA A 755 16.16 -8.73 -13.39
C ALA A 755 16.61 -7.29 -13.70
N THR A 756 15.88 -6.64 -14.59
CA THR A 756 16.01 -5.21 -14.95
C THR A 756 14.69 -4.50 -14.74
N ASP A 757 14.69 -3.16 -14.82
CA ASP A 757 13.49 -2.32 -14.82
C ASP A 757 12.50 -2.64 -15.97
N LYS A 758 12.91 -3.44 -16.96
CA LYS A 758 12.08 -3.85 -18.11
C LYS A 758 11.82 -5.36 -18.20
N ARG A 759 12.17 -6.13 -17.15
CA ARG A 759 12.03 -7.60 -17.09
C ARG A 759 10.65 -8.09 -17.52
N MET A 760 9.58 -7.43 -17.07
CA MET A 760 8.20 -7.84 -17.37
C MET A 760 7.88 -7.84 -18.87
N PHE A 761 8.45 -6.91 -19.64
CA PHE A 761 8.23 -6.87 -21.09
C PHE A 761 9.04 -7.94 -21.83
N VAL A 762 10.23 -8.29 -21.31
CA VAL A 762 11.01 -9.44 -21.81
C VAL A 762 10.26 -10.75 -21.52
N LEU A 763 9.61 -10.84 -20.36
CA LEU A 763 8.78 -11.97 -19.97
C LEU A 763 7.54 -12.10 -20.87
N ALA A 764 6.85 -10.99 -21.15
CA ALA A 764 5.74 -10.95 -22.12
C ALA A 764 6.18 -11.45 -23.50
N ALA A 765 7.32 -10.96 -24.00
CA ALA A 765 7.88 -11.40 -25.27
C ALA A 765 8.23 -12.90 -25.27
N ALA A 766 8.76 -13.43 -24.17
CA ALA A 766 9.11 -14.84 -24.05
C ALA A 766 7.87 -15.75 -24.07
N ILE A 767 6.79 -15.34 -23.38
CA ILE A 767 5.50 -16.03 -23.43
C ILE A 767 4.93 -15.99 -24.86
N LYS A 768 4.97 -14.83 -25.52
CA LYS A 768 4.55 -14.67 -26.93
C LYS A 768 5.36 -15.54 -27.88
N ALA A 769 6.63 -15.76 -27.57
CA ALA A 769 7.53 -16.68 -28.28
C ALA A 769 7.34 -18.16 -27.89
N ASN A 770 6.26 -18.51 -27.18
CA ASN A 770 5.90 -19.86 -26.75
C ASN A 770 6.90 -20.54 -25.80
N TYR A 771 7.58 -19.77 -24.95
CA TYR A 771 8.35 -20.38 -23.85
C TYR A 771 7.40 -21.05 -22.86
N THR A 772 7.77 -22.22 -22.34
CA THR A 772 6.94 -22.90 -21.35
C THR A 772 7.03 -22.20 -20.00
N ILE A 773 5.97 -22.32 -19.20
CA ILE A 773 5.89 -21.67 -17.89
C ILE A 773 6.96 -22.22 -16.93
N GLU A 774 7.29 -23.51 -17.03
CA GLU A 774 8.35 -24.15 -16.25
C GLU A 774 9.73 -23.61 -16.64
N LYS A 775 9.97 -23.33 -17.92
CA LYS A 775 11.21 -22.70 -18.37
C LYS A 775 11.32 -21.30 -17.78
N LEU A 776 10.24 -20.52 -17.83
CA LEU A 776 10.23 -19.15 -17.29
C LEU A 776 10.40 -19.14 -15.77
N ASN A 777 9.77 -20.07 -15.04
CA ASN A 777 9.98 -20.22 -13.61
C ASN A 777 11.46 -20.55 -13.29
N LYS A 778 12.12 -21.45 -14.01
CA LYS A 778 13.54 -21.73 -13.80
C LYS A 778 14.46 -20.54 -14.07
N LEU A 779 14.10 -19.70 -15.05
CA LEU A 779 14.88 -18.50 -15.37
C LEU A 779 14.64 -17.39 -14.35
N THR A 780 13.42 -17.28 -13.82
CA THR A 780 13.00 -16.09 -13.06
C THR A 780 12.82 -16.31 -11.56
N ASN A 781 12.59 -17.56 -11.16
CA ASN A 781 12.05 -18.02 -9.87
C ASN A 781 10.67 -17.43 -9.50
N ILE A 782 9.98 -16.74 -10.42
CA ILE A 782 8.60 -16.27 -10.21
C ILE A 782 7.67 -17.48 -10.12
N ASP A 783 6.77 -17.51 -9.14
CA ASP A 783 5.83 -18.63 -8.93
C ASP A 783 5.00 -18.91 -10.19
N LEU A 784 4.81 -20.20 -10.49
CA LEU A 784 4.08 -20.66 -11.67
C LEU A 784 2.66 -20.09 -11.74
N TRP A 785 2.03 -19.77 -10.61
CA TRP A 785 0.69 -19.16 -10.61
C TRP A 785 0.70 -17.81 -11.32
N PHE A 786 1.60 -16.89 -10.94
CA PHE A 786 1.72 -15.57 -11.58
C PHE A 786 2.07 -15.69 -13.07
N LEU A 787 2.96 -16.62 -13.42
CA LEU A 787 3.34 -16.84 -14.82
C LEU A 787 2.18 -17.36 -15.67
N ASN A 788 1.35 -18.26 -15.15
CA ASN A 788 0.13 -18.70 -15.83
C ASN A 788 -0.88 -17.56 -15.99
N LYS A 789 -1.01 -16.70 -14.98
CA LYS A 789 -1.85 -15.50 -15.07
C LYS A 789 -1.39 -14.52 -16.16
N MET A 790 -0.08 -14.30 -16.28
CA MET A 790 0.49 -13.53 -17.38
C MET A 790 0.27 -14.21 -18.74
N LYS A 791 0.32 -15.55 -18.78
CA LYS A 791 0.02 -16.32 -19.98
C LYS A 791 -1.41 -16.10 -20.47
N ASN A 792 -2.39 -16.03 -19.57
CA ASN A 792 -3.78 -15.74 -19.92
C ASN A 792 -3.91 -14.44 -20.73
N ILE A 793 -3.17 -13.40 -20.32
CA ILE A 793 -3.16 -12.11 -21.02
C ILE A 793 -2.60 -12.28 -22.44
N ILE A 794 -1.45 -12.93 -22.60
CA ILE A 794 -0.82 -13.11 -23.92
C ILE A 794 -1.64 -14.03 -24.83
N ASP A 795 -2.22 -15.10 -24.27
CA ASP A 795 -3.12 -16.00 -25.00
C ASP A 795 -4.36 -15.25 -25.50
N PHE A 796 -4.92 -14.36 -24.69
CA PHE A 796 -6.07 -13.55 -25.10
C PHE A 796 -5.68 -12.47 -26.12
N LEU A 797 -4.50 -11.86 -25.98
CA LEU A 797 -3.95 -10.95 -26.99
C LEU A 797 -3.80 -11.66 -28.35
N ASN A 798 -3.28 -12.88 -28.37
CA ASN A 798 -3.20 -13.70 -29.60
C ASN A 798 -4.59 -13.91 -30.23
N GLN A 799 -5.61 -14.14 -29.41
CA GLN A 799 -6.99 -14.29 -29.89
C GLN A 799 -7.52 -12.99 -30.51
N LEU A 800 -7.30 -11.83 -29.87
CA LEU A 800 -7.69 -10.53 -30.41
C LEU A 800 -7.03 -10.25 -31.77
N GLU A 801 -5.71 -10.44 -31.86
CA GLU A 801 -4.94 -10.25 -33.10
C GLU A 801 -5.41 -11.17 -34.23
N SER A 802 -5.73 -12.44 -33.91
CA SER A 802 -6.21 -13.41 -34.90
C SER A 802 -7.60 -13.08 -35.46
N ARG A 803 -8.43 -12.39 -34.68
CA ARG A 803 -9.82 -12.07 -35.02
C ARG A 803 -9.94 -10.73 -35.77
N GLY A 804 -9.06 -9.78 -35.51
CA GLY A 804 -9.12 -8.43 -36.07
C GLY A 804 -10.38 -7.67 -35.63
N ASN A 805 -10.91 -6.81 -36.48
CA ASN A 805 -12.01 -5.88 -36.15
C ASN A 805 -13.39 -6.52 -35.86
N ASN A 806 -13.54 -7.84 -35.94
CA ASN A 806 -14.82 -8.52 -35.69
C ASN A 806 -14.96 -8.94 -34.21
N LEU A 807 -15.04 -7.97 -33.31
CA LEU A 807 -15.21 -8.18 -31.88
C LEU A 807 -16.69 -8.22 -31.52
N ASN A 808 -17.13 -9.30 -30.86
CA ASN A 808 -18.47 -9.38 -30.30
C ASN A 808 -18.49 -8.96 -28.82
N HIS A 809 -19.69 -8.79 -28.25
CA HIS A 809 -19.86 -8.42 -26.85
C HIS A 809 -19.06 -9.31 -25.88
N SER A 810 -19.09 -10.64 -26.04
CA SER A 810 -18.38 -11.55 -25.13
C SER A 810 -16.88 -11.36 -25.16
N MET A 811 -16.28 -11.21 -26.34
CA MET A 811 -14.84 -11.00 -26.48
C MET A 811 -14.42 -9.66 -25.91
N LEU A 812 -15.18 -8.60 -26.19
CA LEU A 812 -14.86 -7.27 -25.69
C LEU A 812 -15.00 -7.21 -24.16
N LEU A 813 -16.06 -7.79 -23.59
CA LEU A 813 -16.23 -7.88 -22.14
C LEU A 813 -15.09 -8.67 -21.48
N GLU A 814 -14.70 -9.80 -22.06
CA GLU A 814 -13.58 -10.61 -21.54
C GLU A 814 -12.26 -9.85 -21.60
N ALA A 815 -11.98 -9.13 -22.69
CA ALA A 815 -10.81 -8.27 -22.80
C ALA A 815 -10.76 -7.27 -21.63
N LYS A 816 -11.89 -6.61 -21.35
CA LYS A 816 -11.97 -5.63 -20.25
C LYS A 816 -11.86 -6.28 -18.88
N LYS A 817 -12.46 -7.45 -18.66
CA LYS A 817 -12.31 -8.24 -17.42
C LYS A 817 -10.86 -8.65 -17.16
N LEU A 818 -10.08 -8.90 -18.21
CA LEU A 818 -8.64 -9.19 -18.11
C LEU A 818 -7.76 -7.93 -18.00
N GLY A 819 -8.36 -6.73 -18.00
CA GLY A 819 -7.63 -5.46 -17.83
C GLY A 819 -7.11 -4.80 -19.09
N PHE A 820 -7.51 -5.26 -20.29
CA PHE A 820 -7.07 -4.61 -21.54
C PHE A 820 -7.66 -3.20 -21.65
N SER A 821 -6.81 -2.20 -21.91
CA SER A 821 -7.27 -0.86 -22.27
C SER A 821 -7.86 -0.83 -23.68
N ASP A 822 -8.69 0.17 -23.97
CA ASP A 822 -9.25 0.40 -25.30
C ASP A 822 -8.12 0.60 -26.33
N ARG A 823 -6.98 1.21 -25.91
CA ARG A 823 -5.77 1.37 -26.71
C ARG A 823 -5.04 0.05 -27.03
N GLN A 824 -4.94 -0.87 -26.07
CA GLN A 824 -4.37 -2.21 -26.32
C GLN A 824 -5.23 -2.99 -27.31
N ILE A 825 -6.55 -2.99 -27.10
CA ILE A 825 -7.50 -3.69 -27.98
C ILE A 825 -7.40 -3.10 -29.39
N ALA A 826 -7.40 -1.77 -29.51
CA ALA A 826 -7.28 -1.07 -30.79
C ALA A 826 -6.00 -1.46 -31.53
N SER A 827 -4.87 -1.51 -30.85
CA SER A 827 -3.60 -1.92 -31.44
C SER A 827 -3.63 -3.39 -31.91
N ALA A 828 -4.21 -4.29 -31.11
CA ALA A 828 -4.34 -5.71 -31.46
C ALA A 828 -5.23 -5.93 -32.70
N VAL A 829 -6.33 -5.19 -32.83
CA VAL A 829 -7.28 -5.35 -33.94
C VAL A 829 -7.03 -4.42 -35.14
N LYS A 830 -6.02 -3.55 -35.06
CA LYS A 830 -5.69 -2.51 -36.07
C LYS A 830 -6.81 -1.49 -36.25
N SER A 831 -7.25 -0.91 -35.13
CA SER A 831 -8.24 0.16 -35.02
C SER A 831 -7.67 1.34 -34.21
N THR A 832 -8.51 2.33 -33.91
CA THR A 832 -8.22 3.41 -32.96
C THR A 832 -8.93 3.16 -31.64
N ASP A 833 -8.34 3.59 -30.54
CA ASP A 833 -8.90 3.51 -29.18
C ASP A 833 -10.29 4.14 -29.07
N LEU A 834 -10.54 5.28 -29.72
CA LEU A 834 -11.86 5.92 -29.74
C LEU A 834 -12.95 5.04 -30.37
N VAL A 835 -12.63 4.32 -31.44
CA VAL A 835 -13.57 3.39 -32.10
C VAL A 835 -13.88 2.21 -31.19
N VAL A 836 -12.88 1.64 -30.52
CA VAL A 836 -13.07 0.56 -29.54
C VAL A 836 -13.96 1.03 -28.40
N ARG A 837 -13.69 2.22 -27.85
CA ARG A 837 -14.50 2.84 -26.80
C ARG A 837 -15.97 2.97 -27.22
N GLN A 838 -16.23 3.57 -28.38
CA GLN A 838 -17.59 3.76 -28.90
C GLN A 838 -18.32 2.42 -29.09
N GLU A 839 -17.63 1.40 -29.58
CA GLU A 839 -18.23 0.06 -29.74
C GLU A 839 -18.55 -0.58 -28.38
N ARG A 840 -17.62 -0.45 -27.42
CA ARG A 840 -17.80 -0.91 -26.05
C ARG A 840 -19.01 -0.26 -25.38
N GLU A 841 -19.14 1.06 -25.50
CA GLU A 841 -20.27 1.85 -24.97
C GLU A 841 -21.60 1.46 -25.64
N LYS A 842 -21.63 1.29 -26.98
CA LYS A 842 -22.83 0.83 -27.72
C LYS A 842 -23.31 -0.54 -27.25
N LEU A 843 -22.39 -1.42 -26.89
CA LEU A 843 -22.67 -2.75 -26.37
C LEU A 843 -23.02 -2.75 -24.87
N GLY A 844 -23.01 -1.59 -24.20
CA GLY A 844 -23.31 -1.46 -22.78
C GLY A 844 -22.23 -2.01 -21.86
N ILE A 845 -21.01 -2.19 -22.36
CA ILE A 845 -19.88 -2.68 -21.58
C ILE A 845 -19.22 -1.47 -20.92
N VAL A 846 -19.52 -1.22 -19.65
CA VAL A 846 -18.92 -0.11 -18.88
C VAL A 846 -18.39 -0.64 -17.55
N PRO A 847 -17.35 -0.03 -16.96
CA PRO A 847 -16.87 -0.46 -15.66
C PRO A 847 -17.89 -0.14 -14.57
N PHE A 848 -17.81 -0.87 -13.46
CA PHE A 848 -18.60 -0.60 -12.26
C PHE A 848 -17.73 -0.03 -11.15
N VAL A 849 -18.32 0.86 -10.36
CA VAL A 849 -17.70 1.50 -9.19
C VAL A 849 -17.91 0.62 -7.97
N LYS A 850 -16.81 0.19 -7.33
CA LYS A 850 -16.81 -0.60 -6.10
C LYS A 850 -16.12 0.15 -4.96
N GLN A 851 -16.58 -0.08 -3.73
CA GLN A 851 -16.01 0.48 -2.51
C GLN A 851 -14.93 -0.43 -1.92
N ILE A 852 -13.89 0.20 -1.38
CA ILE A 852 -12.94 -0.40 -0.45
C ILE A 852 -13.49 -0.17 0.96
N ASP A 853 -14.03 -1.23 1.56
CA ASP A 853 -14.78 -1.15 2.82
C ASP A 853 -14.08 -1.79 4.03
N THR A 854 -12.85 -2.29 3.86
CA THR A 854 -12.04 -3.05 4.85
C THR A 854 -12.58 -4.43 5.25
N VAL A 855 -13.82 -4.79 4.91
CA VAL A 855 -14.53 -5.96 5.47
C VAL A 855 -15.27 -6.80 4.43
N ALA A 856 -14.91 -6.67 3.15
CA ALA A 856 -15.47 -7.43 2.04
C ALA A 856 -17.02 -7.44 1.98
N GLY A 857 -17.64 -6.28 2.30
CA GLY A 857 -19.09 -6.10 2.28
C GLY A 857 -19.85 -6.57 3.52
N GLU A 858 -19.17 -7.10 4.56
CA GLU A 858 -19.78 -7.53 5.83
C GLU A 858 -20.57 -6.38 6.50
N TRP A 859 -19.96 -5.19 6.54
CA TRP A 859 -20.56 -3.95 7.03
C TRP A 859 -20.66 -2.92 5.92
N PRO A 860 -21.66 -2.02 5.94
CA PRO A 860 -21.72 -0.91 4.99
C PRO A 860 -20.56 0.07 5.23
N ALA A 861 -19.89 0.50 4.17
CA ALA A 861 -18.94 1.59 4.23
C ALA A 861 -19.66 2.95 4.28
N SER A 862 -19.16 3.83 5.15
CA SER A 862 -19.56 5.23 5.25
C SER A 862 -18.72 6.16 4.38
N THR A 863 -17.55 5.70 3.94
CA THR A 863 -16.63 6.43 3.07
C THR A 863 -16.78 6.01 1.61
N ASN A 864 -16.42 6.92 0.68
CA ASN A 864 -16.38 6.63 -0.75
C ASN A 864 -14.92 6.50 -1.20
N TYR A 865 -14.25 5.46 -0.72
CA TYR A 865 -12.96 5.04 -1.25
C TYR A 865 -13.22 3.97 -2.33
N LEU A 866 -12.88 4.28 -3.59
CA LEU A 866 -13.46 3.63 -4.77
C LEU A 866 -12.40 3.14 -5.76
N TYR A 867 -12.76 2.12 -6.52
CA TYR A 867 -12.04 1.67 -7.71
C TYR A 867 -13.03 1.22 -8.79
N LEU A 868 -12.58 1.13 -10.04
CA LEU A 868 -13.37 0.63 -11.17
C LEU A 868 -13.07 -0.84 -11.44
N THR A 869 -14.06 -1.62 -11.84
CA THR A 869 -13.83 -2.99 -12.30
C THR A 869 -14.87 -3.46 -13.31
N TYR A 870 -14.45 -4.27 -14.27
CA TYR A 870 -15.35 -4.96 -15.21
C TYR A 870 -15.85 -6.30 -14.66
N ASN A 871 -15.29 -6.78 -13.55
CA ASN A 871 -15.63 -8.03 -12.87
C ASN A 871 -16.76 -7.83 -11.85
N ALA A 872 -17.84 -7.19 -12.29
CA ALA A 872 -18.95 -6.77 -11.46
C ALA A 872 -20.27 -6.68 -12.25
N THR A 873 -21.38 -6.54 -11.51
CA THR A 873 -22.72 -6.43 -12.11
C THR A 873 -23.51 -5.20 -11.62
N SER A 874 -22.97 -4.45 -10.66
CA SER A 874 -23.63 -3.28 -10.07
C SER A 874 -22.62 -2.34 -9.41
N ASN A 875 -22.99 -1.06 -9.31
CA ASN A 875 -22.24 -0.05 -8.57
C ASN A 875 -22.56 -0.10 -7.08
N ASP A 876 -21.59 0.26 -6.23
CA ASP A 876 -21.79 0.32 -4.78
C ASP A 876 -22.41 1.63 -4.30
N ILE A 877 -22.31 2.68 -5.11
CA ILE A 877 -22.78 4.03 -4.78
C ILE A 877 -23.80 4.55 -5.78
N LEU A 878 -24.46 5.66 -5.42
CA LEU A 878 -25.37 6.40 -6.28
C LEU A 878 -24.66 7.60 -6.91
N PHE A 879 -25.11 8.06 -8.08
CA PHE A 879 -24.48 9.15 -8.84
C PHE A 879 -25.44 10.35 -9.00
N PRO A 880 -25.53 11.25 -8.01
CA PRO A 880 -26.45 12.38 -8.05
C PRO A 880 -25.97 13.54 -8.95
N GLY A 881 -24.72 13.52 -9.45
CA GLY A 881 -24.12 14.59 -10.25
C GLY A 881 -23.57 15.76 -9.41
N ASN A 882 -23.06 16.78 -10.10
CA ASN A 882 -22.56 18.05 -9.52
C ASN A 882 -21.22 17.99 -8.75
N PHE A 883 -20.48 16.89 -8.84
CA PHE A 883 -19.13 16.80 -8.28
C PHE A 883 -18.11 17.46 -9.20
N ILE A 884 -17.05 18.01 -8.63
CA ILE A 884 -15.89 18.54 -9.36
C ILE A 884 -14.75 17.55 -9.25
N ILE A 885 -14.22 17.11 -10.39
CA ILE A 885 -13.07 16.21 -10.45
C ILE A 885 -11.78 17.03 -10.30
N VAL A 886 -10.90 16.58 -9.43
CA VAL A 886 -9.50 17.01 -9.33
C VAL A 886 -8.64 15.82 -9.70
N VAL A 887 -7.79 15.97 -10.71
CA VAL A 887 -6.89 14.91 -11.18
C VAL A 887 -5.50 15.10 -10.55
N GLY A 888 -4.99 14.04 -9.92
CA GLY A 888 -3.71 14.05 -9.21
C GLY A 888 -2.50 13.94 -10.12
N SER A 889 -1.32 13.80 -9.52
CA SER A 889 -0.05 13.75 -10.26
C SER A 889 0.32 12.39 -10.83
N GLY A 890 -0.38 11.32 -10.42
CA GLY A 890 0.07 9.96 -10.66
C GLY A 890 1.38 9.67 -9.91
N VAL A 891 2.17 8.74 -10.46
CA VAL A 891 3.41 8.24 -9.83
C VAL A 891 4.48 9.31 -9.72
N TYR A 892 5.17 9.34 -8.58
CA TYR A 892 6.37 10.15 -8.43
C TYR A 892 7.49 9.66 -9.36
N ARG A 893 8.19 10.62 -9.94
CA ARG A 893 9.30 10.44 -10.86
C ARG A 893 10.21 11.67 -10.83
N ILE A 894 11.40 11.60 -11.39
CA ILE A 894 12.32 12.74 -11.46
C ILE A 894 11.66 13.87 -12.25
N GLY A 895 11.36 14.97 -11.55
CA GLY A 895 10.64 16.14 -12.07
C GLY A 895 9.16 16.24 -11.71
N SER A 896 8.59 15.22 -11.05
CA SER A 896 7.23 15.25 -10.52
C SER A 896 7.16 14.49 -9.20
N SER A 897 7.09 15.23 -8.08
CA SER A 897 7.14 14.70 -6.72
C SER A 897 5.99 15.27 -5.87
N VAL A 898 6.19 15.33 -4.55
CA VAL A 898 5.21 15.76 -3.54
C VAL A 898 4.67 17.18 -3.73
N GLU A 899 5.31 18.02 -4.56
CA GLU A 899 4.87 19.40 -4.80
C GLU A 899 3.49 19.45 -5.45
N PHE A 900 3.22 18.51 -6.35
CA PHE A 900 1.94 18.40 -7.05
C PHE A 900 0.86 17.79 -6.14
N ASP A 901 1.23 16.90 -5.22
CA ASP A 901 0.29 16.40 -4.21
C ASP A 901 -0.16 17.53 -3.27
N TRP A 902 0.75 18.41 -2.87
CA TRP A 902 0.43 19.61 -2.09
C TRP A 902 -0.57 20.53 -2.81
N CYS A 903 -0.38 20.73 -4.11
CA CYS A 903 -1.29 21.53 -4.92
C CYS A 903 -2.68 20.87 -5.04
N ALA A 904 -2.74 19.57 -5.31
CA ALA A 904 -4.00 18.83 -5.41
C ALA A 904 -4.78 18.85 -4.08
N VAL A 905 -4.12 18.57 -2.95
CA VAL A 905 -4.74 18.62 -1.61
C VAL A 905 -5.18 20.03 -1.24
N GLY A 906 -4.37 21.06 -1.55
CA GLY A 906 -4.74 22.46 -1.36
C GLY A 906 -6.02 22.81 -2.12
N CYS A 907 -6.12 22.36 -3.38
CA CYS A 907 -7.31 22.55 -4.20
C CYS A 907 -8.55 21.87 -3.61
N LEU A 908 -8.46 20.59 -3.22
CA LEU A 908 -9.55 19.85 -2.58
C LEU A 908 -10.07 20.56 -1.32
N ARG A 909 -9.15 21.00 -0.44
CA ARG A 909 -9.50 21.70 0.79
C ARG A 909 -10.16 23.04 0.52
N GLU A 910 -9.73 23.77 -0.51
CA GLU A 910 -10.37 25.04 -0.88
C GLU A 910 -11.75 24.81 -1.49
N LEU A 911 -11.93 23.81 -2.36
CA LEU A 911 -13.24 23.41 -2.88
C LEU A 911 -14.22 23.05 -1.75
N LYS A 912 -13.74 22.34 -0.72
CA LYS A 912 -14.51 22.02 0.48
C LYS A 912 -14.93 23.28 1.25
N LYS A 913 -14.05 24.28 1.39
CA LYS A 913 -14.40 25.60 1.97
C LYS A 913 -15.45 26.34 1.14
N LEU A 914 -15.39 26.21 -0.19
CA LEU A 914 -16.39 26.73 -1.14
C LEU A 914 -17.67 25.87 -1.21
N LYS A 915 -17.81 24.84 -0.36
CA LYS A 915 -18.95 23.93 -0.29
C LYS A 915 -19.24 23.22 -1.61
N LYS A 916 -18.19 22.90 -2.38
CA LYS A 916 -18.28 22.06 -3.58
C LYS A 916 -18.01 20.61 -3.21
N GLN A 917 -18.75 19.70 -3.84
CA GLN A 917 -18.49 18.27 -3.72
C GLN A 917 -17.35 17.88 -4.67
N THR A 918 -16.46 17.02 -4.20
CA THR A 918 -15.16 16.75 -4.82
C THR A 918 -14.97 15.28 -5.14
N ILE A 919 -14.40 15.00 -6.30
CA ILE A 919 -13.88 13.70 -6.69
C ILE A 919 -12.37 13.84 -6.88
N MET A 920 -11.58 12.99 -6.24
CA MET A 920 -10.14 12.87 -6.50
C MET A 920 -9.87 11.63 -7.35
N ILE A 921 -9.07 11.75 -8.41
CA ILE A 921 -8.56 10.62 -9.20
C ILE A 921 -7.03 10.61 -9.11
N ASN A 922 -6.46 9.57 -8.49
CA ASN A 922 -5.02 9.37 -8.40
C ASN A 922 -4.71 7.91 -8.07
N TYR A 923 -3.47 7.47 -8.29
CA TYR A 923 -3.07 6.07 -8.10
C TYR A 923 -1.71 5.89 -7.38
N ASN A 924 -1.15 6.97 -6.84
CA ASN A 924 0.10 6.91 -6.09
C ASN A 924 -0.19 6.64 -4.60
N PRO A 925 0.20 5.47 -4.04
CA PRO A 925 -0.13 5.10 -2.67
C PRO A 925 0.62 5.94 -1.61
N GLU A 926 1.66 6.67 -2.01
CA GLU A 926 2.49 7.50 -1.12
C GLU A 926 1.87 8.88 -0.83
N THR A 927 0.73 9.21 -1.45
CA THR A 927 0.16 10.56 -1.45
C THR A 927 -0.87 10.81 -0.34
N VAL A 928 -0.97 12.08 0.08
CA VAL A 928 -2.06 12.57 0.93
C VAL A 928 -3.32 12.80 0.11
N SER A 929 -3.23 13.14 -1.18
CA SER A 929 -4.43 13.27 -2.03
C SER A 929 -5.22 11.96 -2.16
N THR A 930 -4.56 10.80 -1.99
CA THR A 930 -5.24 9.50 -1.93
C THR A 930 -5.67 9.12 -0.51
N ASP A 931 -5.77 10.06 0.43
CA ASP A 931 -6.53 9.87 1.67
C ASP A 931 -8.02 10.16 1.39
N TYR A 932 -8.87 9.15 1.62
CA TYR A 932 -10.31 9.26 1.40
C TYR A 932 -10.99 10.33 2.27
N ASP A 933 -10.33 10.83 3.33
CA ASP A 933 -10.86 11.91 4.17
C ASP A 933 -10.65 13.33 3.58
N GLU A 934 -9.81 13.49 2.55
CA GLU A 934 -9.52 14.78 1.92
C GLU A 934 -10.57 15.18 0.85
N CYS A 935 -11.37 14.22 0.35
CA CYS A 935 -12.38 14.44 -0.68
C CYS A 935 -13.69 13.71 -0.38
N ASP A 936 -14.77 14.00 -1.12
CA ASP A 936 -16.06 13.31 -0.92
C ASP A 936 -16.09 11.93 -1.59
N ARG A 937 -15.29 11.74 -2.65
CA ARG A 937 -15.07 10.49 -3.37
C ARG A 937 -13.63 10.40 -3.85
N LEU A 938 -12.94 9.32 -3.47
CA LEU A 938 -11.60 9.01 -3.96
C LEU A 938 -11.68 7.83 -4.90
N TYR A 939 -11.30 8.03 -6.16
CA TYR A 939 -11.06 6.95 -7.12
C TYR A 939 -9.56 6.65 -7.15
N PHE A 940 -9.17 5.48 -6.65
CA PHE A 940 -7.81 4.96 -6.76
C PHE A 940 -7.62 4.32 -8.14
N GLU A 941 -7.50 5.15 -9.16
CA GLU A 941 -7.64 4.74 -10.56
C GLU A 941 -6.67 5.44 -11.52
N GLU A 942 -6.52 4.83 -12.69
CA GLU A 942 -5.60 5.25 -13.75
C GLU A 942 -5.92 6.67 -14.26
N ILE A 943 -4.88 7.47 -14.47
CA ILE A 943 -5.00 8.79 -15.11
C ILE A 943 -4.73 8.62 -16.61
N SER A 944 -5.75 8.17 -17.33
CA SER A 944 -5.78 8.11 -18.79
C SER A 944 -7.08 8.71 -19.30
N PHE A 945 -7.12 9.10 -20.57
CA PHE A 945 -8.34 9.61 -21.21
C PHE A 945 -9.50 8.61 -21.02
N GLU A 946 -9.27 7.31 -21.21
CA GLU A 946 -10.28 6.27 -21.06
C GLU A 946 -10.92 6.28 -19.66
N THR A 947 -10.10 6.20 -18.61
CA THR A 947 -10.57 6.08 -17.23
C THR A 947 -11.16 7.39 -16.70
N VAL A 948 -10.50 8.53 -16.96
CA VAL A 948 -11.00 9.83 -16.51
C VAL A 948 -12.34 10.15 -17.19
N MET A 949 -12.50 9.80 -18.47
CA MET A 949 -13.77 9.98 -19.17
C MET A 949 -14.86 9.03 -18.65
N ASP A 950 -14.53 7.76 -18.36
CA ASP A 950 -15.47 6.81 -17.74
C ASP A 950 -16.00 7.37 -16.40
N ILE A 951 -15.12 7.87 -15.53
CA ILE A 951 -15.51 8.47 -14.24
C ILE A 951 -16.35 9.72 -14.46
N TYR A 952 -15.93 10.63 -15.34
CA TYR A 952 -16.66 11.87 -15.65
C TYR A 952 -18.10 11.60 -16.10
N GLN A 953 -18.29 10.61 -16.98
CA GLN A 953 -19.61 10.22 -17.50
C GLN A 953 -20.47 9.50 -16.45
N ILE A 954 -19.90 8.55 -15.70
CA ILE A 954 -20.61 7.81 -14.64
C ILE A 954 -21.10 8.78 -13.56
N GLU A 955 -20.22 9.69 -13.13
CA GLU A 955 -20.49 10.65 -12.06
C GLU A 955 -21.36 11.82 -12.50
N LYS A 956 -21.46 12.07 -13.81
CA LYS A 956 -22.06 13.29 -14.37
C LYS A 956 -21.46 14.53 -13.71
N ALA A 957 -20.13 14.58 -13.70
CA ALA A 957 -19.37 15.61 -13.01
C ALA A 957 -19.64 17.00 -13.62
N ALA A 958 -19.61 18.04 -12.78
CA ALA A 958 -19.82 19.42 -13.18
C ALA A 958 -18.61 20.04 -13.91
N GLY A 959 -17.44 19.43 -13.79
CA GLY A 959 -16.22 19.84 -14.46
C GLY A 959 -14.98 19.15 -13.90
N ILE A 960 -13.85 19.33 -14.57
CA ILE A 960 -12.57 18.69 -14.29
C ILE A 960 -11.48 19.77 -14.12
N ILE A 961 -10.70 19.68 -13.05
CA ILE A 961 -9.50 20.49 -12.82
C ILE A 961 -8.27 19.64 -13.11
N LEU A 962 -7.50 20.03 -14.12
CA LEU A 962 -6.27 19.34 -14.57
C LEU A 962 -4.99 20.07 -14.14
N SER A 963 -5.08 21.36 -13.85
CA SER A 963 -3.95 22.28 -13.66
C SER A 963 -3.19 22.11 -12.33
N MET A 964 -3.55 21.14 -11.49
CA MET A 964 -2.99 20.92 -10.14
C MET A 964 -2.06 19.70 -10.06
N GLY A 965 -2.14 18.77 -11.01
CA GLY A 965 -1.44 17.48 -10.97
C GLY A 965 -0.21 17.39 -11.87
N GLY A 966 0.40 18.50 -12.26
CA GLY A 966 1.58 18.48 -13.13
C GLY A 966 1.26 18.11 -14.59
N GLN A 967 2.16 17.38 -15.26
CA GLN A 967 2.08 17.18 -16.72
C GLN A 967 1.06 16.11 -17.15
N LEU A 968 0.96 15.00 -16.41
CA LEU A 968 0.14 13.85 -16.80
C LEU A 968 -1.35 14.21 -17.01
N PRO A 969 -2.02 14.97 -16.12
CA PRO A 969 -3.40 15.42 -16.37
C PRO A 969 -3.50 16.43 -17.50
N ASN A 970 -2.46 17.25 -17.72
CA ASN A 970 -2.46 18.29 -18.75
C ASN A 970 -2.40 17.67 -20.16
N ASN A 971 -1.67 16.56 -20.31
CA ASN A 971 -1.51 15.83 -21.57
C ASN A 971 -2.86 15.35 -22.15
N ILE A 972 -3.86 15.06 -21.32
CA ILE A 972 -5.18 14.58 -21.76
C ILE A 972 -6.22 15.70 -21.92
N ALA A 973 -5.85 16.97 -21.71
CA ALA A 973 -6.79 18.09 -21.73
C ALA A 973 -7.51 18.25 -23.07
N MET A 974 -6.78 18.14 -24.18
CA MET A 974 -7.35 18.27 -25.52
C MET A 974 -8.24 17.07 -25.90
N ASP A 975 -7.92 15.86 -25.43
CA ASP A 975 -8.72 14.67 -25.73
C ASP A 975 -10.05 14.69 -24.97
N LEU A 976 -10.03 15.15 -23.72
CA LEU A 976 -11.23 15.42 -22.92
C LEU A 976 -12.09 16.52 -23.58
N HIS A 977 -11.46 17.61 -24.02
CA HIS A 977 -12.15 18.71 -24.69
C HIS A 977 -12.84 18.27 -25.99
N ARG A 978 -12.17 17.46 -26.82
CA ARG A 978 -12.72 16.90 -28.07
C ARG A 978 -13.90 15.95 -27.86
N GLN A 979 -14.14 15.52 -26.62
CA GLN A 979 -15.28 14.69 -26.22
C GLN A 979 -16.27 15.45 -25.33
N ASP A 980 -16.25 16.79 -25.41
CA ASP A 980 -17.16 17.70 -24.72
C ASP A 980 -17.10 17.64 -23.18
N ALA A 981 -16.00 17.16 -22.60
CA ALA A 981 -15.78 17.23 -21.16
C ALA A 981 -15.43 18.66 -20.73
N LYS A 982 -16.08 19.16 -19.67
CA LYS A 982 -15.88 20.53 -19.19
C LYS A 982 -14.64 20.64 -18.31
N VAL A 983 -13.55 21.15 -18.89
CA VAL A 983 -12.35 21.54 -18.14
C VAL A 983 -12.59 22.90 -17.47
N LEU A 984 -12.25 23.02 -16.19
CA LEU A 984 -12.37 24.26 -15.40
C LEU A 984 -11.04 25.00 -15.34
N GLY A 985 -11.10 26.33 -15.35
CA GLY A 985 -9.93 27.21 -15.44
C GLY A 985 -9.58 27.55 -16.88
N THR A 986 -8.29 27.70 -17.17
CA THR A 986 -7.78 28.02 -18.50
C THR A 986 -8.20 26.98 -19.54
N SER A 987 -8.58 27.43 -20.73
CA SER A 987 -9.07 26.55 -21.79
C SER A 987 -8.00 25.52 -22.24
N PRO A 988 -8.40 24.29 -22.59
CA PRO A 988 -7.51 23.30 -23.20
C PRO A 988 -6.78 23.81 -24.45
N GLU A 989 -7.41 24.68 -25.25
CA GLU A 989 -6.80 25.29 -26.42
C GLU A 989 -5.69 26.28 -26.05
N SER A 990 -5.87 27.06 -24.97
CA SER A 990 -4.82 27.92 -24.43
C SER A 990 -3.66 27.11 -23.84
N ILE A 991 -3.95 25.98 -23.19
CA ILE A 991 -2.94 25.03 -22.71
C ILE A 991 -2.11 24.52 -23.90
N ASP A 992 -2.76 24.02 -24.95
CA ASP A 992 -2.07 23.54 -26.16
C ASP A 992 -1.32 24.67 -26.88
N CYS A 993 -1.83 25.90 -26.88
CA CYS A 993 -1.13 27.07 -27.42
C CYS A 993 0.18 27.39 -26.67
N ALA A 994 0.22 27.14 -25.36
CA ALA A 994 1.40 27.36 -24.51
C ALA A 994 2.43 26.22 -24.61
N GLU A 995 1.98 24.96 -24.65
CA GLU A 995 2.86 23.79 -24.70
C GLU A 995 3.41 23.51 -26.12
N ASN A 996 2.64 23.84 -27.16
CA ASN A 996 3.10 23.71 -28.54
C ASN A 996 4.09 24.83 -28.88
N ARG A 997 5.39 24.49 -29.03
CA ARG A 997 6.46 25.47 -29.24
C ARG A 997 6.21 26.40 -30.43
N PHE A 998 5.68 25.89 -31.54
CA PHE A 998 5.39 26.71 -32.72
C PHE A 998 4.28 27.72 -32.44
N LYS A 999 3.16 27.29 -31.84
CA LYS A 999 2.05 28.18 -31.47
C LYS A 999 2.51 29.24 -30.46
N PHE A 1000 3.23 28.81 -29.42
CA PHE A 1000 3.74 29.66 -28.36
C PHE A 1000 4.69 30.73 -28.90
N SER A 1001 5.68 30.34 -29.71
CA SER A 1001 6.62 31.31 -30.29
C SER A 1001 5.94 32.35 -31.15
N ARG A 1002 5.01 31.96 -32.03
CA ARG A 1002 4.33 32.93 -32.90
C ARG A 1002 3.48 33.91 -32.09
N MET A 1003 2.96 33.47 -30.96
CA MET A 1003 2.26 34.33 -30.01
C MET A 1003 3.22 35.37 -29.39
N LEU A 1004 4.41 34.94 -28.95
CA LEU A 1004 5.44 35.86 -28.42
C LEU A 1004 5.87 36.90 -29.46
N ASP A 1005 6.17 36.45 -30.68
CA ASP A 1005 6.66 37.31 -31.78
C ASP A 1005 5.64 38.40 -32.15
N ARG A 1006 4.35 38.06 -32.18
CA ARG A 1006 3.26 39.00 -32.46
C ARG A 1006 3.15 40.11 -31.42
N LYS A 1007 3.44 39.80 -30.16
CA LYS A 1007 3.40 40.76 -29.04
C LYS A 1007 4.72 41.55 -28.92
N GLY A 1008 5.81 41.04 -29.48
CA GLY A 1008 7.15 41.60 -29.33
C GLY A 1008 7.86 41.14 -28.06
N ILE A 1009 7.46 39.99 -27.49
CA ILE A 1009 8.15 39.38 -26.34
C ILE A 1009 9.35 38.59 -26.88
N LEU A 1010 10.54 38.85 -26.35
CA LEU A 1010 11.76 38.18 -26.80
C LEU A 1010 11.82 36.73 -26.31
N GLN A 1011 12.44 35.87 -27.12
CA GLN A 1011 12.71 34.46 -26.84
C GLN A 1011 14.06 34.05 -27.47
N PRO A 1012 14.71 32.96 -27.03
CA PRO A 1012 15.89 32.44 -27.71
C PRO A 1012 15.58 32.07 -29.17
N ARG A 1013 16.54 32.31 -30.07
CA ARG A 1013 16.43 31.88 -31.49
C ARG A 1013 16.23 30.37 -31.53
N TRP A 1014 15.25 29.89 -32.30
CA TRP A 1014 14.90 28.48 -32.35
C TRP A 1014 14.32 28.10 -33.71
N LYS A 1015 14.32 26.80 -34.01
CA LYS A 1015 13.69 26.24 -35.20
C LYS A 1015 13.21 24.81 -34.94
N GLU A 1016 12.06 24.47 -35.49
CA GLU A 1016 11.54 23.09 -35.57
C GLU A 1016 12.12 22.43 -36.82
N LEU A 1017 12.74 21.27 -36.65
CA LEU A 1017 13.56 20.67 -37.69
C LEU A 1017 13.30 19.18 -37.77
N THR A 1018 13.08 18.70 -38.99
CA THR A 1018 12.72 17.30 -39.26
C THR A 1018 13.84 16.52 -39.95
N ASP A 1019 14.92 17.19 -40.38
CA ASP A 1019 16.05 16.58 -41.07
C ASP A 1019 17.38 17.16 -40.59
N PHE A 1020 18.43 16.34 -40.66
CA PHE A 1020 19.78 16.69 -40.19
C PHE A 1020 20.39 17.88 -40.91
N LYS A 1021 20.16 18.02 -42.22
CA LYS A 1021 20.77 19.08 -43.01
C LYS A 1021 20.28 20.45 -42.55
N SER A 1022 18.96 20.59 -42.41
CA SER A 1022 18.33 21.81 -41.90
C SER A 1022 18.75 22.12 -40.45
N ALA A 1023 19.07 21.09 -39.65
CA ALA A 1023 19.56 21.26 -38.29
C ALA A 1023 20.99 21.79 -38.22
N PHE A 1024 21.91 21.29 -39.07
CA PHE A 1024 23.26 21.84 -39.17
C PHE A 1024 23.25 23.28 -39.65
N GLU A 1025 22.48 23.58 -40.71
CA GLU A 1025 22.37 24.95 -41.25
C GLU A 1025 21.88 25.95 -40.19
N PHE A 1026 20.92 25.55 -39.35
CA PHE A 1026 20.43 26.39 -38.25
C PHE A 1026 21.48 26.59 -37.15
N CYS A 1027 22.18 25.53 -36.72
CA CYS A 1027 23.22 25.64 -35.69
C CYS A 1027 24.41 26.48 -36.14
N ASP A 1028 24.78 26.43 -37.43
CA ASP A 1028 25.81 27.29 -38.01
C ASP A 1028 25.33 28.77 -38.06
N GLU A 1029 24.04 29.03 -38.32
CA GLU A 1029 23.46 30.38 -38.30
C GLU A 1029 23.51 31.01 -36.90
N VAL A 1030 23.13 30.26 -35.85
CA VAL A 1030 23.02 30.78 -34.48
C VAL A 1030 24.29 30.59 -33.64
N GLU A 1031 25.29 29.92 -34.20
CA GLU A 1031 26.53 29.47 -33.58
C GLU A 1031 26.32 28.52 -32.40
N TYR A 1032 27.27 27.60 -32.17
CA TYR A 1032 27.26 26.73 -30.99
C TYR A 1032 27.54 27.50 -29.68
N PRO A 1033 27.12 26.98 -28.51
CA PRO A 1033 26.32 25.78 -28.29
C PRO A 1033 24.82 25.95 -28.62
N CYS A 1034 24.15 24.83 -28.89
CA CYS A 1034 22.73 24.73 -29.20
C CYS A 1034 22.04 23.67 -28.32
N LEU A 1035 20.81 23.95 -27.89
CA LEU A 1035 19.97 23.06 -27.08
C LEU A 1035 19.04 22.26 -27.99
N VAL A 1036 19.08 20.94 -27.87
CA VAL A 1036 18.20 19.99 -28.57
C VAL A 1036 17.14 19.51 -27.58
N ARG A 1037 15.86 19.59 -27.95
CA ARG A 1037 14.76 19.13 -27.09
C ARG A 1037 13.56 18.55 -27.86
N PRO A 1038 12.88 17.52 -27.34
CA PRO A 1038 11.56 17.11 -27.82
C PRO A 1038 10.45 18.07 -27.36
N SER A 1039 9.26 17.99 -27.98
CA SER A 1039 8.06 18.76 -27.59
C SER A 1039 7.21 17.98 -26.58
N TYR A 1040 6.35 18.66 -25.79
CA TYR A 1040 5.44 18.08 -24.77
C TYR A 1040 6.14 17.24 -23.68
N VAL A 1041 7.34 17.64 -23.24
CA VAL A 1041 8.09 16.93 -22.20
C VAL A 1041 8.26 17.75 -20.91
N LEU A 1042 8.26 17.05 -19.78
CA LEU A 1042 8.61 17.59 -18.46
C LEU A 1042 10.05 17.15 -18.10
N SER A 1043 10.71 17.90 -17.20
CA SER A 1043 12.01 17.55 -16.58
C SER A 1043 13.23 17.56 -17.51
N GLY A 1044 13.06 18.13 -18.70
CA GLY A 1044 14.08 18.12 -19.73
C GLY A 1044 14.44 16.74 -20.26
N ALA A 1045 13.47 15.81 -20.26
CA ALA A 1045 13.69 14.45 -20.74
C ALA A 1045 14.26 14.47 -22.17
N ALA A 1046 15.41 13.80 -22.36
CA ALA A 1046 16.17 13.77 -23.61
C ALA A 1046 16.62 15.14 -24.15
N MET A 1047 16.74 16.15 -23.29
CA MET A 1047 17.36 17.43 -23.63
C MET A 1047 18.88 17.34 -23.57
N ASN A 1048 19.56 17.85 -24.60
CA ASN A 1048 21.02 17.83 -24.68
C ASN A 1048 21.57 19.15 -25.22
N VAL A 1049 22.79 19.51 -24.80
CA VAL A 1049 23.50 20.69 -25.31
C VAL A 1049 24.57 20.23 -26.31
N ALA A 1050 24.34 20.49 -27.59
CA ALA A 1050 25.32 20.26 -28.65
C ALA A 1050 26.35 21.39 -28.66
N TYR A 1051 27.63 21.05 -28.70
CA TYR A 1051 28.75 22.00 -28.87
C TYR A 1051 29.38 21.91 -30.25
N SER A 1052 28.99 20.91 -31.03
CA SER A 1052 29.49 20.63 -32.37
C SER A 1052 28.45 19.89 -33.22
N ASN A 1053 28.69 19.82 -34.53
CA ASN A 1053 27.86 19.04 -35.45
C ASN A 1053 27.83 17.54 -35.07
N GLN A 1054 28.92 17.00 -34.53
CA GLN A 1054 28.98 15.60 -34.14
C GLN A 1054 28.12 15.29 -32.90
N ASP A 1055 28.10 16.21 -31.93
CA ASP A 1055 27.18 16.13 -30.78
C ASP A 1055 25.73 16.17 -31.26
N LEU A 1056 25.42 17.09 -32.17
CA LEU A 1056 24.08 17.27 -32.71
C LEU A 1056 23.55 16.01 -33.42
N GLU A 1057 24.37 15.36 -34.24
CA GLU A 1057 23.99 14.10 -34.91
C GLU A 1057 23.66 13.00 -33.90
N THR A 1058 24.46 12.88 -32.85
CA THR A 1058 24.25 11.90 -31.77
C THR A 1058 22.92 12.15 -31.07
N TYR A 1059 22.67 13.39 -30.64
CA TYR A 1059 21.48 13.74 -29.86
C TYR A 1059 20.18 13.70 -30.68
N LEU A 1060 20.22 14.02 -31.97
CA LEU A 1060 19.04 13.90 -32.85
C LEU A 1060 18.60 12.44 -33.01
N ASN A 1061 19.55 11.50 -33.13
CA ASN A 1061 19.24 10.08 -33.17
C ASN A 1061 18.58 9.62 -31.86
N GLU A 1062 19.10 10.05 -30.70
CA GLU A 1062 18.54 9.72 -29.39
C GLU A 1062 17.14 10.33 -29.18
N ALA A 1063 16.95 11.62 -29.50
CA ALA A 1063 15.67 12.31 -29.33
C ALA A 1063 14.56 11.71 -30.21
N SER A 1064 14.90 11.25 -31.43
CA SER A 1064 13.94 10.61 -32.35
C SER A 1064 13.38 9.28 -31.81
N LEU A 1065 14.10 8.59 -30.92
CA LEU A 1065 13.64 7.37 -30.27
C LEU A 1065 12.63 7.66 -29.16
N VAL A 1066 12.68 8.85 -28.56
CA VAL A 1066 11.85 9.26 -27.42
C VAL A 1066 10.52 9.86 -27.87
N SER A 1067 10.52 10.65 -28.95
CA SER A 1067 9.31 11.24 -29.53
C SER A 1067 9.21 10.91 -31.01
N LYS A 1068 8.53 9.80 -31.33
CA LYS A 1068 8.27 9.40 -32.73
C LYS A 1068 7.21 10.25 -33.41
N GLU A 1069 6.28 10.81 -32.64
CA GLU A 1069 5.10 11.54 -33.14
C GLU A 1069 5.31 13.07 -33.19
N HIS A 1070 6.28 13.62 -32.44
CA HIS A 1070 6.56 15.05 -32.43
C HIS A 1070 8.00 15.37 -32.90
N PRO A 1071 8.17 16.45 -33.68
CA PRO A 1071 9.46 16.88 -34.20
C PRO A 1071 10.38 17.46 -33.13
N VAL A 1072 11.69 17.41 -33.41
CA VAL A 1072 12.73 17.92 -32.51
C VAL A 1072 12.89 19.43 -32.69
N VAL A 1073 13.02 20.13 -31.58
CA VAL A 1073 13.22 21.58 -31.52
C VAL A 1073 14.67 21.87 -31.15
N ILE A 1074 15.33 22.72 -31.94
CA ILE A 1074 16.67 23.23 -31.63
C ILE A 1074 16.58 24.71 -31.28
N SER A 1075 17.24 25.12 -30.20
CA SER A 1075 17.29 26.52 -29.73
C SER A 1075 18.72 26.96 -29.43
N LYS A 1076 19.05 28.24 -29.61
CA LYS A 1076 20.34 28.79 -29.20
C LYS A 1076 20.50 28.67 -27.68
N PHE A 1077 21.59 28.07 -27.23
CA PHE A 1077 21.94 28.00 -25.81
C PHE A 1077 22.72 29.27 -25.41
N LEU A 1078 22.19 30.02 -24.44
CA LEU A 1078 22.77 31.28 -23.97
C LEU A 1078 23.64 31.03 -22.74
N GLN A 1079 24.96 31.11 -22.90
CA GLN A 1079 25.92 30.98 -21.81
C GLN A 1079 25.91 32.22 -20.89
N ASP A 1080 26.37 32.09 -19.65
CA ASP A 1080 26.54 33.18 -18.67
C ASP A 1080 25.29 34.06 -18.53
N ALA A 1081 24.13 33.42 -18.50
CA ALA A 1081 22.84 34.08 -18.35
C ALA A 1081 22.19 33.62 -17.05
N LYS A 1082 21.41 34.49 -16.41
CA LYS A 1082 20.69 34.17 -15.18
C LYS A 1082 19.31 33.62 -15.53
N GLU A 1083 18.90 32.55 -14.86
CA GLU A 1083 17.54 32.00 -15.00
C GLU A 1083 16.64 32.51 -13.87
N ILE A 1084 15.38 32.77 -14.20
CA ILE A 1084 14.38 33.34 -13.31
C ILE A 1084 13.08 32.55 -13.48
N ASP A 1085 12.56 32.03 -12.38
CA ASP A 1085 11.23 31.40 -12.32
C ASP A 1085 10.19 32.41 -11.84
N VAL A 1086 9.06 32.46 -12.54
CA VAL A 1086 7.91 33.28 -12.16
C VAL A 1086 6.69 32.40 -12.02
N ASP A 1087 6.19 32.30 -10.79
CA ASP A 1087 4.93 31.61 -10.48
C ASP A 1087 3.81 32.63 -10.34
N ALA A 1088 2.68 32.42 -11.01
CA ALA A 1088 1.60 33.38 -11.00
C ALA A 1088 0.22 32.72 -11.05
N VAL A 1089 -0.78 33.47 -10.59
CA VAL A 1089 -2.19 33.11 -10.71
C VAL A 1089 -2.89 34.27 -11.40
N ALA A 1090 -3.74 33.94 -12.38
CA ALA A 1090 -4.53 34.91 -13.12
C ALA A 1090 -6.01 34.54 -13.14
N ALA A 1091 -6.87 35.51 -13.43
CA ALA A 1091 -8.27 35.31 -13.76
C ALA A 1091 -8.61 36.19 -14.97
N ASP A 1092 -9.19 35.62 -16.02
CA ASP A 1092 -9.52 36.31 -17.27
C ASP A 1092 -8.31 37.09 -17.84
N GLY A 1093 -7.12 36.50 -17.73
CA GLY A 1093 -5.86 37.10 -18.17
C GLY A 1093 -5.27 38.20 -17.26
N GLU A 1094 -5.94 38.57 -16.16
CA GLU A 1094 -5.44 39.54 -15.18
C GLU A 1094 -4.71 38.86 -14.01
N ILE A 1095 -3.52 39.35 -13.66
CA ILE A 1095 -2.70 38.78 -12.57
C ILE A 1095 -3.34 39.06 -11.21
N LEU A 1096 -3.62 38.00 -10.46
CA LEU A 1096 -4.10 38.05 -9.08
C LEU A 1096 -2.94 38.07 -8.08
N CYS A 1097 -1.94 37.21 -8.25
CA CYS A 1097 -0.72 37.21 -7.44
C CYS A 1097 0.45 36.64 -8.26
N MET A 1098 1.66 37.08 -7.96
CA MET A 1098 2.88 36.58 -8.63
C MET A 1098 4.07 36.54 -7.67
N ALA A 1099 4.92 35.53 -7.84
CA ALA A 1099 6.18 35.36 -7.13
C ALA A 1099 7.31 35.26 -8.16
N VAL A 1100 8.42 35.94 -7.89
CA VAL A 1100 9.64 35.87 -8.70
C VAL A 1100 10.71 35.18 -7.86
N SER A 1101 11.37 34.19 -8.44
CA SER A 1101 12.45 33.43 -7.82
C SER A 1101 13.67 33.50 -8.72
N GLU A 1102 14.81 33.85 -8.16
CA GLU A 1102 16.07 33.83 -8.91
C GLU A 1102 16.80 32.50 -8.66
N HIS A 1103 17.42 31.97 -9.72
CA HIS A 1103 18.33 30.83 -9.60
C HIS A 1103 19.69 31.31 -9.08
N VAL A 1104 20.34 30.47 -8.28
CA VAL A 1104 21.75 30.68 -7.89
C VAL A 1104 22.68 30.25 -9.04
N GLU A 1105 22.32 29.17 -9.72
CA GLU A 1105 23.00 28.64 -10.88
C GLU A 1105 22.70 29.47 -12.14
N ASN A 1106 23.62 29.46 -13.11
CA ASN A 1106 23.37 30.05 -14.42
C ASN A 1106 22.41 29.17 -15.25
N ALA A 1107 21.71 29.79 -16.19
CA ALA A 1107 20.87 29.10 -17.17
C ALA A 1107 21.66 27.97 -17.86
N GLY A 1108 21.09 26.77 -17.84
CA GLY A 1108 21.77 25.55 -18.29
C GLY A 1108 21.77 24.42 -17.26
N VAL A 1109 21.63 24.76 -15.98
CA VAL A 1109 21.16 23.81 -14.96
C VAL A 1109 19.64 23.81 -15.02
N HIS A 1110 19.04 22.63 -15.16
CA HIS A 1110 17.59 22.51 -15.20
C HIS A 1110 16.95 23.06 -13.92
N SER A 1111 15.84 23.79 -14.04
CA SER A 1111 15.18 24.47 -12.89
C SER A 1111 14.78 23.57 -11.72
N GLY A 1112 14.68 22.27 -11.97
CA GLY A 1112 14.40 21.28 -10.92
C GLY A 1112 15.60 21.01 -10.03
N ASP A 1113 16.79 21.11 -10.59
CA ASP A 1113 18.09 20.94 -9.93
C ASP A 1113 18.70 22.28 -9.51
N ALA A 1114 18.00 23.39 -9.76
CA ALA A 1114 18.44 24.72 -9.39
C ALA A 1114 18.05 25.07 -7.96
N THR A 1115 18.89 25.87 -7.32
CA THR A 1115 18.63 26.50 -6.03
C THR A 1115 17.84 27.79 -6.27
N LEU A 1116 16.67 27.92 -5.63
CA LEU A 1116 15.80 29.09 -5.78
C LEU A 1116 15.88 30.02 -4.57
N VAL A 1117 15.90 31.33 -4.82
CA VAL A 1117 15.83 32.38 -3.78
C VAL A 1117 14.58 33.24 -3.98
N THR A 1118 13.75 33.36 -2.93
CA THR A 1118 12.50 34.15 -2.94
C THR A 1118 12.36 34.98 -1.66
N PRO A 1119 11.99 36.28 -1.72
CA PRO A 1119 11.93 37.12 -2.92
C PRO A 1119 13.34 37.28 -3.56
N PRO A 1120 13.45 37.70 -4.84
CA PRO A 1120 14.74 37.75 -5.50
C PRO A 1120 15.64 38.80 -4.82
N GLN A 1121 16.92 38.49 -4.62
CA GLN A 1121 17.86 39.36 -3.90
C GLN A 1121 18.85 40.06 -4.82
N ASP A 1122 19.04 39.55 -6.04
CA ASP A 1122 20.05 40.00 -6.99
C ASP A 1122 19.41 40.30 -8.37
N ILE A 1123 18.22 40.92 -8.33
CA ILE A 1123 17.48 41.46 -9.47
C ILE A 1123 17.15 42.94 -9.16
N ASN A 1124 17.46 43.84 -10.10
CA ASN A 1124 17.14 45.26 -9.95
C ASN A 1124 15.66 45.57 -10.23
N SER A 1125 15.17 46.73 -9.78
CA SER A 1125 13.76 47.11 -9.90
C SER A 1125 13.28 47.27 -11.36
N GLU A 1126 14.14 47.69 -12.28
CA GLU A 1126 13.79 47.84 -13.70
C GLU A 1126 13.51 46.47 -14.34
N THR A 1127 14.40 45.51 -14.10
CA THR A 1127 14.23 44.12 -14.54
C THR A 1127 12.97 43.52 -13.94
N LEU A 1128 12.71 43.73 -12.64
CA LEU A 1128 11.52 43.21 -11.97
C LEU A 1128 10.21 43.78 -12.55
N LEU A 1129 10.19 45.07 -12.92
CA LEU A 1129 9.06 45.68 -13.62
C LEU A 1129 8.84 45.06 -15.01
N LYS A 1130 9.91 44.85 -15.79
CA LYS A 1130 9.81 44.17 -17.10
C LYS A 1130 9.30 42.74 -16.97
N ILE A 1131 9.72 42.00 -15.93
CA ILE A 1131 9.20 40.66 -15.64
C ILE A 1131 7.68 40.74 -15.44
N LYS A 1132 7.21 41.66 -14.59
CA LYS A 1132 5.78 41.87 -14.33
C LYS A 1132 4.98 42.22 -15.60
N GLU A 1133 5.54 43.04 -16.47
CA GLU A 1133 4.93 43.39 -17.77
C GLU A 1133 4.79 42.16 -18.68
N ILE A 1134 5.86 41.37 -18.83
CA ILE A 1134 5.86 40.14 -19.64
C ILE A 1134 4.86 39.13 -19.07
N THR A 1135 4.84 38.94 -17.74
CA THR A 1135 3.91 38.01 -17.07
C THR A 1135 2.45 38.41 -17.30
N ARG A 1136 2.13 39.71 -17.19
CA ARG A 1136 0.78 40.22 -17.47
C ARG A 1136 0.40 40.02 -18.94
N ASP A 1137 1.31 40.34 -19.86
CA ASP A 1137 1.06 40.19 -21.29
C ASP A 1137 0.84 38.73 -21.68
N LEU A 1138 1.59 37.80 -21.11
CA LEU A 1138 1.41 36.35 -21.32
C LEU A 1138 0.07 35.85 -20.77
N ALA A 1139 -0.28 36.25 -19.55
CA ALA A 1139 -1.56 35.87 -18.95
C ALA A 1139 -2.74 36.33 -19.82
N ALA A 1140 -2.69 37.56 -20.34
CA ALA A 1140 -3.72 38.10 -21.22
C ALA A 1140 -3.76 37.42 -22.60
N LEU A 1141 -2.61 37.08 -23.19
CA LEU A 1141 -2.56 36.41 -24.50
C LEU A 1141 -3.10 34.97 -24.46
N LEU A 1142 -2.86 34.27 -23.36
CA LEU A 1142 -3.32 32.90 -23.15
C LEU A 1142 -4.70 32.84 -22.46
N ASP A 1143 -5.29 33.99 -22.12
CA ASP A 1143 -6.56 34.09 -21.37
C ASP A 1143 -6.55 33.21 -20.11
N VAL A 1144 -5.49 33.33 -19.32
CA VAL A 1144 -5.25 32.43 -18.18
C VAL A 1144 -6.26 32.68 -17.08
N THR A 1145 -6.91 31.61 -16.64
CA THR A 1145 -7.75 31.56 -15.44
C THR A 1145 -7.34 30.39 -14.57
N GLY A 1146 -6.55 30.67 -13.55
CA GLY A 1146 -5.92 29.67 -12.69
C GLY A 1146 -4.41 29.86 -12.59
N PRO A 1147 -3.66 28.79 -12.25
CA PRO A 1147 -2.22 28.87 -12.05
C PRO A 1147 -1.45 28.77 -13.36
N PHE A 1148 -0.33 29.49 -13.46
CA PHE A 1148 0.67 29.28 -14.49
C PHE A 1148 2.07 29.61 -13.97
N ASN A 1149 3.07 29.12 -14.69
CA ASN A 1149 4.48 29.39 -14.44
C ASN A 1149 5.17 29.77 -15.74
N MET A 1150 6.16 30.65 -15.68
CA MET A 1150 7.01 31.00 -16.80
C MET A 1150 8.46 31.09 -16.38
N GLN A 1151 9.35 30.74 -17.29
CA GLN A 1151 10.79 30.80 -17.07
C GLN A 1151 11.44 31.82 -17.99
N LEU A 1152 12.35 32.62 -17.45
CA LEU A 1152 13.02 33.71 -18.16
C LEU A 1152 14.54 33.55 -18.09
N ILE A 1153 15.21 33.91 -19.18
CA ILE A 1153 16.65 34.15 -19.22
C ILE A 1153 16.89 35.65 -19.16
N ALA A 1154 17.73 36.10 -18.23
CA ALA A 1154 18.20 37.47 -18.11
C ALA A 1154 19.69 37.57 -18.50
N LYS A 1155 20.00 38.37 -19.51
CA LYS A 1155 21.38 38.68 -19.92
C LYS A 1155 21.45 40.08 -20.54
N ASN A 1156 22.46 40.87 -20.16
CA ASN A 1156 22.68 42.23 -20.69
C ASN A 1156 21.43 43.14 -20.66
N ASN A 1157 20.63 43.08 -19.58
CA ASN A 1157 19.34 43.77 -19.42
C ASN A 1157 18.22 43.37 -20.41
N GLU A 1158 18.42 42.32 -21.21
CA GLU A 1158 17.37 41.67 -22.00
C GLU A 1158 16.75 40.50 -21.22
N LEU A 1159 15.44 40.35 -21.33
CA LEU A 1159 14.68 39.21 -20.81
C LEU A 1159 14.14 38.40 -21.98
N LYS A 1160 14.38 37.09 -21.98
CA LYS A 1160 13.91 36.16 -23.01
C LYS A 1160 13.11 35.04 -22.37
N VAL A 1161 11.90 34.78 -22.87
CA VAL A 1161 11.04 33.68 -22.38
C VAL A 1161 11.58 32.35 -22.89
N ILE A 1162 11.76 31.39 -21.97
CA ILE A 1162 12.14 30.01 -22.27
C ILE A 1162 10.89 29.19 -22.59
N GLU A 1163 9.94 29.21 -21.66
CA GLU A 1163 8.70 28.43 -21.69
C GLU A 1163 7.64 29.03 -20.75
N CYS A 1164 6.40 28.62 -20.96
CA CYS A 1164 5.25 28.94 -20.12
C CYS A 1164 4.42 27.67 -19.91
N ASN A 1165 4.24 27.29 -18.65
CA ASN A 1165 3.48 26.14 -18.21
C ASN A 1165 2.15 26.61 -17.63
N VAL A 1166 1.03 26.35 -18.32
CA VAL A 1166 -0.33 26.79 -17.89
C VAL A 1166 -0.93 25.82 -16.87
N ARG A 1167 -0.20 25.67 -15.76
CA ARG A 1167 -0.53 24.81 -14.60
C ARG A 1167 0.31 25.25 -13.41
N VAL A 1168 0.09 24.64 -12.24
CA VAL A 1168 1.03 24.78 -11.12
C VAL A 1168 2.42 24.27 -11.52
N SER A 1169 3.45 24.92 -10.98
CA SER A 1169 4.83 24.45 -11.04
C SER A 1169 5.23 23.78 -9.72
N ARG A 1170 6.39 23.13 -9.72
CA ARG A 1170 6.95 22.52 -8.51
C ARG A 1170 7.31 23.54 -7.41
N SER A 1171 7.51 24.82 -7.75
CA SER A 1171 7.85 25.87 -6.77
C SER A 1171 6.64 26.51 -6.08
N PHE A 1172 5.40 26.19 -6.48
CA PHE A 1172 4.18 26.72 -5.87
C PHE A 1172 4.12 26.55 -4.34
N PRO A 1173 4.44 25.36 -3.75
CA PRO A 1173 4.49 25.20 -2.30
C PRO A 1173 5.54 26.11 -1.65
N PHE A 1174 6.73 26.19 -2.25
CA PHE A 1174 7.84 27.00 -1.76
C PHE A 1174 7.50 28.49 -1.75
N VAL A 1175 7.02 29.05 -2.87
CA VAL A 1175 6.66 30.47 -2.95
C VAL A 1175 5.49 30.80 -2.05
N SER A 1176 4.48 29.91 -1.96
CA SER A 1176 3.31 30.13 -1.12
C SER A 1176 3.67 30.23 0.37
N LYS A 1177 4.51 29.32 0.86
CA LYS A 1177 4.96 29.28 2.27
C LYS A 1177 6.00 30.37 2.58
N THR A 1178 6.80 30.75 1.59
CA THR A 1178 7.78 31.84 1.73
C THR A 1178 7.10 33.20 1.79
N LEU A 1179 6.09 33.45 0.96
CA LEU A 1179 5.39 34.74 0.89
C LEU A 1179 4.19 34.84 1.84
N ASP A 1180 3.88 33.76 2.57
CA ASP A 1180 2.72 33.64 3.46
C ASP A 1180 1.37 33.92 2.74
N HIS A 1181 1.28 33.51 1.47
CA HIS A 1181 0.08 33.61 0.65
C HIS A 1181 -0.17 32.31 -0.11
N ASP A 1182 -1.38 31.76 -0.03
CA ASP A 1182 -1.72 30.48 -0.64
C ASP A 1182 -2.14 30.64 -2.11
N PHE A 1183 -1.20 30.41 -3.03
CA PHE A 1183 -1.44 30.57 -4.47
C PHE A 1183 -2.44 29.54 -5.00
N VAL A 1184 -2.46 28.33 -4.43
CA VAL A 1184 -3.39 27.26 -4.83
C VAL A 1184 -4.82 27.66 -4.47
N ALA A 1185 -5.05 28.18 -3.26
CA ALA A 1185 -6.37 28.66 -2.87
C ALA A 1185 -6.87 29.80 -3.78
N THR A 1186 -5.99 30.74 -4.13
CA THR A 1186 -6.32 31.84 -5.08
C THR A 1186 -6.66 31.28 -6.46
N ALA A 1187 -5.87 30.33 -6.97
CA ALA A 1187 -6.10 29.69 -8.26
C ALA A 1187 -7.41 28.88 -8.29
N THR A 1188 -7.70 28.10 -7.25
CA THR A 1188 -8.95 27.34 -7.15
C THR A 1188 -10.17 28.27 -7.17
N ARG A 1189 -10.14 29.39 -6.45
CA ARG A 1189 -11.24 30.36 -6.46
C ARG A 1189 -11.43 30.99 -7.85
N ALA A 1190 -10.34 31.31 -8.55
CA ALA A 1190 -10.40 31.83 -9.91
C ALA A 1190 -11.06 30.82 -10.88
N MET A 1191 -10.63 29.56 -10.86
CA MET A 1191 -11.16 28.51 -11.75
C MET A 1191 -12.64 28.17 -11.51
N ILE A 1192 -13.11 28.26 -10.27
CA ILE A 1192 -14.52 28.00 -9.93
C ILE A 1192 -15.43 29.17 -10.32
N GLY A 1193 -14.92 30.39 -10.32
CA GLY A 1193 -15.67 31.61 -10.63
C GLY A 1193 -16.79 31.92 -9.63
N GLY A 1194 -17.62 32.92 -9.96
CA GLY A 1194 -18.80 33.32 -9.20
C GLY A 1194 -18.56 34.35 -8.08
N SER A 1195 -17.32 34.69 -7.76
CA SER A 1195 -16.96 35.83 -6.89
C SER A 1195 -15.65 36.43 -7.34
N LYS A 1196 -15.54 37.76 -7.36
CA LYS A 1196 -14.31 38.44 -7.74
C LYS A 1196 -13.22 38.12 -6.70
N VAL A 1197 -12.10 37.59 -7.16
CA VAL A 1197 -10.91 37.38 -6.33
C VAL A 1197 -10.06 38.65 -6.44
N GLU A 1198 -9.82 39.31 -5.31
CA GLU A 1198 -9.01 40.54 -5.33
C GLU A 1198 -7.52 40.22 -5.46
N PRO A 1199 -6.78 40.94 -6.31
CA PRO A 1199 -5.33 40.79 -6.43
C PRO A 1199 -4.59 41.08 -5.11
N VAL A 1200 -3.51 40.34 -4.85
CA VAL A 1200 -2.63 40.51 -3.69
C VAL A 1200 -1.20 40.69 -4.17
N ASP A 1201 -0.59 41.83 -3.82
CA ASP A 1201 0.82 42.08 -4.12
C ASP A 1201 1.72 41.42 -3.07
N VAL A 1202 2.41 40.36 -3.49
CA VAL A 1202 3.38 39.60 -2.67
C VAL A 1202 4.81 39.69 -3.23
N LEU A 1203 5.02 40.49 -4.28
CA LEU A 1203 6.26 40.51 -5.06
C LEU A 1203 7.49 40.89 -4.22
N HIS A 1204 7.31 41.76 -3.22
CA HIS A 1204 8.37 42.29 -2.37
C HIS A 1204 8.62 41.45 -1.09
N GLY A 1205 7.91 40.33 -0.92
CA GLY A 1205 8.08 39.45 0.24
C GLY A 1205 7.41 39.93 1.53
N CYS A 1206 7.55 39.13 2.60
CA CYS A 1206 6.93 39.36 3.91
C CYS A 1206 7.94 39.46 5.06
N GLY A 1207 9.13 40.00 4.79
CA GLY A 1207 10.17 40.23 5.81
C GLY A 1207 11.05 39.02 6.16
N LYS A 1208 11.05 37.98 5.32
CA LYS A 1208 11.95 36.82 5.40
C LYS A 1208 12.42 36.41 4.00
N VAL A 1209 13.56 35.73 3.91
CA VAL A 1209 14.06 35.12 2.67
C VAL A 1209 13.96 33.61 2.78
N GLY A 1210 13.37 32.99 1.75
CA GLY A 1210 13.36 31.54 1.56
C GLY A 1210 14.41 31.12 0.55
N VAL A 1211 15.09 30.01 0.82
CA VAL A 1211 15.99 29.36 -0.14
C VAL A 1211 15.63 27.90 -0.26
N LYS A 1212 15.30 27.46 -1.48
CA LYS A 1212 15.03 26.06 -1.84
C LYS A 1212 16.29 25.45 -2.45
N VAL A 1213 16.68 24.28 -1.98
CA VAL A 1213 17.82 23.50 -2.48
C VAL A 1213 17.32 22.12 -2.95
N PRO A 1214 17.80 21.60 -4.09
CA PRO A 1214 17.48 20.25 -4.56
C PRO A 1214 18.08 19.15 -3.67
N GLN A 1215 17.35 18.05 -3.53
CA GLN A 1215 17.82 16.80 -2.91
C GLN A 1215 18.18 15.79 -4.00
N PHE A 1216 19.40 15.26 -3.94
CA PHE A 1216 19.89 14.24 -4.88
C PHE A 1216 20.03 12.86 -4.23
N SER A 1217 19.98 11.82 -5.06
CA SER A 1217 20.14 10.41 -4.65
C SER A 1217 21.35 9.73 -5.32
N PHE A 1218 22.40 10.49 -5.71
CA PHE A 1218 23.56 9.95 -6.43
C PHE A 1218 24.28 8.80 -5.70
N SER A 1219 24.30 8.82 -4.37
CA SER A 1219 24.89 7.75 -3.56
C SER A 1219 24.21 6.39 -3.75
N ARG A 1220 22.95 6.38 -4.21
CA ARG A 1220 22.16 5.17 -4.52
C ARG A 1220 22.36 4.68 -5.95
N LEU A 1221 22.84 5.55 -6.83
CA LEU A 1221 22.95 5.30 -8.26
C LEU A 1221 24.44 5.14 -8.61
N ALA A 1222 25.02 4.01 -8.21
CA ALA A 1222 26.42 3.72 -8.48
C ALA A 1222 26.72 3.84 -9.99
N GLY A 1223 27.73 4.66 -10.32
CA GLY A 1223 28.11 5.01 -11.69
C GLY A 1223 27.48 6.30 -12.22
N ALA A 1224 26.53 6.92 -11.52
CA ALA A 1224 25.95 8.21 -11.92
C ALA A 1224 27.03 9.29 -12.00
N ASP A 1225 26.96 10.11 -13.06
CA ASP A 1225 27.81 11.29 -13.17
C ASP A 1225 27.23 12.40 -12.28
N VAL A 1226 28.04 12.95 -11.38
CA VAL A 1226 27.62 14.00 -10.42
C VAL A 1226 27.75 15.36 -11.09
N GLN A 1227 27.18 15.49 -12.28
CA GLN A 1227 27.17 16.71 -13.08
C GLN A 1227 25.72 17.15 -13.29
N LEU A 1228 25.50 18.45 -13.11
CA LEU A 1228 24.21 19.07 -13.41
C LEU A 1228 24.21 19.53 -14.86
N GLY A 1229 23.05 19.44 -15.49
CA GLY A 1229 22.86 19.85 -16.88
C GLY A 1229 21.40 20.21 -17.16
N VAL A 1230 21.03 20.12 -18.44
CA VAL A 1230 19.70 20.49 -18.92
C VAL A 1230 18.63 19.42 -18.70
N GLU A 1231 19.04 18.19 -18.37
CA GLU A 1231 18.15 17.13 -17.91
C GLU A 1231 18.20 17.04 -16.38
N MET A 1232 17.02 16.96 -15.76
CA MET A 1232 16.89 16.94 -14.30
C MET A 1232 17.30 15.59 -13.69
N ALA A 1233 18.00 15.63 -12.56
CA ALA A 1233 18.45 14.46 -11.79
C ALA A 1233 18.01 14.42 -10.31
N SER A 1234 17.56 15.54 -9.74
CA SER A 1234 17.12 15.58 -8.33
C SER A 1234 15.80 14.82 -8.09
N THR A 1235 15.69 14.27 -6.88
CA THR A 1235 14.56 13.41 -6.48
C THR A 1235 13.59 14.11 -5.52
N GLY A 1236 14.00 15.24 -4.94
CA GLY A 1236 13.17 16.00 -4.00
C GLY A 1236 13.75 17.39 -3.72
N GLU A 1237 13.21 18.05 -2.70
CA GLU A 1237 13.62 19.40 -2.33
C GLU A 1237 13.54 19.64 -0.81
N VAL A 1238 14.31 20.62 -0.35
CA VAL A 1238 14.21 21.21 0.98
C VAL A 1238 14.24 22.73 0.86
N ALA A 1239 13.59 23.44 1.78
CA ALA A 1239 13.78 24.87 1.89
C ALA A 1239 13.85 25.32 3.35
N CYS A 1240 14.58 26.40 3.58
CA CYS A 1240 14.73 27.01 4.90
C CYS A 1240 14.54 28.53 4.80
N PHE A 1241 14.24 29.14 5.95
CA PHE A 1241 14.09 30.58 6.09
C PHE A 1241 15.26 31.19 6.87
N GLY A 1242 15.57 32.44 6.54
CA GLY A 1242 16.56 33.25 7.24
C GLY A 1242 16.28 34.74 7.10
N ASP A 1243 17.02 35.53 7.89
CA ASP A 1243 16.98 36.99 7.82
C ASP A 1243 17.59 37.51 6.50
N ASN A 1244 18.44 36.69 5.87
CA ASN A 1244 19.04 36.92 4.57
C ASN A 1244 19.26 35.59 3.82
N ARG A 1245 19.62 35.69 2.52
CA ARG A 1245 19.82 34.51 1.67
C ARG A 1245 20.94 33.57 2.15
N TYR A 1246 21.99 34.10 2.79
CA TYR A 1246 23.14 33.29 3.20
C TYR A 1246 22.79 32.35 4.35
N GLU A 1247 22.06 32.85 5.34
CA GLU A 1247 21.56 32.04 6.45
C GLU A 1247 20.57 30.97 5.96
N ALA A 1248 19.62 31.37 5.13
CA ALA A 1248 18.63 30.46 4.55
C ALA A 1248 19.29 29.36 3.70
N TYR A 1249 20.28 29.71 2.87
CA TYR A 1249 21.03 28.77 2.04
C TYR A 1249 21.83 27.76 2.87
N LEU A 1250 22.55 28.21 3.91
CA LEU A 1250 23.30 27.29 4.78
C LEU A 1250 22.39 26.30 5.50
N LYS A 1251 21.24 26.76 6.02
CA LYS A 1251 20.24 25.87 6.64
C LYS A 1251 19.65 24.89 5.62
N ALA A 1252 19.33 25.36 4.41
CA ALA A 1252 18.78 24.50 3.36
C ALA A 1252 19.80 23.43 2.92
N MET A 1253 21.08 23.80 2.74
CA MET A 1253 22.16 22.85 2.44
C MET A 1253 22.34 21.82 3.57
N MET A 1254 22.38 22.25 4.83
CA MET A 1254 22.48 21.30 5.94
C MET A 1254 21.28 20.34 6.00
N SER A 1255 20.09 20.81 5.59
CA SER A 1255 18.89 19.98 5.50
C SER A 1255 18.96 18.85 4.47
N THR A 1256 19.86 18.94 3.49
CA THR A 1256 20.09 17.84 2.51
C THR A 1256 21.07 16.77 3.01
N GLY A 1257 21.62 16.94 4.22
CA GLY A 1257 22.67 16.10 4.79
C GLY A 1257 24.09 16.63 4.54
N PHE A 1258 24.24 17.80 3.91
CA PHE A 1258 25.55 18.43 3.72
C PHE A 1258 26.21 18.76 5.07
N GLN A 1259 27.47 18.34 5.22
CA GLN A 1259 28.29 18.70 6.37
C GLN A 1259 29.26 19.81 6.01
N ILE A 1260 29.24 20.90 6.79
CA ILE A 1260 30.16 22.02 6.59
C ILE A 1260 31.61 21.53 6.82
N PRO A 1261 32.52 21.64 5.83
CA PRO A 1261 33.90 21.20 5.96
C PRO A 1261 34.62 21.93 7.10
N LYS A 1262 35.33 21.17 7.96
CA LYS A 1262 36.08 21.72 9.11
C LYS A 1262 37.60 21.80 8.91
N LYS A 1263 38.14 21.18 7.85
CA LYS A 1263 39.60 21.01 7.67
C LYS A 1263 40.10 21.45 6.30
N ALA A 1264 39.79 20.70 5.24
CA ALA A 1264 40.33 20.91 3.90
C ALA A 1264 39.23 20.98 2.84
N ILE A 1265 39.48 21.74 1.77
CA ILE A 1265 38.62 21.85 0.58
C ILE A 1265 39.47 21.51 -0.64
N LEU A 1266 39.02 20.56 -1.45
CA LEU A 1266 39.64 20.27 -2.75
C LEU A 1266 39.05 21.20 -3.80
N LEU A 1267 39.91 21.93 -4.53
CA LEU A 1267 39.52 22.78 -5.64
C LEU A 1267 40.02 22.18 -6.96
N SER A 1268 39.09 21.80 -7.83
CA SER A 1268 39.36 21.39 -9.20
C SER A 1268 38.46 22.18 -10.12
N THR A 1269 39.01 23.20 -10.78
CA THR A 1269 38.32 23.95 -11.81
C THR A 1269 38.73 23.37 -13.17
N GLY A 1270 37.82 23.31 -14.15
CA GLY A 1270 38.18 22.96 -15.53
C GLY A 1270 39.27 23.87 -16.10
N ARG A 1271 39.70 23.64 -17.34
CA ARG A 1271 40.66 24.54 -18.01
C ARG A 1271 40.09 25.97 -17.94
N PHE A 1272 40.75 26.84 -17.19
CA PHE A 1272 40.42 28.25 -17.09
C PHE A 1272 40.45 28.80 -18.53
N LYS A 1273 39.30 29.27 -19.03
CA LYS A 1273 39.19 29.84 -20.37
C LYS A 1273 39.59 31.30 -20.34
#